data_AF-A0A934FUI6-F1
#
_entry.id   AF-A0A934FUI6-F1
#
_cell.length_a   1.000
_cell.length_b   1.000
_cell.length_c   1.000
_cell.angle_alpha   90.00
_cell.angle_beta   90.00
_cell.angle_gamma   90.00
#
_symmetry.space_group_name_H-M   'P 1'
#
loop_
_entity.id
_entity.type
_entity.pdbx_description
1 polymer ?
#
loop_
_entity_poly.entity_id
_entity_poly.type
_entity_poly.pdbx_seq_one_letter_code
_entity_poly.pdbx_strand_id
1 'polypeptide(L)'
;MDPVFPADLAARFDVERGITGGEGQTFMVSERGTGERLVLKLLDGAADLGEASLLTSLRHPRIPLVREVGRAADGRAYVLRTLAPGRPLGDLAPLAAAELLPIATELCELLAFVHLRGILHLDVKPANVLVADETAGSERVWLIDFGFGLRGARSSASGTPFFAAPELLLGAAVDARTDLFALGATFVAMLVPDLRARVPGFFLRFPREGFLPALGLAQEDLPPPFDRIVPRLVERRPERRFADAQELLEALRGRAGRASRAAIALDPVAAHGRALDEELAKLEAGDDLALAGLTHEDRDALALHVACVLGDVRAIVHAGDSVTLTRGGARVRRVALRPLDGAELARHAGACFGLDADAAIAVAELLRAHGATSAARATSLLEALVDAGAIRPDGASWTWPDAAAGRAAWPADDDATSTAIDPATILALASRGRVEAAQRTAKRALEAGHASDVEVRAALAQGLLLAGEALRALPFTHDLPLLRARALLESGDVLGAAARLAEVPAGTDEAALRRLRAGLRYHEGRYADGLAELASRACPAPEDRVLRGALLAALARHDDARAELDAALAELPAATQPFVRAAALAARGELARRRGDLAAAREDQQEALALCRSVGNAHAAASASLNLGVVAKDLGDRIAAREHLRRARALFHHVGDRARELTADANLGIVLLADGDAFGARERFDVAIDGLSACGATQAVPLVRAFRAQASAALGDVARAQADLGAIEASADRRVQDEAARAVALLAAVPASARVSALPTAMPVPMTSPLDSTMDGVPSAVFRTFLAVNRRLASERDLEKAMNSLLEAAETVTGARASYLLVERGSGLRLELASRQSTGLDKSFSRSLANKALSAQRTMSAEDALTDRDLMNMPSVRALNVRSALCVPFRAASGVAGALYVEHSGRAGAFGPREAEMLEALADQAAIAVERMLREEHLASQLEHSRRDLQVVQRKLSRVKRTELLGKSPVMAELRRHIERFAQSDLAVLVYGETGTGKELVARALHDASPRARGPFVSENCSAIPADLMESELFGHQKGAFTGADEDRSGLLELANGGTLFLDEVGDMPPGMQVKLLRALQERSIRRVGGREAIPIDVRLVSATHKDLLAMVKAGEFREDLYFRIAAGTIRVPALRERGDDIELLARNFVERHGQEQRRAVTIDDASIARLRKGRWPGNVRELEHVIARAFLLTEGDVLKLDDADAAPASAGEVAATAARWPAIPLNEAIYRTLYAALRTTGGDKSAAAKLLRISRTALYEKLRRESVDRPEAGSFEER
;
A
#
# COMPACT_ATOMS: atom_id res chain seq x y z
N MET A 1 -11.54 -17.53 41.68
CA MET A 1 -11.78 -16.34 42.50
C MET A 1 -13.07 -15.74 42.01
N ASP A 2 -14.09 -15.67 42.86
CA ASP A 2 -15.33 -14.99 42.50
C ASP A 2 -15.02 -13.54 42.09
N PRO A 3 -15.65 -13.00 41.04
CA PRO A 3 -15.33 -11.68 40.53
C PRO A 3 -15.67 -10.62 41.59
N VAL A 4 -14.65 -9.94 42.12
CA VAL A 4 -14.80 -8.88 43.12
C VAL A 4 -15.17 -7.57 42.42
N PHE A 5 -16.46 -7.22 42.49
CA PHE A 5 -16.97 -5.92 42.07
C PHE A 5 -16.43 -4.82 43.02
N PRO A 6 -15.86 -3.71 42.50
CA PRO A 6 -15.27 -2.67 43.34
C PRO A 6 -16.28 -2.07 44.33
N ALA A 7 -15.88 -1.91 45.59
CA ALA A 7 -16.77 -1.50 46.68
C ALA A 7 -17.33 -0.08 46.51
N ASP A 8 -16.57 0.81 45.86
CA ASP A 8 -16.98 2.16 45.48
C ASP A 8 -18.05 2.15 44.39
N LEU A 9 -17.96 1.24 43.43
CA LEU A 9 -19.01 1.02 42.43
C LEU A 9 -20.24 0.34 43.04
N ALA A 10 -20.06 -0.54 44.03
CA ALA A 10 -21.16 -1.18 44.75
C ALA A 10 -22.00 -0.20 45.57
N ALA A 11 -21.48 0.99 45.89
CA ALA A 11 -22.24 2.06 46.52
C ALA A 11 -23.25 2.69 45.54
N ARG A 12 -22.96 2.67 44.23
CA ARG A 12 -23.71 3.32 43.16
C ARG A 12 -24.52 2.36 42.28
N PHE A 13 -24.14 1.09 42.23
CA PHE A 13 -24.72 0.09 41.34
C PHE A 13 -25.11 -1.18 42.09
N ASP A 14 -26.31 -1.69 41.82
CA ASP A 14 -26.70 -3.05 42.17
C ASP A 14 -26.30 -3.99 41.03
N VAL A 15 -25.56 -5.04 41.34
CA VAL A 15 -25.15 -6.04 40.35
C VAL A 15 -26.28 -7.03 40.15
N GLU A 16 -26.90 -7.01 38.97
CA GLU A 16 -27.97 -7.96 38.62
C GLU A 16 -27.39 -9.32 38.18
N ARG A 17 -26.34 -9.28 37.35
CA ARG A 17 -25.72 -10.48 36.79
C ARG A 17 -24.28 -10.21 36.37
N GLY A 18 -23.36 -11.10 36.74
CA GLY A 18 -22.04 -11.16 36.13
C GLY A 18 -22.11 -11.80 34.74
N ILE A 19 -21.57 -11.12 33.73
CA ILE A 19 -21.41 -11.62 32.37
C ILE A 19 -19.93 -11.99 32.21
N THR A 20 -19.60 -13.27 32.35
CA THR A 20 -18.23 -13.76 32.17
C THR A 20 -17.91 -13.89 30.68
N GLY A 21 -16.99 -13.06 30.19
CA GLY A 21 -16.39 -13.12 28.85
C GLY A 21 -14.86 -13.11 28.91
N GLY A 22 -14.18 -13.43 27.80
CA GLY A 22 -12.73 -13.68 27.74
C GLY A 22 -11.79 -12.49 27.96
N GLU A 23 -12.31 -11.26 28.05
CA GLU A 23 -11.54 -10.02 28.23
C GLU A 23 -12.26 -9.10 29.23
N GLY A 24 -11.83 -9.12 30.49
CA GLY A 24 -12.37 -8.30 31.57
C GLY A 24 -13.62 -8.88 32.27
N GLN A 25 -13.95 -8.32 33.44
CA GLN A 25 -15.18 -8.65 34.16
C GLN A 25 -16.30 -7.69 33.73
N THR A 26 -17.34 -8.23 33.10
CA THR A 26 -18.52 -7.47 32.69
C THR A 26 -19.67 -7.75 33.63
N PHE A 27 -20.41 -6.73 34.02
CA PHE A 27 -21.54 -6.80 34.93
C PHE A 27 -22.72 -6.10 34.30
N MET A 28 -23.87 -6.76 34.30
CA MET A 28 -25.13 -6.06 34.14
C MET A 28 -25.48 -5.47 35.50
N VAL A 29 -25.64 -4.15 35.52
CA VAL A 29 -25.84 -3.38 36.74
C VAL A 29 -27.08 -2.52 36.62
N SER A 30 -27.79 -2.31 37.71
CA SER A 30 -28.81 -1.28 37.83
C SER A 30 -28.28 -0.13 38.67
N GLU A 31 -28.34 1.09 38.15
CA GLU A 31 -27.87 2.27 38.90
C GLU A 31 -28.82 2.59 40.07
N ARG A 32 -28.25 2.69 41.28
CA ARG A 32 -28.98 3.00 42.50
C ARG A 32 -29.47 4.44 42.44
N GLY A 33 -30.78 4.60 42.44
CA GLY A 33 -31.46 5.91 42.36
C GLY A 33 -32.31 6.04 41.09
N THR A 34 -31.77 5.66 39.93
CA THR A 34 -32.48 5.73 38.63
C THR A 34 -33.14 4.41 38.25
N GLY A 35 -32.58 3.28 38.70
CA GLY A 35 -33.04 1.94 38.31
C GLY A 35 -32.70 1.57 36.86
N GLU A 36 -31.93 2.40 36.16
CA GLU A 36 -31.54 2.17 34.77
C GLU A 36 -30.59 0.97 34.68
N ARG A 37 -30.88 0.06 33.72
CA ARG A 37 -30.08 -1.14 33.48
C ARG A 37 -28.96 -0.82 32.50
N LEU A 38 -27.73 -1.02 32.94
CA LEU A 38 -26.50 -0.69 32.23
C LEU A 38 -25.55 -1.89 32.20
N VAL A 39 -24.52 -1.78 31.36
CA VAL A 39 -23.44 -2.76 31.30
C VAL A 39 -22.15 -2.08 31.73
N LEU A 40 -21.53 -2.58 32.80
CA LEU A 40 -20.26 -2.12 33.33
C LEU A 40 -19.17 -3.15 33.01
N LYS A 41 -18.14 -2.74 32.27
CA LYS A 41 -16.98 -3.59 31.95
C LYS A 41 -15.74 -3.05 32.65
N LEU A 42 -15.10 -3.88 33.48
CA LEU A 42 -13.79 -3.56 34.06
C LEU A 42 -12.68 -3.86 33.02
N LEU A 43 -11.76 -2.91 32.86
CA LEU A 43 -10.63 -2.94 31.92
C LEU A 43 -9.31 -3.24 32.65
N ASP A 44 -8.39 -3.94 31.99
CA ASP A 44 -7.16 -4.48 32.59
C ASP A 44 -5.90 -3.61 32.31
N GLY A 45 -6.01 -2.46 31.63
CA GLY A 45 -4.85 -1.63 31.29
C GLY A 45 -5.09 -0.13 30.96
N ALA A 46 -4.00 0.62 30.77
CA ALA A 46 -4.02 2.05 30.46
C ALA A 46 -4.23 2.35 28.95
N ALA A 47 -3.91 1.40 28.07
CA ALA A 47 -4.21 1.49 26.62
C ALA A 47 -5.72 1.49 26.38
N ASP A 48 -6.45 0.61 27.09
CA ASP A 48 -7.90 0.43 27.02
C ASP A 48 -8.71 1.70 27.40
N LEU A 49 -8.11 2.64 28.16
CA LEU A 49 -8.74 3.88 28.62
C LEU A 49 -8.79 4.98 27.54
N GLY A 50 -7.68 5.18 26.83
CA GLY A 50 -7.63 6.12 25.69
C GLY A 50 -8.54 5.65 24.55
N GLU A 51 -8.80 4.36 24.53
CA GLU A 51 -9.57 3.67 23.52
C GLU A 51 -11.07 3.59 23.83
N ALA A 52 -11.43 3.32 25.09
CA ALA A 52 -12.80 3.49 25.59
C ALA A 52 -13.28 4.95 25.41
N SER A 53 -12.35 5.90 25.48
CA SER A 53 -12.63 7.32 25.21
C SER A 53 -12.96 7.58 23.73
N LEU A 54 -12.43 6.81 22.76
CA LEU A 54 -12.82 6.90 21.34
C LEU A 54 -14.25 6.38 21.12
N LEU A 55 -14.66 5.32 21.84
CA LEU A 55 -16.02 4.79 21.78
C LEU A 55 -17.07 5.81 22.28
N THR A 56 -16.71 6.77 23.12
CA THR A 56 -17.63 7.87 23.50
C THR A 56 -18.03 8.77 22.31
N SER A 57 -17.23 8.76 21.24
CA SER A 57 -17.51 9.53 20.00
C SER A 57 -18.34 8.76 18.97
N LEU A 58 -18.50 7.44 19.13
CA LEU A 58 -19.30 6.59 18.25
C LEU A 58 -20.76 6.56 18.72
N ARG A 59 -21.60 7.42 18.15
CA ARG A 59 -23.05 7.44 18.43
C ARG A 59 -23.81 6.87 17.24
N HIS A 60 -24.34 5.65 17.40
CA HIS A 60 -25.18 4.97 16.41
C HIS A 60 -26.35 4.29 17.12
N PRO A 61 -27.58 4.31 16.58
CA PRO A 61 -28.75 3.71 17.23
C PRO A 61 -28.63 2.22 17.55
N ARG A 62 -27.71 1.52 16.87
CA ARG A 62 -27.44 0.08 17.04
C ARG A 62 -26.04 -0.27 17.54
N ILE A 63 -25.36 0.70 18.18
CA ILE A 63 -24.11 0.49 18.92
C ILE A 63 -24.34 1.00 20.36
N PRO A 64 -24.03 0.21 21.40
CA PRO A 64 -24.19 0.64 22.79
C PRO A 64 -23.50 1.97 23.07
N LEU A 65 -24.23 2.95 23.61
CA LEU A 65 -23.69 4.24 23.95
C LEU A 65 -22.81 4.11 25.20
N VAL A 66 -21.54 4.51 25.09
CA VAL A 66 -20.66 4.63 26.26
C VAL A 66 -21.07 5.87 27.04
N ARG A 67 -21.56 5.64 28.26
CA ARG A 67 -22.02 6.68 29.20
C ARG A 67 -20.88 7.27 29.99
N GLU A 68 -19.99 6.41 30.45
CA GLU A 68 -18.94 6.79 31.37
C GLU A 68 -17.73 5.91 31.16
N VAL A 69 -16.55 6.53 31.21
CA VAL A 69 -15.27 5.85 31.32
C VAL A 69 -14.62 6.36 32.59
N GLY A 70 -14.37 5.49 33.54
CA GLY A 70 -13.91 5.86 34.87
C GLY A 70 -12.78 4.98 35.38
N ARG A 71 -12.37 5.24 36.62
CA ARG A 71 -11.47 4.37 37.38
C ARG A 71 -12.11 4.08 38.73
N ALA A 72 -12.16 2.80 39.09
CA ALA A 72 -12.57 2.36 40.41
C ALA A 72 -11.48 2.70 41.45
N ALA A 73 -11.84 2.72 42.72
CA ALA A 73 -10.95 3.03 43.84
C ALA A 73 -9.75 2.07 43.95
N ASP A 74 -9.86 0.86 43.41
CA ASP A 74 -8.77 -0.11 43.31
C ASP A 74 -7.79 0.14 42.15
N GLY A 75 -8.01 1.22 41.37
CA GLY A 75 -7.18 1.65 40.26
C GLY A 75 -7.54 1.06 38.89
N ARG A 76 -8.45 0.07 38.83
CA ARG A 76 -8.92 -0.53 37.57
C ARG A 76 -9.81 0.47 36.82
N ALA A 77 -9.62 0.54 35.50
CA ALA A 77 -10.50 1.33 34.65
C ALA A 77 -11.82 0.61 34.41
N TYR A 78 -12.89 1.34 34.16
CA TYR A 78 -14.17 0.76 33.76
C TYR A 78 -14.85 1.57 32.67
N VAL A 79 -15.71 0.89 31.91
CA VAL A 79 -16.59 1.47 30.91
C VAL A 79 -18.02 1.11 31.25
N LEU A 80 -18.86 2.13 31.37
CA LEU A 80 -20.30 2.00 31.56
C LEU A 80 -20.99 2.32 30.23
N ARG A 81 -21.85 1.43 29.76
CA ARG A 81 -22.59 1.59 28.50
C ARG A 81 -24.05 1.19 28.63
N THR A 82 -24.87 1.65 27.69
CA THR A 82 -26.27 1.23 27.60
C THR A 82 -26.37 -0.27 27.30
N LEU A 83 -27.42 -0.91 27.83
CA LEU A 83 -27.72 -2.30 27.51
C LEU A 83 -28.26 -2.40 26.08
N ALA A 84 -27.61 -3.22 25.24
CA ALA A 84 -28.17 -3.55 23.93
C ALA A 84 -29.21 -4.68 24.05
N PRO A 85 -30.36 -4.57 23.37
CA PRO A 85 -31.40 -5.60 23.38
C PRO A 85 -31.00 -6.80 22.51
N GLY A 86 -31.53 -7.97 22.86
CA GLY A 86 -31.39 -9.19 22.07
C GLY A 86 -30.43 -10.21 22.64
N ARG A 87 -30.22 -11.30 21.89
CA ARG A 87 -29.34 -12.41 22.23
C ARG A 87 -28.16 -12.50 21.26
N PRO A 88 -27.00 -13.02 21.69
CA PRO A 88 -25.86 -13.25 20.81
C PRO A 88 -26.25 -14.01 19.54
N LEU A 89 -25.69 -13.60 18.40
CA LEU A 89 -25.91 -14.24 17.10
C LEU A 89 -25.50 -15.73 17.14
N GLY A 90 -24.50 -16.07 17.95
CA GLY A 90 -24.09 -17.47 18.16
C GLY A 90 -25.20 -18.39 18.66
N ASP A 91 -26.12 -17.87 19.47
CA ASP A 91 -27.26 -18.64 20.01
C ASP A 91 -28.29 -18.99 18.93
N LEU A 92 -28.17 -18.40 17.73
CA LEU A 92 -29.03 -18.66 16.58
C LEU A 92 -28.45 -19.68 15.61
N ALA A 93 -27.21 -20.12 15.82
CA ALA A 93 -26.53 -21.00 14.88
C ALA A 93 -27.04 -22.46 14.96
N PRO A 94 -27.13 -23.19 13.82
CA PRO A 94 -26.92 -22.72 12.45
C PRO A 94 -28.17 -22.03 11.86
N LEU A 95 -27.96 -21.07 10.96
CA LEU A 95 -29.00 -20.32 10.25
C LEU A 95 -29.07 -20.71 8.76
N ALA A 96 -30.27 -20.68 8.19
CA ALA A 96 -30.43 -20.76 6.74
C ALA A 96 -29.93 -19.48 6.06
N ALA A 97 -29.53 -19.57 4.78
CA ALA A 97 -29.05 -18.39 4.03
C ALA A 97 -30.07 -17.26 3.99
N ALA A 98 -31.37 -17.57 3.90
CA ALA A 98 -32.45 -16.59 3.89
C ALA A 98 -32.60 -15.84 5.23
N GLU A 99 -32.22 -16.48 6.34
CA GLU A 99 -32.27 -15.89 7.69
C GLU A 99 -30.99 -15.10 7.99
N LEU A 100 -29.84 -15.60 7.53
CA LEU A 100 -28.55 -14.92 7.72
C LEU A 100 -28.39 -13.70 6.80
N LEU A 101 -28.93 -13.73 5.57
CA LEU A 101 -28.77 -12.63 4.61
C LEU A 101 -29.22 -11.24 5.14
N PRO A 102 -30.41 -11.07 5.77
CA PRO A 102 -30.78 -9.79 6.35
C PRO A 102 -29.86 -9.38 7.52
N ILE A 103 -29.47 -10.33 8.38
CA ILE A 103 -28.54 -10.08 9.50
C ILE A 103 -27.16 -9.65 8.97
N ALA A 104 -26.64 -10.35 7.97
CA ALA A 104 -25.38 -10.05 7.30
C ALA A 104 -25.42 -8.68 6.64
N THR A 105 -26.55 -8.31 6.03
CA THR A 105 -26.77 -7.01 5.40
C THR A 105 -26.70 -5.89 6.43
N GLU A 106 -27.47 -5.98 7.53
CA GLU A 106 -27.47 -4.98 8.60
C GLU A 106 -26.10 -4.88 9.30
N LEU A 107 -25.42 -6.01 9.48
CA LEU A 107 -24.07 -6.03 10.06
C LEU A 107 -23.04 -5.37 9.13
N CYS A 108 -23.15 -5.55 7.81
CA CYS A 108 -22.32 -4.86 6.83
C CYS A 108 -22.56 -3.35 6.82
N GLU A 109 -23.81 -2.89 6.99
CA GLU A 109 -24.12 -1.46 7.14
C GLU A 109 -23.45 -0.85 8.36
N LEU A 110 -23.50 -1.56 9.50
CA LEU A 110 -22.82 -1.14 10.73
C LEU A 110 -21.31 -1.07 10.56
N LEU A 111 -20.70 -2.08 9.94
CA LEU A 111 -19.26 -2.07 9.68
C LEU A 111 -18.87 -0.99 8.67
N ALA A 112 -19.69 -0.73 7.65
CA ALA A 112 -19.47 0.38 6.72
C ALA A 112 -19.50 1.73 7.46
N PHE A 113 -20.46 1.95 8.37
CA PHE A 113 -20.52 3.14 9.21
C PHE A 113 -19.26 3.34 10.08
N VAL A 114 -18.76 2.24 10.67
CA VAL A 114 -17.54 2.22 11.50
C VAL A 114 -16.29 2.50 10.66
N HIS A 115 -16.13 1.82 9.52
CA HIS A 115 -14.98 1.95 8.61
C HIS A 115 -14.88 3.35 8.00
N LEU A 116 -16.00 3.97 7.65
CA LEU A 116 -16.06 5.34 7.11
C LEU A 116 -15.53 6.39 8.09
N ARG A 117 -15.58 6.12 9.40
CA ARG A 117 -15.04 6.99 10.46
C ARG A 117 -13.58 6.68 10.80
N GLY A 118 -12.93 5.81 10.02
CA GLY A 118 -11.52 5.43 10.21
C GLY A 118 -11.27 4.50 11.40
N ILE A 119 -12.33 3.90 11.95
CA ILE A 119 -12.29 2.96 13.07
C ILE A 119 -12.42 1.53 12.53
N LEU A 120 -11.74 0.57 13.17
CA LEU A 120 -11.84 -0.86 12.87
C LEU A 120 -12.44 -1.59 14.07
N HIS A 121 -13.22 -2.65 13.84
CA HIS A 121 -13.85 -3.44 14.90
C HIS A 121 -12.93 -4.53 15.45
N LEU A 122 -12.07 -5.15 14.63
CA LEU A 122 -11.03 -6.15 14.91
C LEU A 122 -11.41 -7.43 15.68
N ASP A 123 -12.60 -7.54 16.27
CA ASP A 123 -13.11 -8.74 16.96
C ASP A 123 -14.55 -9.05 16.52
N VAL A 124 -14.83 -8.98 15.21
CA VAL A 124 -16.16 -9.37 14.68
C VAL A 124 -16.36 -10.87 14.84
N LYS A 125 -17.31 -11.28 15.69
CA LYS A 125 -17.63 -12.68 15.97
C LYS A 125 -19.08 -12.82 16.45
N PRO A 126 -19.68 -14.03 16.41
CA PRO A 126 -21.08 -14.24 16.80
C PRO A 126 -21.44 -13.76 18.22
N ALA A 127 -20.49 -13.78 19.16
CA ALA A 127 -20.71 -13.31 20.53
C ALA A 127 -20.83 -11.78 20.65
N ASN A 128 -20.24 -11.04 19.70
CA ASN A 128 -20.19 -9.58 19.69
C ASN A 128 -21.28 -8.96 18.79
N VAL A 129 -22.17 -9.78 18.25
CA VAL A 129 -23.32 -9.35 17.46
C VAL A 129 -24.57 -9.80 18.20
N LEU A 130 -25.44 -8.89 18.60
CA LEU A 130 -26.73 -9.23 19.22
C LEU A 130 -27.85 -9.09 18.19
N VAL A 131 -28.82 -10.00 18.25
CA VAL A 131 -30.02 -9.98 17.40
C VAL A 131 -31.24 -9.90 18.30
N ALA A 132 -32.05 -8.86 18.10
CA ALA A 132 -33.31 -8.64 18.82
C ALA A 132 -34.48 -9.37 18.15
N ASP A 133 -35.48 -9.77 18.95
CA ASP A 133 -36.69 -10.44 18.46
C ASP A 133 -37.59 -9.47 17.66
N GLU A 134 -38.37 -10.01 16.71
CA GLU A 134 -39.00 -9.32 15.57
C GLU A 134 -39.98 -8.16 15.88
N THR A 135 -40.27 -7.87 17.15
CA THR A 135 -41.35 -6.96 17.57
C THR A 135 -41.01 -5.47 17.53
N ALA A 136 -39.83 -5.05 17.05
CA ALA A 136 -39.43 -3.65 17.03
C ALA A 136 -38.76 -3.21 15.71
N GLY A 137 -39.55 -2.78 14.73
CA GLY A 137 -39.04 -2.11 13.52
C GLY A 137 -38.19 -2.99 12.59
N SER A 138 -37.88 -2.48 11.40
CA SER A 138 -37.23 -3.21 10.30
C SER A 138 -35.75 -3.56 10.53
N GLU A 139 -35.25 -3.50 11.77
CA GLU A 139 -33.82 -3.44 12.08
C GLU A 139 -33.52 -4.17 13.41
N ARG A 140 -32.72 -5.26 13.37
CA ARG A 140 -32.61 -6.22 14.48
C ARG A 140 -31.19 -6.42 15.01
N VAL A 141 -30.16 -5.94 14.32
CA VAL A 141 -28.75 -6.26 14.63
C VAL A 141 -28.05 -5.14 15.41
N TRP A 142 -27.37 -5.51 16.50
CA TRP A 142 -26.53 -4.64 17.32
C TRP A 142 -25.08 -5.14 17.33
N LEU A 143 -24.12 -4.21 17.25
CA LEU A 143 -22.70 -4.51 17.33
C LEU A 143 -22.13 -4.05 18.68
N ILE A 144 -21.49 -4.96 19.40
CA ILE A 144 -20.97 -4.74 20.76
C ILE A 144 -19.50 -5.14 20.86
N ASP A 145 -18.81 -4.67 21.90
CA ASP A 145 -17.45 -5.12 22.27
C ASP A 145 -16.42 -5.08 21.11
N PHE A 146 -15.97 -3.86 20.78
CA PHE A 146 -14.96 -3.61 19.76
C PHE A 146 -13.59 -4.14 20.20
N GLY A 147 -12.96 -4.95 19.34
CA GLY A 147 -11.55 -5.25 19.34
C GLY A 147 -10.77 -4.03 18.85
N PHE A 148 -9.65 -3.76 19.48
CA PHE A 148 -9.27 -2.39 19.74
C PHE A 148 -8.08 -1.98 18.82
N GLY A 149 -8.35 -1.13 17.82
CA GLY A 149 -7.33 -0.62 16.89
C GLY A 149 -7.67 0.67 16.13
N LEU A 150 -6.80 1.67 16.29
CA LEU A 150 -6.66 2.86 15.45
C LEU A 150 -5.80 2.57 14.21
N ARG A 151 -6.10 3.21 13.07
CA ARG A 151 -5.19 3.25 11.91
C ARG A 151 -3.77 3.65 12.33
N GLY A 152 -2.81 2.75 12.16
CA GLY A 152 -1.37 3.04 12.32
C GLY A 152 -0.73 2.65 13.66
N ALA A 153 -1.48 2.11 14.62
CA ALA A 153 -0.90 1.49 15.81
C ALA A 153 -0.67 -0.02 15.60
N ARG A 154 0.50 -0.56 16.00
CA ARG A 154 0.67 -2.01 16.15
C ARG A 154 -0.24 -2.45 17.31
N SER A 155 -1.42 -2.99 17.01
CA SER A 155 -2.34 -3.50 18.02
C SER A 155 -1.82 -4.83 18.59
N SER A 156 -1.91 -4.99 19.91
CA SER A 156 -1.79 -6.31 20.55
C SER A 156 -2.93 -7.19 20.07
N ALA A 157 -2.64 -8.41 19.61
CA ALA A 157 -3.64 -9.36 19.11
C ALA A 157 -4.72 -9.67 20.18
N SER A 158 -5.81 -8.91 20.19
CA SER A 158 -7.09 -9.26 20.79
C SER A 158 -7.99 -9.79 19.68
N GLY A 159 -8.37 -11.06 19.79
CA GLY A 159 -9.18 -11.74 18.78
C GLY A 159 -9.39 -13.19 19.15
N THR A 160 -10.60 -13.69 18.94
CA THR A 160 -10.89 -15.12 19.13
C THR A 160 -10.26 -15.90 17.96
N PRO A 161 -9.34 -16.87 18.18
CA PRO A 161 -8.42 -17.37 17.13
C PRO A 161 -9.06 -17.85 15.82
N PHE A 162 -10.28 -18.39 15.88
CA PHE A 162 -11.02 -18.84 14.70
C PHE A 162 -11.48 -17.69 13.78
N PHE A 163 -11.78 -16.52 14.37
CA PHE A 163 -12.31 -15.35 13.66
C PHE A 163 -11.21 -14.33 13.33
N ALA A 164 -10.04 -14.43 13.96
CA ALA A 164 -8.94 -13.50 13.74
C ALA A 164 -8.30 -13.69 12.35
N ALA A 165 -8.13 -12.58 11.62
CA ALA A 165 -7.48 -12.61 10.32
C ALA A 165 -5.99 -12.98 10.42
N PRO A 166 -5.41 -13.64 9.40
CA PRO A 166 -3.99 -14.02 9.41
C PRO A 166 -3.06 -12.82 9.65
N GLU A 167 -3.33 -11.68 9.02
CA GLU A 167 -2.51 -10.48 9.20
C GLU A 167 -2.59 -9.88 10.61
N LEU A 168 -3.74 -10.02 11.28
CA LEU A 168 -3.92 -9.61 12.69
C LEU A 168 -3.13 -10.54 13.62
N LEU A 169 -3.17 -11.86 13.37
CA LEU A 169 -2.40 -12.86 14.12
C LEU A 169 -0.88 -12.72 13.91
N LEU A 170 -0.47 -12.28 12.72
CA LEU A 170 0.93 -12.09 12.34
C LEU A 170 1.48 -10.70 12.70
N GLY A 171 0.67 -9.81 13.28
CA GLY A 171 1.07 -8.45 13.64
C GLY A 171 1.43 -7.55 12.45
N ALA A 172 0.85 -7.83 11.27
CA ALA A 172 0.99 -7.02 10.08
C ALA A 172 0.02 -5.83 10.07
N ALA A 173 0.12 -4.95 9.06
CA ALA A 173 -0.77 -3.79 8.96
C ALA A 173 -2.23 -4.24 8.75
N VAL A 174 -3.14 -3.73 9.59
CA VAL A 174 -4.58 -4.01 9.53
C VAL A 174 -5.34 -2.88 8.85
N ASP A 175 -6.39 -3.23 8.13
CA ASP A 175 -7.32 -2.30 7.48
C ASP A 175 -8.77 -2.85 7.52
N ALA A 176 -9.70 -2.21 6.81
CA ALA A 176 -11.10 -2.66 6.74
C ALA A 176 -11.24 -4.14 6.35
N ARG A 177 -10.31 -4.67 5.56
CA ARG A 177 -10.32 -6.05 5.05
C ARG A 177 -10.03 -7.08 6.14
N THR A 178 -9.43 -6.65 7.25
CA THR A 178 -9.23 -7.46 8.45
C THR A 178 -10.56 -7.77 9.12
N ASP A 179 -11.46 -6.79 9.26
CA ASP A 179 -12.82 -7.01 9.77
C ASP A 179 -13.65 -7.87 8.83
N LEU A 180 -13.45 -7.72 7.51
CA LEU A 180 -14.16 -8.53 6.52
C LEU A 180 -13.78 -10.01 6.56
N PHE A 181 -12.54 -10.34 6.92
CA PHE A 181 -12.16 -11.74 7.16
C PHE A 181 -12.92 -12.30 8.37
N ALA A 182 -12.93 -11.57 9.48
CA ALA A 182 -13.63 -11.96 10.70
C ALA A 182 -15.15 -12.11 10.47
N LEU A 183 -15.71 -11.23 9.63
CA LEU A 183 -17.09 -11.32 9.15
C LEU A 183 -17.32 -12.58 8.29
N GLY A 184 -16.39 -12.92 7.39
CA GLY A 184 -16.44 -14.16 6.61
C GLY A 184 -16.42 -15.42 7.49
N ALA A 185 -15.53 -15.46 8.49
CA ALA A 185 -15.48 -16.54 9.48
C ALA A 185 -16.76 -16.60 10.34
N THR A 186 -17.36 -15.44 10.64
CA THR A 186 -18.66 -15.34 11.32
C THR A 186 -19.78 -15.93 10.47
N PHE A 187 -19.83 -15.65 9.16
CA PHE A 187 -20.81 -16.27 8.27
C PHE A 187 -20.63 -17.78 8.17
N VAL A 188 -19.39 -18.28 8.09
CA VAL A 188 -19.12 -19.72 8.12
C VAL A 188 -19.63 -20.34 9.42
N ALA A 189 -19.41 -19.70 10.57
CA ALA A 189 -19.90 -20.20 11.85
C ALA A 189 -21.43 -20.27 11.92
N MET A 190 -22.14 -19.37 11.24
CA MET A 190 -23.60 -19.37 11.21
C MET A 190 -24.17 -20.34 10.17
N LEU A 191 -23.49 -20.56 9.05
CA LEU A 191 -23.98 -21.40 7.94
C LEU A 191 -23.63 -22.88 8.08
N VAL A 192 -22.51 -23.20 8.73
CA VAL A 192 -21.96 -24.57 8.74
C VAL A 192 -22.45 -25.34 9.97
N PRO A 193 -23.27 -26.39 9.80
CA PRO A 193 -23.63 -27.28 10.90
C PRO A 193 -22.41 -28.06 11.40
N ASP A 194 -22.38 -28.37 12.69
CA ASP A 194 -21.32 -29.14 13.36
C ASP A 194 -19.90 -28.55 13.23
N LEU A 195 -19.78 -27.22 13.03
CA LEU A 195 -18.49 -26.52 12.90
C LEU A 195 -17.50 -26.92 14.02
N ARG A 196 -17.98 -27.12 15.24
CA ARG A 196 -17.16 -27.48 16.41
C ARG A 196 -16.36 -28.76 16.26
N ALA A 197 -16.87 -29.76 15.54
CA ALA A 197 -16.12 -30.98 15.29
C ALA A 197 -14.95 -30.75 14.30
N ARG A 198 -15.05 -29.69 13.49
CA ARG A 198 -14.08 -29.34 12.44
C ARG A 198 -12.98 -28.40 12.95
N VAL A 199 -13.27 -27.59 13.97
CA VAL A 199 -12.36 -26.57 14.53
C VAL A 199 -11.06 -27.13 15.12
N PRO A 200 -11.04 -28.28 15.85
CA PRO A 200 -9.77 -28.84 16.35
C PRO A 200 -8.78 -29.17 15.24
N GLY A 201 -9.25 -29.72 14.12
CA GLY A 201 -8.41 -29.99 12.95
C GLY A 201 -8.16 -28.76 12.06
N PHE A 202 -9.00 -27.74 12.15
CA PHE A 202 -8.87 -26.49 11.39
C PHE A 202 -7.55 -25.79 11.69
N PHE A 203 -7.20 -25.60 12.97
CA PHE A 203 -5.98 -24.87 13.32
C PHE A 203 -4.71 -25.59 12.86
N LEU A 204 -4.76 -26.92 12.72
CA LEU A 204 -3.65 -27.73 12.20
C LEU A 204 -3.53 -27.65 10.67
N ARG A 205 -4.66 -27.54 9.94
CA ARG A 205 -4.70 -27.53 8.46
C ARG A 205 -4.63 -26.13 7.86
N PHE A 206 -5.22 -25.13 8.52
CA PHE A 206 -5.34 -23.76 8.00
C PHE A 206 -4.02 -23.09 7.62
N PRO A 207 -2.86 -23.39 8.24
CA PRO A 207 -1.58 -22.89 7.75
C PRO A 207 -1.20 -23.43 6.36
N ARG A 208 -1.66 -24.63 5.99
CA ARG A 208 -1.30 -25.35 4.76
C ARG A 208 -2.38 -25.26 3.68
N GLU A 209 -3.64 -25.12 4.07
CA GLU A 209 -4.81 -25.10 3.19
C GLU A 209 -5.66 -23.80 3.29
N GLY A 210 -6.44 -23.49 2.25
CA GLY A 210 -7.40 -22.37 2.31
C GLY A 210 -8.43 -22.53 3.44
N PHE A 211 -9.08 -21.44 3.86
CA PHE A 211 -9.97 -21.44 5.04
C PHE A 211 -11.07 -22.52 4.98
N LEU A 212 -11.79 -22.62 3.85
CA LEU A 212 -12.83 -23.63 3.66
C LEU A 212 -12.25 -25.06 3.55
N PRO A 213 -11.21 -25.33 2.71
CA PRO A 213 -10.54 -26.63 2.69
C PRO A 213 -10.03 -27.09 4.07
N ALA A 214 -9.49 -26.19 4.88
CA ALA A 214 -9.02 -26.50 6.24
C ALA A 214 -10.16 -26.94 7.18
N LEU A 215 -11.40 -26.52 6.90
CA LEU A 215 -12.62 -27.01 7.55
C LEU A 215 -13.21 -28.28 6.91
N GLY A 216 -12.60 -28.79 5.84
CA GLY A 216 -13.14 -29.86 5.02
C GLY A 216 -14.40 -29.43 4.26
N LEU A 217 -14.41 -28.20 3.74
CA LEU A 217 -15.52 -27.62 2.96
C LEU A 217 -15.01 -27.17 1.59
N ALA A 218 -15.83 -27.42 0.56
CA ALA A 218 -15.72 -26.81 -0.76
C ALA A 218 -16.56 -25.53 -0.83
N GLN A 219 -16.30 -24.69 -1.84
CA GLN A 219 -17.10 -23.49 -2.11
C GLN A 219 -18.59 -23.83 -2.33
N GLU A 220 -18.85 -24.94 -3.01
CA GLU A 220 -20.17 -25.46 -3.36
C GLU A 220 -20.99 -25.91 -2.14
N ASP A 221 -20.34 -26.14 -1.00
CA ASP A 221 -21.01 -26.53 0.25
C ASP A 221 -21.69 -25.34 0.95
N LEU A 222 -21.43 -24.11 0.49
CA LEU A 222 -22.07 -22.91 1.02
C LEU A 222 -23.29 -22.52 0.18
N PRO A 223 -24.39 -22.06 0.78
CA PRO A 223 -25.58 -21.65 0.04
C PRO A 223 -25.39 -20.28 -0.63
N PRO A 224 -25.98 -20.04 -1.82
CA PRO A 224 -25.98 -18.71 -2.44
C PRO A 224 -26.68 -17.65 -1.57
N PRO A 225 -26.19 -16.38 -1.54
CA PRO A 225 -25.02 -15.85 -2.27
C PRO A 225 -23.68 -16.05 -1.53
N PHE A 226 -23.66 -16.75 -0.39
CA PHE A 226 -22.47 -16.92 0.44
C PHE A 226 -21.40 -17.81 -0.20
N ASP A 227 -21.79 -18.69 -1.13
CA ASP A 227 -20.91 -19.45 -2.02
C ASP A 227 -19.90 -18.55 -2.77
N ARG A 228 -20.28 -17.34 -3.17
CA ARG A 228 -19.40 -16.41 -3.89
C ARG A 228 -18.70 -15.43 -2.96
N ILE A 229 -19.35 -15.08 -1.86
CA ILE A 229 -18.93 -14.00 -0.97
C ILE A 229 -17.92 -14.50 0.06
N VAL A 230 -18.22 -15.62 0.72
CA VAL A 230 -17.39 -16.15 1.82
C VAL A 230 -15.97 -16.48 1.37
N PRO A 231 -15.72 -17.21 0.25
CA PRO A 231 -14.35 -17.52 -0.18
C PRO A 231 -13.49 -16.27 -0.36
N ARG A 232 -14.09 -15.18 -0.86
CA ARG A 232 -13.42 -13.90 -1.03
C ARG A 232 -13.17 -13.19 0.31
N LEU A 233 -14.09 -13.29 1.27
CA LEU A 233 -13.92 -12.71 2.61
C LEU A 233 -12.79 -13.39 3.41
N VAL A 234 -12.74 -14.72 3.38
CA VAL A 234 -11.77 -15.51 4.18
C VAL A 234 -10.45 -15.79 3.45
N GLU A 235 -10.17 -15.05 2.37
CA GLU A 235 -8.95 -15.19 1.59
C GLU A 235 -7.73 -14.81 2.43
N ARG A 236 -6.64 -15.58 2.33
CA ARG A 236 -5.46 -15.37 3.18
C ARG A 236 -4.77 -14.04 2.88
N ARG A 237 -4.80 -13.61 1.63
CA ARG A 237 -4.21 -12.35 1.15
C ARG A 237 -5.24 -11.22 1.22
N PRO A 238 -5.06 -10.19 2.07
CA PRO A 238 -6.03 -9.11 2.23
C PRO A 238 -6.42 -8.45 0.90
N GLU A 239 -5.47 -8.23 0.00
CA GLU A 239 -5.68 -7.59 -1.30
C GLU A 239 -6.63 -8.34 -2.26
N ARG A 240 -6.95 -9.60 -1.97
CA ARG A 240 -7.91 -10.41 -2.74
C ARG A 240 -9.32 -10.37 -2.15
N ARG A 241 -9.50 -9.80 -0.95
CA ARG A 241 -10.81 -9.62 -0.30
C ARG A 241 -11.58 -8.46 -0.94
N PHE A 242 -12.78 -8.20 -0.45
CA PHE A 242 -13.48 -6.94 -0.71
C PHE A 242 -12.68 -5.79 -0.09
N ALA A 243 -12.69 -4.61 -0.71
CA ALA A 243 -11.91 -3.47 -0.27
C ALA A 243 -12.39 -2.89 1.06
N ASP A 244 -13.71 -2.87 1.27
CA ASP A 244 -14.38 -2.40 2.49
C ASP A 244 -15.78 -3.03 2.64
N ALA A 245 -16.45 -2.77 3.77
CA ALA A 245 -17.78 -3.29 4.05
C ALA A 245 -18.87 -2.73 3.11
N GLN A 246 -18.62 -1.62 2.42
CA GLN A 246 -19.54 -1.06 1.43
C GLN A 246 -19.51 -1.87 0.13
N GLU A 247 -18.33 -2.23 -0.39
CA GLU A 247 -18.21 -3.13 -1.56
C GLU A 247 -18.89 -4.48 -1.29
N LEU A 248 -18.76 -5.00 -0.06
CA LEU A 248 -19.44 -6.21 0.37
C LEU A 248 -20.97 -6.03 0.43
N LEU A 249 -21.45 -4.91 0.97
CA LEU A 249 -22.88 -4.59 1.05
C LEU A 249 -23.51 -4.51 -0.35
N GLU A 250 -22.80 -3.94 -1.32
CA GLU A 250 -23.21 -3.89 -2.72
C GLU A 250 -23.28 -5.29 -3.34
N ALA A 251 -22.30 -6.16 -3.03
CA ALA A 251 -22.30 -7.55 -3.46
C ALA A 251 -23.45 -8.37 -2.85
N LEU A 252 -23.85 -8.09 -1.61
CA LEU A 252 -24.99 -8.72 -0.93
C LEU A 252 -26.34 -8.21 -1.45
N ARG A 253 -26.46 -6.91 -1.78
CA ARG A 253 -27.72 -6.26 -2.20
C ARG A 253 -27.97 -6.26 -3.71
N GLY A 254 -26.97 -6.59 -4.52
CA GLY A 254 -27.08 -6.59 -5.98
C GLY A 254 -27.35 -5.20 -6.60
N ARG A 255 -27.01 -4.11 -5.90
CA ARG A 255 -27.13 -2.73 -6.36
C ARG A 255 -25.82 -1.99 -6.06
N ALA A 256 -25.16 -1.46 -7.09
CA ALA A 256 -23.98 -0.60 -6.93
C ALA A 256 -24.42 0.80 -6.47
N GLY A 257 -23.84 1.33 -5.38
CA GLY A 257 -24.33 2.56 -4.77
C GLY A 257 -23.47 3.20 -3.68
N ARG A 258 -22.60 4.12 -4.13
CA ARG A 258 -22.26 5.45 -3.52
C ARG A 258 -21.65 5.50 -2.11
N ALA A 259 -20.38 5.16 -1.98
CA ALA A 259 -19.59 5.40 -0.76
C ALA A 259 -19.20 6.88 -0.48
N SER A 260 -19.35 7.81 -1.44
CA SER A 260 -18.73 9.15 -1.34
C SER A 260 -19.54 10.22 -0.58
N ARG A 261 -20.85 10.05 -0.36
CA ARG A 261 -21.71 11.12 0.22
C ARG A 261 -21.77 11.12 1.74
N ALA A 262 -21.74 9.95 2.37
CA ALA A 262 -21.81 9.82 3.83
C ALA A 262 -20.58 10.42 4.56
N ALA A 263 -19.42 10.49 3.89
CA ALA A 263 -18.21 11.12 4.42
C ALA A 263 -18.26 12.67 4.43
N ILE A 264 -19.24 13.27 3.73
CA ILE A 264 -19.40 14.73 3.62
C ILE A 264 -20.44 15.26 4.62
N ALA A 265 -21.29 14.39 5.16
CA ALA A 265 -22.40 14.77 6.01
C ALA A 265 -21.93 15.32 7.37
N LEU A 266 -22.32 16.57 7.65
CA LEU A 266 -22.13 17.19 8.95
C LEU A 266 -23.11 16.55 9.94
N ASP A 267 -22.62 15.93 11.02
CA ASP A 267 -23.48 15.27 12.01
C ASP A 267 -24.07 16.29 13.00
N PRO A 268 -25.41 16.50 13.03
CA PRO A 268 -26.04 17.44 13.95
C PRO A 268 -25.79 17.08 15.41
N VAL A 269 -25.62 15.79 15.74
CA VAL A 269 -25.28 15.33 17.10
C VAL A 269 -23.86 15.73 17.48
N ALA A 270 -22.90 15.58 16.57
CA ALA A 270 -21.52 16.02 16.84
C ALA A 270 -21.42 17.55 16.91
N ALA A 271 -22.25 18.26 16.14
CA ALA A 271 -22.22 19.71 16.05
C ALA A 271 -22.94 20.42 17.21
N HIS A 272 -24.09 19.88 17.67
CA HIS A 272 -24.90 20.47 18.74
C HIS A 272 -24.93 19.66 20.05
N GLY A 273 -24.46 18.42 20.06
CA GLY A 273 -24.64 17.47 21.17
C GLY A 273 -24.13 17.97 22.52
N ARG A 274 -22.99 18.69 22.57
CA ARG A 274 -22.49 19.25 23.84
C ARG A 274 -23.38 20.36 24.39
N ALA A 275 -23.80 21.30 23.55
CA ALA A 275 -24.68 22.40 23.96
C ALA A 275 -26.05 21.86 24.38
N LEU A 276 -26.50 20.81 23.69
CA LEU A 276 -27.72 20.10 24.06
C LEU A 276 -27.54 19.36 25.39
N ASP A 277 -26.48 18.60 25.59
CA ASP A 277 -26.16 17.90 26.85
C ASP A 277 -26.11 18.87 28.05
N GLU A 278 -25.56 20.08 27.87
CA GLU A 278 -25.54 21.14 28.89
C GLU A 278 -26.94 21.70 29.23
N GLU A 279 -27.81 21.85 28.24
CA GLU A 279 -29.22 22.24 28.47
C GLU A 279 -30.03 21.10 29.07
N LEU A 280 -29.78 19.85 28.65
CA LEU A 280 -30.41 18.66 29.21
C LEU A 280 -30.06 18.45 30.69
N ALA A 281 -28.82 18.76 31.09
CA ALA A 281 -28.39 18.68 32.49
C ALA A 281 -29.18 19.62 33.44
N LYS A 282 -29.93 20.59 32.90
CA LYS A 282 -30.76 21.53 33.68
C LYS A 282 -32.20 21.06 33.86
N LEU A 283 -32.60 19.94 33.25
CA LEU A 283 -33.97 19.41 33.28
C LEU A 283 -34.27 18.66 34.58
N GLU A 284 -35.51 18.79 35.08
CA GLU A 284 -36.01 17.99 36.19
C GLU A 284 -36.66 16.69 35.67
N ALA A 285 -36.80 15.68 36.53
CA ALA A 285 -37.42 14.40 36.17
C ALA A 285 -38.91 14.60 35.82
N GLY A 286 -39.31 14.18 34.61
CA GLY A 286 -40.69 14.27 34.12
C GLY A 286 -41.04 15.52 33.30
N ASP A 287 -40.09 16.46 33.09
CA ASP A 287 -40.26 17.59 32.17
C ASP A 287 -40.29 17.09 30.71
N ASP A 288 -41.28 17.53 29.93
CA ASP A 288 -41.31 17.34 28.48
C ASP A 288 -40.34 18.33 27.81
N LEU A 289 -39.73 17.96 26.68
CA LEU A 289 -38.75 18.78 25.98
C LEU A 289 -39.24 19.18 24.60
N ALA A 290 -39.15 20.45 24.21
CA ALA A 290 -39.40 20.88 22.84
C ALA A 290 -38.12 21.42 22.18
N LEU A 291 -37.60 20.72 21.18
CA LEU A 291 -36.50 21.16 20.33
C LEU A 291 -37.05 22.04 19.22
N ALA A 292 -36.60 23.31 19.14
CA ALA A 292 -37.10 24.29 18.18
C ALA A 292 -35.97 25.02 17.44
N GLY A 293 -36.27 25.57 16.27
CA GLY A 293 -35.35 26.41 15.50
C GLY A 293 -34.39 25.66 14.58
N LEU A 294 -34.63 24.38 14.34
CA LEU A 294 -33.77 23.49 13.55
C LEU A 294 -34.51 22.90 12.34
N THR A 295 -33.76 22.43 11.34
CA THR A 295 -34.35 21.73 10.18
C THR A 295 -35.07 20.46 10.64
N HIS A 296 -35.98 19.93 9.83
CA HIS A 296 -36.71 18.70 10.20
C HIS A 296 -35.75 17.52 10.44
N GLU A 297 -34.77 17.33 9.56
CA GLU A 297 -33.78 16.25 9.65
C GLU A 297 -32.87 16.38 10.88
N ASP A 298 -32.37 17.60 11.16
CA ASP A 298 -31.54 17.84 12.35
C ASP A 298 -32.34 17.69 13.64
N ARG A 299 -33.62 18.09 13.65
CA ARG A 299 -34.52 17.89 14.79
C ARG A 299 -34.74 16.42 15.08
N ASP A 300 -34.88 15.59 14.05
CA ASP A 300 -35.14 14.16 14.23
C ASP A 300 -33.90 13.45 14.78
N ALA A 301 -32.73 13.76 14.22
CA ALA A 301 -31.46 13.24 14.71
C ALA A 301 -31.17 13.68 16.15
N LEU A 302 -31.42 14.95 16.49
CA LEU A 302 -31.23 15.47 17.85
C LEU A 302 -32.31 14.98 18.81
N ALA A 303 -33.56 14.85 18.38
CA ALA A 303 -34.64 14.27 19.19
C ALA A 303 -34.35 12.82 19.54
N LEU A 304 -33.83 12.04 18.57
CA LEU A 304 -33.37 10.68 18.80
C LEU A 304 -32.16 10.66 19.74
N HIS A 305 -31.22 11.57 19.57
CA HIS A 305 -30.08 11.72 20.48
C HIS A 305 -30.51 12.03 21.91
N VAL A 306 -31.40 13.00 22.11
CA VAL A 306 -31.97 13.33 23.43
C VAL A 306 -32.73 12.13 23.99
N ALA A 307 -33.51 11.42 23.18
CA ALA A 307 -34.23 10.22 23.62
C ALA A 307 -33.25 9.12 24.09
N CYS A 308 -32.15 8.93 23.37
CA CYS A 308 -31.07 8.05 23.80
C CYS A 308 -30.41 8.58 25.09
N VAL A 309 -30.14 9.88 25.22
CA VAL A 309 -29.48 10.46 26.40
C VAL A 309 -30.35 10.37 27.65
N LEU A 310 -31.64 10.68 27.56
CA LEU A 310 -32.57 10.72 28.69
C LEU A 310 -33.18 9.36 29.05
N GLY A 311 -33.33 8.44 28.09
CA GLY A 311 -33.69 7.03 28.33
C GLY A 311 -35.16 6.74 28.71
N ASP A 312 -35.98 7.76 29.00
CA ASP A 312 -37.36 7.62 29.51
C ASP A 312 -38.41 8.41 28.68
N VAL A 313 -38.07 8.77 27.44
CA VAL A 313 -38.99 9.42 26.51
C VAL A 313 -40.09 8.44 26.07
N ARG A 314 -41.36 8.81 26.30
CA ARG A 314 -42.54 8.03 25.95
C ARG A 314 -42.98 8.21 24.49
N ALA A 315 -42.89 9.42 23.96
CA ALA A 315 -43.21 9.71 22.56
C ALA A 315 -42.48 10.95 22.03
N ILE A 316 -42.21 10.94 20.73
CA ILE A 316 -41.68 12.07 19.95
C ILE A 316 -42.84 12.63 19.11
N VAL A 317 -43.25 13.87 19.35
CA VAL A 317 -44.40 14.51 18.70
C VAL A 317 -43.91 15.71 17.90
N HIS A 318 -44.11 15.67 16.59
CA HIS A 318 -43.78 16.79 15.71
C HIS A 318 -44.89 17.85 15.78
N ALA A 319 -44.52 19.10 16.02
CA ALA A 319 -45.45 20.23 16.06
C ALA A 319 -44.82 21.44 15.36
N GLY A 320 -45.17 21.63 14.08
CA GLY A 320 -44.67 22.73 13.25
C GLY A 320 -43.14 22.71 13.12
N ASP A 321 -42.50 23.80 13.56
CA ASP A 321 -41.05 24.01 13.54
C ASP A 321 -40.32 23.41 14.77
N SER A 322 -41.04 22.65 15.61
CA SER A 322 -40.47 21.98 16.77
C SER A 322 -40.76 20.48 16.82
N VAL A 323 -39.92 19.75 17.56
CA VAL A 323 -40.11 18.34 17.92
C VAL A 323 -40.18 18.26 19.45
N THR A 324 -41.28 17.71 19.97
CA THR A 324 -41.54 17.58 21.41
C THR A 324 -41.34 16.14 21.87
N LEU A 325 -40.45 15.93 22.82
CA LEU A 325 -40.21 14.67 23.52
C LEU A 325 -41.05 14.67 24.79
N THR A 326 -41.96 13.70 24.90
CA THR A 326 -42.89 13.58 26.04
C THR A 326 -42.38 12.55 27.05
N ARG A 327 -42.37 12.90 28.33
CA ARG A 327 -41.85 12.08 29.44
C ARG A 327 -42.90 11.82 30.54
N GLY A 328 -44.06 12.45 30.46
CA GLY A 328 -45.23 12.11 31.29
C GLY A 328 -45.86 13.27 32.09
N GLY A 329 -45.53 14.52 31.76
CA GLY A 329 -46.05 15.71 32.43
C GLY A 329 -46.69 16.72 31.47
N ALA A 330 -47.33 17.77 32.01
CA ALA A 330 -47.91 18.88 31.24
C ALA A 330 -46.94 20.05 31.03
N ARG A 331 -45.72 19.98 31.59
CA ARG A 331 -44.74 21.07 31.58
C ARG A 331 -43.72 20.82 30.47
N VAL A 332 -43.78 21.63 29.41
CA VAL A 332 -42.87 21.56 28.27
C VAL A 332 -41.78 22.61 28.42
N ARG A 333 -40.52 22.17 28.52
CA ARG A 333 -39.34 23.04 28.51
C ARG A 333 -38.79 23.13 27.11
N ARG A 334 -38.66 24.36 26.59
CA ARG A 334 -38.22 24.59 25.22
C ARG A 334 -36.71 24.78 25.18
N VAL A 335 -36.03 23.93 24.42
CA VAL A 335 -34.60 24.06 24.13
C VAL A 335 -34.48 24.57 22.70
N ALA A 336 -34.12 25.84 22.59
CA ALA A 336 -33.84 26.49 21.32
C ALA A 336 -32.34 26.43 21.06
N LEU A 337 -31.92 25.57 20.15
CA LEU A 337 -30.53 25.51 19.72
C LEU A 337 -30.29 26.60 18.67
N ARG A 338 -29.18 27.32 18.81
CA ARG A 338 -28.78 28.36 17.86
C ARG A 338 -28.26 27.72 16.56
N PRO A 339 -28.34 28.44 15.41
CA PRO A 339 -27.63 28.07 14.19
C PRO A 339 -26.15 27.81 14.43
N LEU A 340 -25.57 26.91 13.63
CA LEU A 340 -24.14 26.57 13.73
C LEU A 340 -23.26 27.81 13.57
N ASP A 341 -22.31 27.99 14.48
CA ASP A 341 -21.28 29.00 14.34
C ASP A 341 -20.06 28.48 13.54
N GLY A 342 -19.18 29.40 13.17
CA GLY A 342 -18.02 29.12 12.33
C GLY A 342 -16.96 28.32 13.07
N ALA A 343 -16.92 28.39 14.41
CA ALA A 343 -16.01 27.57 15.19
C ALA A 343 -16.53 26.13 15.31
N GLU A 344 -17.85 25.93 15.41
CA GLU A 344 -18.53 24.64 15.38
C GLU A 344 -18.38 23.97 14.01
N LEU A 345 -18.60 24.72 12.92
CA LEU A 345 -18.38 24.26 11.55
C LEU A 345 -16.91 23.92 11.28
N ALA A 346 -15.97 24.78 11.71
CA ALA A 346 -14.53 24.56 11.49
C ALA A 346 -14.05 23.31 12.24
N ARG A 347 -14.43 23.16 13.51
CA ARG A 347 -14.04 22.01 14.31
C ARG A 347 -14.55 20.70 13.72
N HIS A 348 -15.79 20.71 13.20
CA HIS A 348 -16.37 19.56 12.55
C HIS A 348 -15.72 19.26 11.19
N ALA A 349 -15.52 20.28 10.35
CA ALA A 349 -14.84 20.13 9.05
C ALA A 349 -13.39 19.63 9.22
N GLY A 350 -12.67 20.14 10.22
CA GLY A 350 -11.33 19.67 10.58
C GLY A 350 -11.33 18.19 10.98
N ALA A 351 -12.30 17.76 11.80
CA ALA A 351 -12.42 16.38 12.24
C ALA A 351 -12.84 15.41 11.12
N CYS A 352 -13.79 15.81 10.26
CA CYS A 352 -14.35 14.94 9.22
C CYS A 352 -13.47 14.83 7.97
N PHE A 353 -12.78 15.92 7.61
CA PHE A 353 -11.99 15.97 6.37
C PHE A 353 -10.47 15.97 6.61
N GLY A 354 -10.02 15.88 7.87
CA GLY A 354 -8.60 15.87 8.22
C GLY A 354 -7.90 17.18 7.88
N LEU A 355 -8.62 18.31 7.92
CA LEU A 355 -8.10 19.63 7.58
C LEU A 355 -7.26 20.19 8.71
N ASP A 356 -6.20 20.92 8.35
CA ASP A 356 -5.50 21.76 9.32
C ASP A 356 -6.40 22.90 9.80
N ALA A 357 -6.00 23.53 10.91
CA ALA A 357 -6.83 24.52 11.59
C ALA A 357 -7.17 25.72 10.68
N ASP A 358 -6.23 26.17 9.85
CA ASP A 358 -6.42 27.33 8.98
C ASP A 358 -7.36 27.00 7.83
N ALA A 359 -7.21 25.82 7.21
CA ALA A 359 -8.12 25.32 6.18
C ALA A 359 -9.52 25.06 6.72
N ALA A 360 -9.64 24.52 7.93
CA ALA A 360 -10.92 24.29 8.59
C ALA A 360 -11.68 25.59 8.89
N ILE A 361 -10.96 26.63 9.34
CA ILE A 361 -11.52 27.98 9.56
C ILE A 361 -11.97 28.59 8.23
N ALA A 362 -11.14 28.53 7.19
CA ALA A 362 -11.48 29.06 5.87
C ALA A 362 -12.73 28.38 5.28
N VAL A 363 -12.86 27.06 5.43
CA VAL A 363 -14.05 26.30 4.99
C VAL A 363 -15.29 26.70 5.78
N ALA A 364 -15.17 26.91 7.09
CA ALA A 364 -16.28 27.35 7.92
C ALA A 364 -16.75 28.78 7.60
N GLU A 365 -15.81 29.69 7.35
CA GLU A 365 -16.11 31.05 6.90
C GLU A 365 -16.80 31.04 5.54
N LEU A 366 -16.34 30.18 4.62
CA LEU A 366 -16.93 29.99 3.30
C LEU A 366 -18.37 29.45 3.39
N LEU A 367 -18.60 28.39 4.17
CA LEU A 367 -19.94 27.81 4.36
C LEU A 367 -20.90 28.82 4.98
N ARG A 368 -20.42 29.59 5.97
CA ARG A 368 -21.21 30.65 6.61
C ARG A 368 -21.55 31.78 5.63
N ALA A 369 -20.61 32.19 4.79
CA ALA A 369 -20.84 33.22 3.77
C ALA A 369 -21.95 32.83 2.77
N HIS A 370 -22.16 31.53 2.54
CA HIS A 370 -23.20 30.97 1.66
C HIS A 370 -24.43 30.46 2.42
N GLY A 371 -24.66 30.96 3.64
CA GLY A 371 -25.89 30.73 4.39
C GLY A 371 -26.02 29.35 5.03
N ALA A 372 -24.90 28.65 5.30
CA ALA A 372 -24.92 27.42 6.10
C ALA A 372 -25.24 27.74 7.57
N THR A 373 -26.52 27.65 7.93
CA THR A 373 -27.01 27.87 9.30
C THR A 373 -27.35 26.57 10.04
N SER A 374 -27.32 25.43 9.35
CA SER A 374 -27.62 24.10 9.90
C SER A 374 -26.71 23.01 9.32
N ALA A 375 -26.67 21.84 9.97
CA ALA A 375 -25.85 20.70 9.55
C ALA A 375 -26.32 20.13 8.21
N ALA A 376 -27.63 20.03 8.01
CA ALA A 376 -28.23 19.67 6.72
C ALA A 376 -27.83 20.67 5.60
N ARG A 377 -27.89 21.99 5.86
CA ARG A 377 -27.55 23.01 4.87
C ARG A 377 -26.05 23.02 4.55
N ALA A 378 -25.19 22.86 5.56
CA ALA A 378 -23.75 22.73 5.39
C ALA A 378 -23.40 21.49 4.55
N THR A 379 -24.07 20.36 4.83
CA THR A 379 -23.93 19.12 4.06
C THR A 379 -24.29 19.32 2.61
N SER A 380 -25.46 19.89 2.30
CA SER A 380 -25.86 20.15 0.91
C SER A 380 -24.89 21.10 0.18
N LEU A 381 -24.31 22.07 0.88
CA LEU A 381 -23.34 23.02 0.30
C LEU A 381 -21.98 22.34 0.04
N LEU A 382 -21.53 21.44 0.91
CA LEU A 382 -20.33 20.64 0.71
C LEU A 382 -20.52 19.59 -0.39
N GLU A 383 -21.69 18.95 -0.46
CA GLU A 383 -22.07 18.05 -1.55
C GLU A 383 -22.07 18.79 -2.90
N ALA A 384 -22.61 20.01 -2.95
CA ALA A 384 -22.57 20.84 -4.14
C ALA A 384 -21.14 21.19 -4.58
N LEU A 385 -20.21 21.37 -3.65
CA LEU A 385 -18.79 21.61 -3.94
C LEU A 385 -18.07 20.35 -4.45
N VAL A 386 -18.43 19.16 -3.94
CA VAL A 386 -17.94 17.87 -4.44
C VAL A 386 -18.48 17.60 -5.84
N ASP A 387 -19.77 17.81 -6.06
CA ASP A 387 -20.43 17.65 -7.36
C ASP A 387 -19.90 18.69 -8.39
N ALA A 388 -19.47 19.88 -7.93
CA ALA A 388 -18.78 20.88 -8.75
C ALA A 388 -17.28 20.57 -8.97
N GLY A 389 -16.73 19.52 -8.35
CA GLY A 389 -15.33 19.11 -8.47
C GLY A 389 -14.32 20.03 -7.78
N ALA A 390 -14.80 20.94 -6.92
CA ALA A 390 -14.00 21.89 -6.12
C ALA A 390 -13.32 21.21 -4.92
N ILE A 391 -13.90 20.11 -4.44
CA ILE A 391 -13.32 19.22 -3.42
C ILE A 391 -13.11 17.86 -4.09
N ARG A 392 -11.89 17.31 -4.01
CA ARG A 392 -11.53 16.07 -4.71
C ARG A 392 -11.01 15.00 -3.76
N PRO A 393 -11.56 13.79 -3.74
CA PRO A 393 -10.95 12.69 -3.01
C PRO A 393 -9.64 12.27 -3.70
N ASP A 394 -8.53 12.28 -2.95
CA ASP A 394 -7.23 11.73 -3.34
C ASP A 394 -6.89 10.56 -2.42
N GLY A 395 -7.48 9.39 -2.70
CA GLY A 395 -7.40 8.23 -1.80
C GLY A 395 -8.23 8.42 -0.52
N ALA A 396 -7.64 8.12 0.65
CA ALA A 396 -8.26 8.24 1.97
C ALA A 396 -8.29 9.69 2.52
N SER A 397 -7.92 10.69 1.71
CA SER A 397 -7.85 12.10 2.06
C SER A 397 -8.56 12.95 1.01
N TRP A 398 -9.14 14.07 1.43
CA TRP A 398 -9.75 15.05 0.53
C TRP A 398 -8.74 16.16 0.22
N THR A 399 -8.49 16.42 -1.06
CA THR A 399 -7.71 17.56 -1.51
C THR A 399 -8.64 18.74 -1.75
N TRP A 400 -8.24 19.91 -1.25
CA TRP A 400 -8.96 21.19 -1.31
C TRP A 400 -8.13 22.23 -2.08
N PRO A 401 -7.90 22.04 -3.38
CA PRO A 401 -6.79 22.71 -4.09
C PRO A 401 -6.94 24.24 -4.14
N ASP A 402 -8.17 24.76 -4.13
CA ASP A 402 -8.45 26.19 -4.32
C ASP A 402 -9.03 26.91 -3.08
N ALA A 403 -9.58 26.17 -2.11
CA ALA A 403 -10.18 26.75 -0.90
C ALA A 403 -9.14 27.30 0.09
N ALA A 404 -7.99 26.63 0.21
CA ALA A 404 -6.88 27.06 1.06
C ALA A 404 -6.19 28.36 0.58
N ALA A 405 -6.49 28.82 -0.64
CA ALA A 405 -5.93 30.04 -1.23
C ALA A 405 -6.97 31.16 -1.43
N GLY A 406 -8.20 31.00 -0.95
CA GLY A 406 -9.29 31.96 -1.15
C GLY A 406 -9.74 32.09 -2.63
N ARG A 407 -9.41 31.10 -3.47
CA ARG A 407 -9.66 31.11 -4.93
C ARG A 407 -10.74 30.14 -5.38
N ALA A 408 -11.31 29.36 -4.46
CA ALA A 408 -12.50 28.55 -4.76
C ALA A 408 -13.67 29.49 -5.08
N ALA A 409 -13.95 29.67 -6.38
CA ALA A 409 -15.19 30.27 -6.80
C ALA A 409 -16.32 29.32 -6.37
N TRP A 410 -17.18 29.77 -5.45
CA TRP A 410 -18.48 29.14 -5.27
C TRP A 410 -19.15 29.08 -6.65
N PRO A 411 -19.79 27.97 -7.04
CA PRO A 411 -20.61 28.01 -8.24
C PRO A 411 -21.61 29.14 -8.03
N ALA A 412 -21.45 30.24 -8.78
CA ALA A 412 -22.11 31.52 -8.50
C ALA A 412 -23.55 31.31 -8.01
N ASP A 413 -23.87 31.95 -6.88
CA ASP A 413 -25.25 32.07 -6.41
C ASP A 413 -26.04 32.79 -7.51
N ASP A 414 -26.62 32.00 -8.42
CA ASP A 414 -27.68 32.45 -9.32
C ASP A 414 -29.00 32.55 -8.54
N ASP A 415 -28.97 33.18 -7.37
CA ASP A 415 -30.15 33.80 -6.77
C ASP A 415 -30.29 35.27 -7.23
N ALA A 416 -29.49 35.72 -8.21
CA ALA A 416 -29.72 36.98 -8.90
C ALA A 416 -30.77 36.83 -10.03
N THR A 417 -32.03 37.04 -9.65
CA THR A 417 -33.04 37.81 -10.41
C THR A 417 -33.35 37.43 -11.87
N SER A 418 -34.58 36.95 -12.09
CA SER A 418 -35.41 37.18 -13.29
C SER A 418 -34.85 36.79 -14.67
N THR A 419 -34.28 35.60 -14.85
CA THR A 419 -34.20 34.97 -16.17
C THR A 419 -35.26 33.88 -16.28
N ALA A 420 -35.95 33.85 -17.43
CA ALA A 420 -37.17 33.07 -17.63
C ALA A 420 -36.99 31.62 -17.15
N ILE A 421 -37.96 31.15 -16.37
CA ILE A 421 -38.02 29.77 -15.90
C ILE A 421 -38.44 28.91 -17.10
N ASP A 422 -37.48 28.61 -17.99
CA ASP A 422 -37.71 27.92 -19.25
C ASP A 422 -36.85 26.63 -19.39
N PRO A 423 -37.25 25.68 -20.25
CA PRO A 423 -36.49 24.46 -20.50
C PRO A 423 -35.07 24.73 -21.05
N ALA A 424 -34.83 25.85 -21.74
CA ALA A 424 -33.52 26.19 -22.28
C ALA A 424 -32.50 26.49 -21.17
N THR A 425 -32.94 27.12 -20.08
CA THR A 425 -32.11 27.41 -18.90
C THR A 425 -31.76 26.13 -18.14
N ILE A 426 -32.71 25.21 -18.01
CA ILE A 426 -32.48 23.88 -17.40
C ILE A 426 -31.45 23.08 -18.21
N LEU A 427 -31.60 23.06 -19.54
CA LEU A 427 -30.66 22.43 -20.48
C LEU A 427 -29.26 23.04 -20.37
N ALA A 428 -29.15 24.37 -20.32
CA ALA A 428 -27.87 25.08 -20.22
C ALA A 428 -27.15 24.82 -18.89
N LEU A 429 -27.88 24.74 -17.78
CA LEU A 429 -27.33 24.40 -16.47
C LEU A 429 -26.85 22.93 -16.44
N ALA A 430 -27.69 22.01 -16.90
CA ALA A 430 -27.39 20.59 -16.91
C ALA A 430 -26.21 20.24 -17.86
N SER A 431 -26.16 20.83 -19.06
CA SER A 431 -25.06 20.61 -20.02
C SER A 431 -23.71 21.17 -19.57
N ARG A 432 -23.68 22.08 -18.60
CA ARG A 432 -22.46 22.56 -17.93
C ARG A 432 -22.09 21.75 -16.69
N GLY A 433 -22.78 20.63 -16.44
CA GLY A 433 -22.56 19.79 -15.26
C GLY A 433 -23.19 20.32 -13.96
N ARG A 434 -23.96 21.42 -13.99
CA ARG A 434 -24.63 21.98 -12.79
C ARG A 434 -25.96 21.26 -12.52
N VAL A 435 -25.91 19.96 -12.29
CA VAL A 435 -27.09 19.07 -12.20
C VAL A 435 -28.07 19.50 -11.12
N GLU A 436 -27.59 19.86 -9.93
CA GLU A 436 -28.45 20.27 -8.81
C GLU A 436 -29.10 21.64 -9.04
N ALA A 437 -28.40 22.55 -9.71
CA ALA A 437 -28.97 23.84 -10.11
C ALA A 437 -30.05 23.61 -11.18
N ALA A 438 -29.78 22.76 -12.17
CA ALA A 438 -30.77 22.38 -13.18
C ALA A 438 -32.01 21.71 -12.56
N GLN A 439 -31.84 20.83 -11.56
CA GLN A 439 -32.93 20.19 -10.83
C GLN A 439 -33.74 21.17 -9.97
N ARG A 440 -33.08 22.14 -9.32
CA ARG A 440 -33.77 23.21 -8.56
C ARG A 440 -34.57 24.12 -9.50
N THR A 441 -33.99 24.52 -10.63
CA THR A 441 -34.68 25.32 -11.65
C THR A 441 -35.83 24.55 -12.28
N ALA A 442 -35.65 23.26 -12.56
CA ALA A 442 -36.69 22.34 -13.00
C ALA A 442 -37.86 22.25 -12.01
N LYS A 443 -37.56 22.09 -10.72
CA LYS A 443 -38.58 22.07 -9.65
C LYS A 443 -39.35 23.40 -9.60
N ARG A 444 -38.65 24.54 -9.62
CA ARG A 444 -39.27 25.88 -9.67
C ARG A 444 -40.14 26.07 -10.92
N ALA A 445 -39.73 25.54 -12.08
CA ALA A 445 -40.50 25.57 -13.32
C ALA A 445 -41.82 24.81 -13.25
N LEU A 446 -41.78 23.64 -12.62
CA LEU A 446 -42.96 22.81 -12.41
C LEU A 446 -43.91 23.44 -11.40
N GLU A 447 -43.39 23.94 -10.26
CA GLU A 447 -44.18 24.59 -9.22
C GLU A 447 -44.85 25.88 -9.70
N ALA A 448 -44.19 26.63 -10.60
CA ALA A 448 -44.71 27.86 -11.18
C ALA A 448 -45.57 27.65 -12.45
N GLY A 449 -45.68 26.42 -12.96
CA GLY A 449 -46.46 26.09 -14.16
C GLY A 449 -45.91 26.69 -15.45
N HIS A 450 -44.62 27.02 -15.51
CA HIS A 450 -43.99 27.68 -16.68
C HIS A 450 -43.57 26.71 -17.80
N ALA A 451 -43.49 25.40 -17.51
CA ALA A 451 -43.19 24.36 -18.46
C ALA A 451 -43.91 23.05 -18.06
N SER A 452 -44.20 22.19 -19.02
CA SER A 452 -44.74 20.86 -18.74
C SER A 452 -43.67 19.95 -18.13
N ASP A 453 -44.11 18.96 -17.34
CA ASP A 453 -43.25 17.92 -16.77
C ASP A 453 -42.39 17.20 -17.82
N VAL A 454 -42.94 16.99 -19.02
CA VAL A 454 -42.24 16.37 -20.15
C VAL A 454 -41.13 17.29 -20.68
N GLU A 455 -41.37 18.59 -20.83
CA GLU A 455 -40.37 19.56 -21.31
C GLU A 455 -39.21 19.72 -20.32
N VAL A 456 -39.54 19.75 -19.02
CA VAL A 456 -38.55 19.84 -17.94
C VAL A 456 -37.68 18.58 -17.88
N ARG A 457 -38.29 17.39 -17.92
CA ARG A 457 -37.57 16.12 -17.93
C ARG A 457 -36.74 15.93 -19.21
N ALA A 458 -37.25 16.36 -20.37
CA ALA A 458 -36.52 16.33 -21.63
C ALA A 458 -35.30 17.25 -21.60
N ALA A 459 -35.44 18.49 -21.14
CA ALA A 459 -34.33 19.44 -21.02
C ALA A 459 -33.25 18.96 -20.04
N LEU A 460 -33.67 18.41 -18.90
CA LEU A 460 -32.75 17.86 -17.89
C LEU A 460 -32.01 16.63 -18.42
N ALA A 461 -32.73 15.68 -19.03
CA ALA A 461 -32.13 14.49 -19.65
C ALA A 461 -31.15 14.86 -20.78
N GLN A 462 -31.55 15.77 -21.67
CA GLN A 462 -30.71 16.21 -22.78
C GLN A 462 -29.45 16.94 -22.28
N GLY A 463 -29.57 17.77 -21.24
CA GLY A 463 -28.43 18.45 -20.64
C GLY A 463 -27.48 17.48 -19.95
N LEU A 464 -28.00 16.49 -19.22
CA LEU A 464 -27.20 15.43 -18.62
C LEU A 464 -26.45 14.61 -19.67
N LEU A 465 -27.09 14.27 -20.81
CA LEU A 465 -26.44 13.57 -21.91
C LEU A 465 -25.34 14.41 -22.57
N LEU A 466 -25.57 15.72 -22.77
CA LEU A 466 -24.53 16.63 -23.25
C LEU A 466 -23.36 16.76 -22.26
N ALA A 467 -23.63 16.64 -20.97
CA ALA A 467 -22.63 16.59 -19.92
C ALA A 467 -21.98 15.20 -19.75
N GLY A 468 -22.35 14.19 -20.56
CA GLY A 468 -21.83 12.82 -20.49
C GLY A 468 -22.28 12.01 -19.26
N GLU A 469 -23.40 12.38 -18.63
CA GLU A 469 -23.98 11.78 -17.43
C GLU A 469 -25.16 10.85 -17.80
N ALA A 470 -24.93 9.93 -18.73
CA ALA A 470 -25.98 9.10 -19.34
C ALA A 470 -26.80 8.29 -18.33
N LEU A 471 -26.18 7.71 -17.29
CA LEU A 471 -26.91 7.00 -16.24
C LEU A 471 -27.78 7.91 -15.39
N ARG A 472 -27.34 9.14 -15.10
CA ARG A 472 -28.16 10.14 -14.37
C ARG A 472 -29.33 10.61 -15.22
N ALA A 473 -29.25 10.52 -16.54
CA ALA A 473 -30.34 10.86 -17.45
C ALA A 473 -31.44 9.78 -17.49
N LEU A 474 -31.13 8.50 -17.24
CA LEU A 474 -32.08 7.38 -17.37
C LEU A 474 -33.39 7.51 -16.56
N PRO A 475 -33.40 8.02 -15.32
CA PRO A 475 -34.65 8.23 -14.57
C PRO A 475 -35.60 9.24 -15.21
N PHE A 476 -35.06 10.20 -15.96
CA PHE A 476 -35.84 11.28 -16.58
C PHE A 476 -36.36 10.94 -17.98
N THR A 477 -35.98 9.77 -18.53
CA THR A 477 -36.26 9.41 -19.92
C THR A 477 -37.30 8.30 -20.09
N HIS A 478 -38.02 7.90 -19.03
CA HIS A 478 -38.88 6.71 -19.06
C HIS A 478 -39.91 6.71 -20.20
N ASP A 479 -40.52 7.87 -20.48
CA ASP A 479 -41.51 8.16 -21.52
C ASP A 479 -40.93 8.95 -22.70
N LEU A 480 -39.60 9.09 -22.78
CA LEU A 480 -38.86 9.79 -23.83
C LEU A 480 -37.99 8.79 -24.61
N PRO A 481 -38.58 7.97 -25.50
CA PRO A 481 -37.91 6.80 -26.09
C PRO A 481 -36.61 7.16 -26.85
N LEU A 482 -36.56 8.32 -27.50
CA LEU A 482 -35.36 8.80 -28.19
C LEU A 482 -34.21 9.11 -27.21
N LEU A 483 -34.49 9.90 -26.16
CA LEU A 483 -33.49 10.26 -25.15
C LEU A 483 -33.09 9.05 -24.29
N ARG A 484 -34.02 8.11 -24.07
CA ARG A 484 -33.75 6.85 -23.39
C ARG A 484 -32.83 5.95 -24.21
N ALA A 485 -33.10 5.81 -25.51
CA ALA A 485 -32.23 5.04 -26.42
C ALA A 485 -30.82 5.64 -26.45
N ARG A 486 -30.70 6.97 -26.47
CA ARG A 486 -29.41 7.67 -26.37
C ARG A 486 -28.68 7.39 -25.06
N ALA A 487 -29.37 7.54 -23.92
CA ALA A 487 -28.80 7.31 -22.59
C ALA A 487 -28.33 5.87 -22.41
N LEU A 488 -29.11 4.89 -22.88
CA LEU A 488 -28.74 3.48 -22.85
C LEU A 488 -27.52 3.21 -23.73
N LEU A 489 -27.46 3.79 -24.92
CA LEU A 489 -26.32 3.62 -25.83
C LEU A 489 -25.02 4.21 -25.24
N GLU A 490 -25.08 5.44 -24.71
CA GLU A 490 -23.92 6.12 -24.12
C GLU A 490 -23.43 5.40 -22.84
N SER A 491 -24.36 4.84 -22.04
CA SER A 491 -24.04 4.03 -20.85
C SER A 491 -23.60 2.60 -21.16
N GLY A 492 -23.60 2.19 -22.42
CA GLY A 492 -23.11 0.87 -22.86
C GLY A 492 -24.16 -0.24 -22.88
N ASP A 493 -25.43 0.04 -22.59
CA ASP A 493 -26.55 -0.90 -22.78
C ASP A 493 -27.04 -0.89 -24.24
N VAL A 494 -26.26 -1.55 -25.10
CA VAL A 494 -26.52 -1.62 -26.54
C VAL A 494 -27.85 -2.33 -26.84
N LEU A 495 -28.16 -3.40 -26.11
CA LEU A 495 -29.39 -4.19 -26.30
C LEU A 495 -30.62 -3.39 -25.88
N GLY A 496 -30.56 -2.73 -24.73
CA GLY A 496 -31.62 -1.83 -24.26
C GLY A 496 -31.82 -0.65 -25.20
N ALA A 497 -30.74 -0.06 -25.72
CA ALA A 497 -30.80 1.04 -26.68
C ALA A 497 -31.50 0.61 -27.98
N ALA A 498 -31.14 -0.55 -28.53
CA ALA A 498 -31.77 -1.10 -29.74
C ALA A 498 -33.28 -1.34 -29.54
N ALA A 499 -33.66 -1.93 -28.41
CA ALA A 499 -35.07 -2.17 -28.07
C ALA A 499 -35.87 -0.87 -27.98
N ARG A 500 -35.33 0.17 -27.33
CA ARG A 500 -36.02 1.47 -27.19
C ARG A 500 -36.06 2.29 -28.47
N LEU A 501 -35.05 2.14 -29.33
CA LEU A 501 -35.03 2.83 -30.63
C LEU A 501 -36.18 2.36 -31.54
N ALA A 502 -36.61 1.10 -31.43
CA ALA A 502 -37.75 0.54 -32.16
C ALA A 502 -39.11 1.11 -31.71
N GLU A 503 -39.18 1.67 -30.50
CA GLU A 503 -40.39 2.28 -29.92
C GLU A 503 -40.52 3.77 -30.25
N VAL A 504 -39.55 4.38 -30.97
CA VAL A 504 -39.58 5.81 -31.30
C VAL A 504 -40.66 6.11 -32.35
N PRO A 505 -41.61 7.04 -32.09
CA PRO A 505 -42.67 7.38 -33.03
C PRO A 505 -42.18 7.94 -34.37
N ALA A 506 -42.90 7.65 -35.44
CA ALA A 506 -42.68 8.25 -36.75
C ALA A 506 -42.88 9.79 -36.70
N GLY A 507 -41.97 10.55 -37.29
CA GLY A 507 -41.98 12.03 -37.27
C GLY A 507 -41.09 12.67 -36.20
N THR A 508 -40.43 11.89 -35.35
CA THR A 508 -39.37 12.35 -34.43
C THR A 508 -38.13 12.84 -35.20
N ASP A 509 -37.32 13.75 -34.64
CA ASP A 509 -36.13 14.34 -35.29
C ASP A 509 -35.24 13.30 -36.02
N GLU A 510 -35.37 13.26 -37.35
CA GLU A 510 -34.70 12.29 -38.21
C GLU A 510 -33.16 12.46 -38.21
N ALA A 511 -32.63 13.63 -37.82
CA ALA A 511 -31.20 13.82 -37.67
C ALA A 511 -30.67 13.11 -36.41
N ALA A 512 -31.36 13.27 -35.27
CA ALA A 512 -31.02 12.56 -34.04
C ALA A 512 -31.21 11.04 -34.17
N LEU A 513 -32.27 10.59 -34.85
CA LEU A 513 -32.49 9.17 -35.11
C LEU A 513 -31.37 8.55 -35.95
N ARG A 514 -30.94 9.22 -37.01
CA ARG A 514 -29.81 8.74 -37.84
C ARG A 514 -28.51 8.64 -37.05
N ARG A 515 -28.21 9.61 -36.18
CA ARG A 515 -27.04 9.53 -35.28
C ARG A 515 -27.09 8.33 -34.36
N LEU A 516 -28.24 8.08 -33.74
CA LEU A 516 -28.41 6.94 -32.84
C LEU A 516 -28.35 5.61 -33.58
N ARG A 517 -28.94 5.51 -34.77
CA ARG A 517 -28.79 4.34 -35.64
C ARG A 517 -27.34 4.13 -36.01
N ALA A 518 -26.63 5.16 -36.45
CA ALA A 518 -25.21 5.07 -36.79
C ALA A 518 -24.32 4.68 -35.61
N GLY A 519 -24.58 5.22 -34.41
CA GLY A 519 -23.90 4.84 -33.17
C GLY A 519 -24.19 3.40 -32.77
N LEU A 520 -25.44 2.95 -32.91
CA LEU A 520 -25.80 1.55 -32.68
C LEU A 520 -25.07 0.63 -33.67
N ARG A 521 -25.05 0.97 -34.96
CA ARG A 521 -24.29 0.23 -35.98
C ARG A 521 -22.79 0.21 -35.69
N TYR A 522 -22.23 1.29 -35.12
CA TYR A 522 -20.84 1.32 -34.66
C TYR A 522 -20.60 0.28 -33.55
N HIS A 523 -21.46 0.23 -32.54
CA HIS A 523 -21.35 -0.76 -31.44
C HIS A 523 -21.62 -2.21 -31.89
N GLU A 524 -22.45 -2.41 -32.92
CA GLU A 524 -22.68 -3.70 -33.59
C GLU A 524 -21.56 -4.09 -34.57
N GLY A 525 -20.60 -3.20 -34.83
CA GLY A 525 -19.54 -3.32 -35.83
C GLY A 525 -19.99 -3.35 -37.29
N ARG A 526 -21.20 -2.89 -37.57
CA ARG A 526 -21.75 -2.67 -38.91
C ARG A 526 -21.32 -1.29 -39.43
N TYR A 527 -20.02 -1.02 -39.47
CA TYR A 527 -19.47 0.32 -39.70
C TYR A 527 -19.87 0.93 -41.06
N ALA A 528 -19.94 0.11 -42.12
CA ALA A 528 -20.36 0.56 -43.45
C ALA A 528 -21.83 1.03 -43.46
N ASP A 529 -22.70 0.30 -42.78
CA ASP A 529 -24.11 0.66 -42.64
C ASP A 529 -24.26 1.92 -41.79
N GLY A 530 -23.51 2.04 -40.69
CA GLY A 530 -23.48 3.26 -39.88
C GLY A 530 -22.99 4.49 -40.65
N LEU A 531 -22.02 4.33 -41.56
CA LEU A 531 -21.55 5.40 -42.42
C LEU A 531 -22.61 5.78 -43.48
N ALA A 532 -23.35 4.80 -44.03
CA ALA A 532 -24.45 5.04 -44.95
C ALA A 532 -25.61 5.81 -44.31
N GLU A 533 -25.93 5.51 -43.04
CA GLU A 533 -26.93 6.27 -42.25
C GLU A 533 -26.59 7.77 -42.14
N LEU A 534 -25.29 8.12 -42.15
CA LEU A 534 -24.82 9.50 -42.04
C LEU A 534 -24.55 10.21 -43.38
N ALA A 535 -24.76 9.55 -44.52
CA ALA A 535 -24.28 10.02 -45.83
C ALA A 535 -25.14 11.11 -46.52
N SER A 536 -26.28 11.53 -45.96
CA SER A 536 -27.36 12.15 -46.74
C SER A 536 -27.62 13.68 -46.61
N ARG A 537 -26.74 14.52 -46.03
CA ARG A 537 -26.91 16.00 -46.07
C ARG A 537 -25.60 16.81 -46.08
N ALA A 538 -25.65 18.00 -46.67
CA ALA A 538 -24.58 19.00 -46.67
C ALA A 538 -24.44 19.69 -45.29
N CYS A 539 -23.21 19.77 -44.80
CA CYS A 539 -22.75 20.28 -43.50
C CYS A 539 -23.22 19.44 -42.27
N PRO A 540 -22.51 18.33 -41.95
CA PRO A 540 -22.74 17.56 -40.72
C PRO A 540 -22.40 18.40 -39.48
N ALA A 541 -23.20 18.28 -38.41
CA ALA A 541 -22.86 18.89 -37.12
C ALA A 541 -21.52 18.32 -36.60
N PRO A 542 -20.79 19.03 -35.73
CA PRO A 542 -19.50 18.53 -35.21
C PRO A 542 -19.58 17.11 -34.63
N GLU A 543 -20.68 16.75 -33.97
CA GLU A 543 -20.92 15.41 -33.43
C GLU A 543 -21.05 14.34 -34.54
N ASP A 544 -21.67 14.69 -35.66
CA ASP A 544 -21.79 13.83 -36.86
C ASP A 544 -20.41 13.58 -37.48
N ARG A 545 -19.55 14.60 -37.50
CA ARG A 545 -18.17 14.47 -37.97
C ARG A 545 -17.33 13.58 -37.07
N VAL A 546 -17.47 13.70 -35.75
CA VAL A 546 -16.79 12.83 -34.78
C VAL A 546 -17.19 11.37 -34.98
N LEU A 547 -18.49 11.08 -35.09
CA LEU A 547 -18.98 9.72 -35.31
C LEU A 547 -18.59 9.18 -36.69
N ARG A 548 -18.67 9.99 -37.76
CA ARG A 548 -18.15 9.62 -39.09
C ARG A 548 -16.66 9.32 -39.05
N GLY A 549 -15.87 10.14 -38.35
CA GLY A 549 -14.44 9.92 -38.15
C GLY A 549 -14.15 8.58 -37.48
N ALA A 550 -14.88 8.25 -36.41
CA ALA A 550 -14.77 6.95 -35.73
C ALA A 550 -15.15 5.76 -36.64
N LEU A 551 -16.24 5.87 -37.40
CA LEU A 551 -16.68 4.85 -38.37
C LEU A 551 -15.66 4.65 -39.51
N LEU A 552 -15.12 5.74 -40.06
CA LEU A 552 -14.09 5.71 -41.10
C LEU A 552 -12.78 5.11 -40.58
N ALA A 553 -12.39 5.44 -39.34
CA ALA A 553 -11.23 4.85 -38.69
C ALA A 553 -11.40 3.34 -38.48
N ALA A 554 -12.61 2.88 -38.10
CA ALA A 554 -12.92 1.46 -37.97
C ALA A 554 -12.86 0.71 -39.32
N LEU A 555 -13.21 1.38 -40.42
CA LEU A 555 -13.09 0.87 -41.80
C LEU A 555 -11.68 1.02 -42.41
N ALA A 556 -10.68 1.39 -41.61
CA ALA A 556 -9.30 1.64 -42.05
C ALA A 556 -9.14 2.76 -43.10
N ARG A 557 -10.13 3.67 -43.24
CA ARG A 557 -10.08 4.86 -44.10
C ARG A 557 -9.48 6.04 -43.34
N HIS A 558 -8.20 5.90 -42.98
CA HIS A 558 -7.54 6.76 -41.99
C HIS A 558 -7.43 8.24 -42.39
N ASP A 559 -7.20 8.55 -43.66
CA ASP A 559 -7.04 9.95 -44.10
C ASP A 559 -8.39 10.68 -44.15
N ASP A 560 -9.45 10.01 -44.60
CA ASP A 560 -10.82 10.54 -44.54
C ASP A 560 -11.26 10.74 -43.08
N ALA A 561 -10.93 9.79 -42.20
CA ALA A 561 -11.23 9.89 -40.77
C ALA A 561 -10.52 11.10 -40.13
N ARG A 562 -9.25 11.31 -40.47
CA ARG A 562 -8.46 12.45 -39.98
C ARG A 562 -9.08 13.77 -40.43
N ALA A 563 -9.44 13.89 -41.71
CA ALA A 563 -10.03 15.11 -42.27
C ALA A 563 -11.34 15.48 -41.54
N GLU A 564 -12.21 14.51 -41.25
CA GLU A 564 -13.44 14.78 -40.50
C GLU A 564 -13.18 15.19 -39.04
N LEU A 565 -12.22 14.55 -38.37
CA LEU A 565 -11.89 14.85 -36.97
C LEU A 565 -11.19 16.20 -36.80
N ASP A 566 -10.26 16.55 -37.71
CA ASP A 566 -9.58 17.85 -37.70
C ASP A 566 -10.56 18.99 -38.02
N ALA A 567 -11.51 18.77 -38.96
CA ALA A 567 -12.60 19.72 -39.22
C ALA A 567 -13.51 19.90 -37.99
N ALA A 568 -13.88 18.82 -37.31
CA ALA A 568 -14.66 18.90 -36.08
C ALA A 568 -13.92 19.69 -34.98
N LEU A 569 -12.63 19.44 -34.77
CA LEU A 569 -11.80 20.13 -33.77
C LEU A 569 -11.60 21.62 -34.06
N ALA A 570 -11.62 22.02 -35.33
CA ALA A 570 -11.57 23.42 -35.74
C ALA A 570 -12.90 24.17 -35.46
N GLU A 571 -14.03 23.46 -35.58
CA GLU A 571 -15.38 23.99 -35.33
C GLU A 571 -15.77 23.98 -33.83
N LEU A 572 -15.03 23.27 -32.97
CA LEU A 572 -15.33 23.06 -31.54
C LEU A 572 -14.40 23.84 -30.60
N PRO A 573 -14.81 25.02 -30.09
CA PRO A 573 -14.05 25.76 -29.09
C PRO A 573 -14.03 25.02 -27.75
N ALA A 574 -12.86 24.95 -27.10
CA ALA A 574 -12.68 24.28 -25.81
C ALA A 574 -13.57 24.86 -24.69
N ALA A 575 -13.93 26.14 -24.78
CA ALA A 575 -14.72 26.84 -23.77
C ALA A 575 -16.22 26.54 -23.84
N THR A 576 -16.77 26.16 -25.00
CA THR A 576 -18.23 26.07 -25.20
C THR A 576 -18.73 24.63 -25.35
N GLN A 577 -17.92 23.72 -25.90
CA GLN A 577 -18.30 22.31 -26.08
C GLN A 577 -17.15 21.34 -25.69
N PRO A 578 -16.71 21.37 -24.42
CA PRO A 578 -15.54 20.62 -23.98
C PRO A 578 -15.70 19.09 -24.15
N PHE A 579 -16.92 18.56 -24.02
CA PHE A 579 -17.18 17.13 -24.12
C PHE A 579 -17.07 16.59 -25.55
N VAL A 580 -17.69 17.30 -26.50
CA VAL A 580 -17.61 16.92 -27.92
C VAL A 580 -16.17 17.07 -28.43
N ARG A 581 -15.46 18.12 -27.98
CA ARG A 581 -14.04 18.30 -28.27
C ARG A 581 -13.18 17.18 -27.68
N ALA A 582 -13.41 16.78 -26.43
CA ALA A 582 -12.69 15.66 -25.81
C ALA A 582 -12.95 14.33 -26.56
N ALA A 583 -14.18 14.09 -27.00
CA ALA A 583 -14.52 12.92 -27.82
C ALA A 583 -13.81 12.95 -29.18
N ALA A 584 -13.72 14.11 -29.82
CA ALA A 584 -12.98 14.29 -31.07
C ALA A 584 -11.47 14.04 -30.89
N LEU A 585 -10.86 14.57 -29.82
CA LEU A 585 -9.46 14.32 -29.45
C LEU A 585 -9.23 12.83 -29.16
N ALA A 586 -10.12 12.18 -28.42
CA ALA A 586 -10.02 10.76 -28.11
C ALA A 586 -10.11 9.89 -29.38
N ALA A 587 -10.99 10.24 -30.33
CA ALA A 587 -11.10 9.55 -31.62
C ALA A 587 -9.87 9.78 -32.50
N ARG A 588 -9.31 11.00 -32.52
CA ARG A 588 -8.08 11.31 -33.28
C ARG A 588 -6.86 10.61 -32.69
N GLY A 589 -6.77 10.54 -31.36
CA GLY A 589 -5.73 9.80 -30.66
C GLY A 589 -5.79 8.30 -30.94
N GLU A 590 -6.99 7.70 -30.99
CA GLU A 590 -7.14 6.29 -31.39
C GLU A 590 -6.75 6.05 -32.85
N LEU A 591 -7.07 6.98 -33.74
CA LEU A 591 -6.61 6.95 -35.13
C LEU A 591 -5.07 7.03 -35.23
N ALA A 592 -4.44 7.93 -34.47
CA ALA A 592 -2.98 8.05 -34.40
C ALA A 592 -2.35 6.75 -33.89
N ARG A 593 -2.93 6.14 -32.84
CA ARG A 593 -2.49 4.83 -32.30
C ARG A 593 -2.54 3.74 -33.36
N ARG A 594 -3.62 3.66 -34.15
CA ARG A 594 -3.77 2.69 -35.26
C ARG A 594 -2.78 2.90 -36.41
N ARG A 595 -2.32 4.13 -36.63
CA ARG A 595 -1.26 4.46 -37.60
C ARG A 595 0.15 4.22 -37.06
N GLY A 596 0.29 3.87 -35.78
CA GLY A 596 1.58 3.68 -35.10
C GLY A 596 2.20 4.97 -34.58
N ASP A 597 1.52 6.12 -34.68
CA ASP A 597 1.98 7.39 -34.10
C ASP A 597 1.55 7.47 -32.63
N LEU A 598 2.25 6.70 -31.79
CA LEU A 598 1.94 6.58 -30.36
C LEU A 598 2.21 7.88 -29.59
N ALA A 599 3.07 8.77 -30.12
CA ALA A 599 3.35 10.06 -29.51
C ALA A 599 2.17 11.02 -29.68
N ALA A 600 1.68 11.19 -30.92
CA ALA A 600 0.47 11.98 -31.17
C ALA A 600 -0.75 11.36 -30.48
N ALA A 601 -0.86 10.03 -30.45
CA ALA A 601 -1.91 9.35 -29.69
C ALA A 601 -1.87 9.68 -28.21
N ARG A 602 -0.69 9.72 -27.59
CA ARG A 602 -0.56 10.06 -26.17
C ARG A 602 -0.93 11.52 -25.92
N GLU A 603 -0.48 12.44 -26.77
CA GLU A 603 -0.77 13.87 -26.65
C GLU A 603 -2.27 14.15 -26.74
N ASP A 604 -2.95 13.62 -27.76
CA ASP A 604 -4.39 13.79 -27.95
C ASP A 604 -5.20 13.24 -26.76
N GLN A 605 -4.81 12.08 -26.23
CA GLN A 605 -5.50 11.48 -25.07
C GLN A 605 -5.19 12.22 -23.76
N GLN A 606 -4.01 12.83 -23.63
CA GLN A 606 -3.66 13.70 -22.50
C GLN A 606 -4.45 15.01 -22.53
N GLU A 607 -4.59 15.62 -23.71
CA GLU A 607 -5.42 16.82 -23.90
C GLU A 607 -6.90 16.50 -23.64
N ALA A 608 -7.40 15.38 -24.17
CA ALA A 608 -8.76 14.91 -23.88
C ALA A 608 -8.98 14.71 -22.38
N LEU A 609 -8.05 14.05 -21.69
CA LEU A 609 -8.15 13.83 -20.25
C LEU A 609 -8.07 15.13 -19.44
N ALA A 610 -7.21 16.07 -19.83
CA ALA A 610 -7.10 17.37 -19.18
C ALA A 610 -8.41 18.15 -19.32
N LEU A 611 -9.01 18.15 -20.51
CA LEU A 611 -10.29 18.78 -20.79
C LEU A 611 -11.45 18.12 -20.03
N CYS A 612 -11.48 16.79 -19.94
CA CYS A 612 -12.48 16.09 -19.13
C CYS A 612 -12.34 16.42 -17.63
N ARG A 613 -11.10 16.54 -17.13
CA ARG A 613 -10.81 16.89 -15.73
C ARG A 613 -11.13 18.34 -15.39
N SER A 614 -10.91 19.27 -16.33
CA SER A 614 -11.23 20.69 -16.10
C SER A 614 -12.74 20.92 -15.98
N VAL A 615 -13.55 20.02 -16.52
CA VAL A 615 -15.03 20.13 -16.51
C VAL A 615 -15.68 19.12 -15.55
N GLY A 616 -14.89 18.30 -14.84
CA GLY A 616 -15.40 17.40 -13.80
C GLY A 616 -16.18 16.18 -14.30
N ASN A 617 -16.08 15.79 -15.57
CA ASN A 617 -16.80 14.62 -16.09
C ASN A 617 -16.00 13.32 -15.88
N ALA A 618 -16.48 12.52 -14.93
CA ALA A 618 -15.85 11.26 -14.53
C ALA A 618 -15.89 10.18 -15.64
N HIS A 619 -16.97 10.10 -16.42
CA HIS A 619 -17.13 9.08 -17.47
C HIS A 619 -16.19 9.30 -18.66
N ALA A 620 -16.11 10.54 -19.14
CA ALA A 620 -15.20 10.93 -20.22
C ALA A 620 -13.73 10.85 -19.76
N ALA A 621 -13.44 11.23 -18.50
CA ALA A 621 -12.12 11.05 -17.91
C ALA A 621 -11.73 9.56 -17.75
N ALA A 622 -12.69 8.68 -17.48
CA ALA A 622 -12.49 7.23 -17.44
C ALA A 622 -12.08 6.70 -18.82
N SER A 623 -12.80 7.12 -19.87
CA SER A 623 -12.54 6.75 -21.25
C SER A 623 -11.18 7.23 -21.75
N ALA A 624 -10.82 8.49 -21.49
CA ALA A 624 -9.49 9.00 -21.83
C ALA A 624 -8.37 8.29 -21.04
N SER A 625 -8.62 7.94 -19.77
CA SER A 625 -7.67 7.14 -18.96
C SER A 625 -7.51 5.71 -19.50
N LEU A 626 -8.60 5.08 -19.97
CA LEU A 626 -8.53 3.75 -20.61
C LEU A 626 -7.65 3.81 -21.86
N ASN A 627 -7.88 4.79 -22.73
CA ASN A 627 -7.12 4.97 -23.96
C ASN A 627 -5.63 5.24 -23.68
N LEU A 628 -5.31 6.10 -22.69
CA LEU A 628 -3.91 6.30 -22.26
C LEU A 628 -3.28 5.02 -21.73
N GLY A 629 -4.04 4.20 -21.01
CA GLY A 629 -3.58 2.90 -20.55
C GLY A 629 -3.26 1.94 -21.70
N VAL A 630 -4.09 1.96 -22.75
CA VAL A 630 -3.85 1.17 -23.97
C VAL A 630 -2.64 1.71 -24.75
N VAL A 631 -2.49 3.03 -24.91
CA VAL A 631 -1.33 3.64 -25.57
C VAL A 631 -0.04 3.35 -24.80
N ALA A 632 -0.05 3.45 -23.46
CA ALA A 632 1.10 3.13 -22.62
C ALA A 632 1.49 1.65 -22.72
N LYS A 633 0.49 0.76 -22.78
CA LYS A 633 0.71 -0.68 -23.04
C LYS A 633 1.39 -0.89 -24.40
N ASP A 634 0.91 -0.23 -25.45
CA ASP A 634 1.47 -0.37 -26.80
C ASP A 634 2.89 0.23 -26.91
N LEU A 635 3.22 1.24 -26.09
CA LEU A 635 4.58 1.79 -25.91
C LEU A 635 5.52 0.87 -25.10
N GLY A 636 5.00 -0.18 -24.47
CA GLY A 636 5.76 -1.03 -23.56
C GLY A 636 5.97 -0.42 -22.16
N ASP A 637 5.36 0.72 -21.85
CA ASP A 637 5.38 1.33 -20.51
C ASP A 637 4.33 0.66 -19.62
N ARG A 638 4.71 -0.49 -19.06
CA ARG A 638 3.83 -1.33 -18.23
C ARG A 638 3.40 -0.64 -16.93
N ILE A 639 4.21 0.28 -16.41
CA ILE A 639 3.90 1.02 -15.18
C ILE A 639 2.79 2.01 -15.45
N ALA A 640 2.96 2.87 -16.46
CA ALA A 640 1.94 3.85 -16.85
C ALA A 640 0.66 3.14 -17.32
N ALA A 641 0.77 2.02 -18.04
CA ALA A 641 -0.37 1.20 -18.44
C ALA A 641 -1.20 0.75 -17.23
N ARG A 642 -0.55 0.17 -16.21
CA ARG A 642 -1.25 -0.29 -14.98
C ARG A 642 -1.90 0.87 -14.23
N GLU A 643 -1.23 2.00 -14.12
CA GLU A 643 -1.76 3.18 -13.44
C GLU A 643 -3.02 3.70 -14.13
N HIS A 644 -2.93 3.97 -15.44
CA HIS A 644 -4.04 4.50 -16.22
C HIS A 644 -5.22 3.52 -16.31
N LEU A 645 -4.96 2.22 -16.47
CA LEU A 645 -6.02 1.20 -16.54
C LEU A 645 -6.71 0.97 -15.20
N ARG A 646 -5.97 0.98 -14.08
CA ARG A 646 -6.58 0.91 -12.73
C ARG A 646 -7.46 2.12 -12.46
N ARG A 647 -6.98 3.31 -12.84
CA ARG A 647 -7.73 4.56 -12.74
C ARG A 647 -9.00 4.51 -13.59
N ALA A 648 -8.89 4.07 -14.84
CA ALA A 648 -10.03 3.91 -15.74
C ALA A 648 -11.06 2.93 -15.17
N ARG A 649 -10.62 1.77 -14.66
CA ARG A 649 -11.51 0.79 -14.03
C ARG A 649 -12.25 1.37 -12.83
N ALA A 650 -11.53 2.02 -11.92
CA ALA A 650 -12.15 2.63 -10.74
C ALA A 650 -13.18 3.70 -11.13
N LEU A 651 -12.88 4.51 -12.14
CA LEU A 651 -13.81 5.51 -12.64
C LEU A 651 -15.01 4.89 -13.35
N PHE A 652 -14.83 3.85 -14.19
CA PHE A 652 -15.94 3.14 -14.85
C PHE A 652 -16.86 2.43 -13.87
N HIS A 653 -16.27 1.81 -12.85
CA HIS A 653 -17.01 1.25 -11.73
C HIS A 653 -17.85 2.33 -11.03
N HIS A 654 -17.26 3.49 -10.74
CA HIS A 654 -17.96 4.61 -10.09
C HIS A 654 -19.11 5.17 -10.94
N VAL A 655 -18.93 5.27 -12.26
CA VAL A 655 -19.98 5.74 -13.19
C VAL A 655 -20.90 4.63 -13.69
N GLY A 656 -20.80 3.40 -13.16
CA GLY A 656 -21.69 2.29 -13.46
C GLY A 656 -21.59 1.72 -14.89
N ASP A 657 -20.49 1.95 -15.60
CA ASP A 657 -20.27 1.41 -16.94
C ASP A 657 -19.53 0.07 -16.88
N ARG A 658 -20.32 -1.00 -16.75
CA ARG A 658 -19.79 -2.35 -16.56
C ARG A 658 -19.01 -2.86 -17.77
N ALA A 659 -19.43 -2.54 -18.99
CA ALA A 659 -18.77 -3.02 -20.20
C ALA A 659 -17.36 -2.43 -20.34
N ARG A 660 -17.20 -1.12 -20.10
CA ARG A 660 -15.89 -0.45 -20.16
C ARG A 660 -15.01 -0.75 -18.95
N GLU A 661 -15.59 -0.98 -17.77
CA GLU A 661 -14.88 -1.51 -16.60
C GLU A 661 -14.21 -2.86 -16.91
N LEU A 662 -14.97 -3.82 -17.45
CA LEU A 662 -14.47 -5.15 -17.84
C LEU A 662 -13.43 -5.06 -18.96
N THR A 663 -13.58 -4.09 -19.85
CA THR A 663 -12.58 -3.80 -20.90
C THR A 663 -11.26 -3.29 -20.30
N ALA A 664 -11.32 -2.46 -19.26
CA ALA A 664 -10.12 -2.02 -18.53
C ALA A 664 -9.45 -3.21 -17.79
N ASP A 665 -10.24 -4.08 -17.17
CA ASP A 665 -9.76 -5.29 -16.50
C ASP A 665 -9.12 -6.30 -17.48
N ALA A 666 -9.72 -6.49 -18.66
CA ALA A 666 -9.11 -7.31 -19.72
C ALA A 666 -7.75 -6.73 -20.15
N ASN A 667 -7.64 -5.42 -20.33
CA ASN A 667 -6.35 -4.80 -20.65
C ASN A 667 -5.31 -4.92 -19.52
N LEU A 668 -5.73 -4.89 -18.25
CA LEU A 668 -4.86 -5.21 -17.13
C LEU A 668 -4.39 -6.67 -17.17
N GLY A 669 -5.26 -7.60 -17.55
CA GLY A 669 -4.91 -9.00 -17.80
C GLY A 669 -3.84 -9.16 -18.88
N ILE A 670 -3.92 -8.40 -19.98
CA ILE A 670 -2.90 -8.41 -21.05
C ILE A 670 -1.54 -7.95 -20.51
N VAL A 671 -1.51 -6.90 -19.68
CA VAL A 671 -0.26 -6.42 -19.07
C VAL A 671 0.34 -7.47 -18.13
N LEU A 672 -0.48 -8.13 -17.29
CA LEU A 672 -0.04 -9.21 -16.40
C LEU A 672 0.54 -10.40 -17.16
N LEU A 673 -0.10 -10.79 -18.27
CA LEU A 673 0.41 -11.85 -19.12
C LEU A 673 1.80 -11.50 -19.69
N ALA A 674 1.99 -10.25 -20.12
CA ALA A 674 3.29 -9.76 -20.59
C ALA A 674 4.37 -9.72 -19.48
N ASP A 675 3.97 -9.62 -18.21
CA ASP A 675 4.83 -9.68 -17.03
C ASP A 675 5.10 -11.11 -16.54
N GLY A 676 4.53 -12.13 -17.19
CA GLY A 676 4.70 -13.54 -16.85
C GLY A 676 3.72 -14.06 -15.79
N ASP A 677 2.75 -13.26 -15.33
CA ASP A 677 1.70 -13.70 -14.41
C ASP A 677 0.50 -14.28 -15.17
N ALA A 678 0.68 -15.48 -15.72
CA ALA A 678 -0.36 -16.16 -16.50
C ALA A 678 -1.60 -16.52 -15.65
N PHE A 679 -1.43 -16.82 -14.36
CA PHE A 679 -2.54 -17.12 -13.44
C PHE A 679 -3.42 -15.89 -13.20
N GLY A 680 -2.81 -14.77 -12.79
CA GLY A 680 -3.53 -13.52 -12.55
C GLY A 680 -4.12 -12.88 -13.80
N ALA A 681 -3.54 -13.17 -14.97
CA ALA A 681 -4.11 -12.81 -16.27
C ALA A 681 -5.36 -13.65 -16.59
N ARG A 682 -5.30 -14.98 -16.42
CA ARG A 682 -6.42 -15.90 -16.70
C ARG A 682 -7.67 -15.55 -15.90
N GLU A 683 -7.55 -15.33 -14.59
CA GLU A 683 -8.70 -14.95 -13.75
C GLU A 683 -9.40 -13.68 -14.23
N ARG A 684 -8.64 -12.68 -14.67
CA ARG A 684 -9.20 -11.43 -15.22
C ARG A 684 -9.92 -11.66 -16.54
N PHE A 685 -9.37 -12.52 -17.40
CA PHE A 685 -10.01 -12.84 -18.67
C PHE A 685 -11.30 -13.64 -18.50
N ASP A 686 -11.37 -14.54 -17.52
CA ASP A 686 -12.59 -15.28 -17.19
C ASP A 686 -13.73 -14.33 -16.84
N VAL A 687 -13.50 -13.42 -15.89
CA VAL A 687 -14.48 -12.40 -15.48
C VAL A 687 -14.85 -11.47 -16.64
N ALA A 688 -13.88 -11.08 -17.46
CA ALA A 688 -14.12 -10.19 -18.59
C ALA A 688 -14.98 -10.84 -19.69
N ILE A 689 -14.75 -12.12 -20.03
CA ILE A 689 -15.50 -12.82 -21.08
C ILE A 689 -16.98 -12.94 -20.69
N ASP A 690 -17.27 -13.45 -19.50
CA ASP A 690 -18.65 -13.66 -19.06
C ASP A 690 -19.40 -12.33 -18.92
N GLY A 691 -18.74 -11.33 -18.33
CA GLY A 691 -19.32 -10.01 -18.14
C GLY A 691 -19.56 -9.26 -19.46
N LEU A 692 -18.61 -9.28 -20.40
CA LEU A 692 -18.78 -8.61 -21.69
C LEU A 692 -19.88 -9.26 -22.54
N SER A 693 -20.00 -10.59 -22.48
CA SER A 693 -21.11 -11.31 -23.10
C SER A 693 -22.45 -10.93 -22.49
N ALA A 694 -22.55 -10.83 -21.15
CA ALA A 694 -23.77 -10.40 -20.47
C ALA A 694 -24.18 -8.96 -20.81
N CYS A 695 -23.21 -8.07 -21.06
CA CYS A 695 -23.45 -6.70 -21.51
C CYS A 695 -23.77 -6.56 -23.01
N GLY A 696 -23.77 -7.66 -23.79
CA GLY A 696 -23.95 -7.61 -25.25
C GLY A 696 -22.75 -7.04 -26.01
N ALA A 697 -21.61 -6.81 -25.36
CA ALA A 697 -20.36 -6.31 -25.95
C ALA A 697 -19.57 -7.44 -26.64
N THR A 698 -20.23 -8.18 -27.54
CA THR A 698 -19.73 -9.44 -28.12
C THR A 698 -18.49 -9.27 -28.98
N GLN A 699 -18.20 -8.06 -29.47
CA GLN A 699 -17.06 -7.79 -30.35
C GLN A 699 -15.70 -7.89 -29.65
N ALA A 700 -15.63 -7.60 -28.36
CA ALA A 700 -14.38 -7.65 -27.60
C ALA A 700 -14.01 -9.09 -27.17
N VAL A 701 -15.01 -9.97 -27.07
CA VAL A 701 -14.88 -11.33 -26.51
C VAL A 701 -13.87 -12.21 -27.27
N PRO A 702 -13.83 -12.26 -28.62
CA PRO A 702 -12.88 -13.11 -29.34
C PRO A 702 -11.41 -12.78 -29.03
N LEU A 703 -11.09 -11.49 -28.91
CA LEU A 703 -9.72 -11.06 -28.60
C LEU A 703 -9.34 -11.42 -27.16
N VAL A 704 -10.26 -11.26 -26.21
CA VAL A 704 -10.02 -11.65 -24.81
C VAL A 704 -9.86 -13.17 -24.69
N ARG A 705 -10.64 -13.96 -25.44
CA ARG A 705 -10.47 -15.43 -25.54
C ARG A 705 -9.11 -15.82 -26.10
N ALA A 706 -8.60 -15.12 -27.11
CA ALA A 706 -7.26 -15.37 -27.65
C ALA A 706 -6.16 -15.18 -26.58
N PHE A 707 -6.24 -14.12 -25.77
CA PHE A 707 -5.31 -13.90 -24.66
C PHE A 707 -5.50 -14.90 -23.51
N ARG A 708 -6.73 -15.33 -23.22
CA ARG A 708 -6.99 -16.39 -22.24
C ARG A 708 -6.42 -17.74 -22.71
N ALA A 709 -6.49 -18.03 -24.01
CA ALA A 709 -5.89 -19.22 -24.59
C ALA A 709 -4.35 -19.20 -24.40
N GLN A 710 -3.70 -18.06 -24.61
CA GLN A 710 -2.26 -17.91 -24.31
C GLN A 710 -1.94 -18.12 -22.83
N ALA A 711 -2.72 -17.52 -21.92
CA ALA A 711 -2.54 -17.68 -20.48
C ALA A 711 -2.74 -19.14 -20.04
N SER A 712 -3.77 -19.81 -20.57
CA SER A 712 -4.07 -21.23 -20.27
C SER A 712 -2.99 -22.16 -20.82
N ALA A 713 -2.48 -21.89 -22.03
CA ALA A 713 -1.35 -22.61 -22.61
C ALA A 713 -0.07 -22.45 -21.78
N ALA A 714 0.23 -21.25 -21.30
CA ALA A 714 1.36 -20.98 -20.41
C ALA A 714 1.26 -21.71 -19.05
N LEU A 715 0.04 -21.99 -18.58
CA LEU A 715 -0.23 -22.74 -17.36
C LEU A 715 -0.31 -24.26 -17.59
N GLY A 716 -0.20 -24.74 -18.83
CA GLY A 716 -0.34 -26.17 -19.16
C GLY A 716 -1.78 -26.68 -19.19
N ASP A 717 -2.79 -25.80 -19.14
CA ASP A 717 -4.22 -26.14 -19.23
C ASP A 717 -4.62 -26.29 -20.71
N VAL A 718 -4.23 -27.42 -21.29
CA VAL A 718 -4.40 -27.71 -22.73
C VAL A 718 -5.88 -27.75 -23.11
N ALA A 719 -6.73 -28.33 -22.27
CA ALA A 719 -8.16 -28.49 -22.57
C ALA A 719 -8.86 -27.14 -22.72
N ARG A 720 -8.60 -26.21 -21.79
CA ARG A 720 -9.21 -24.87 -21.83
C ARG A 720 -8.65 -24.02 -22.96
N ALA A 721 -7.35 -24.08 -23.22
CA ALA A 721 -6.73 -23.36 -24.34
C ALA A 721 -7.28 -23.82 -25.70
N GLN A 722 -7.48 -25.13 -25.89
CA GLN A 722 -8.09 -25.68 -27.11
C GLN A 722 -9.57 -25.29 -27.25
N ALA A 723 -10.33 -25.27 -26.16
CA ALA A 723 -11.72 -24.82 -26.17
C ALA A 723 -11.84 -23.34 -26.61
N ASP A 724 -10.96 -22.47 -26.13
CA ASP A 724 -10.93 -21.06 -26.52
C ASP A 724 -10.54 -20.88 -27.99
N LEU A 725 -9.54 -21.62 -28.46
CA LEU A 725 -9.09 -21.60 -29.86
C LEU A 725 -10.20 -22.05 -30.81
N GLY A 726 -10.87 -23.17 -30.50
CA GLY A 726 -12.00 -23.65 -31.30
C GLY A 726 -13.17 -22.65 -31.33
N ALA A 727 -13.35 -21.87 -30.26
CA ALA A 727 -14.39 -20.84 -30.20
C ALA A 727 -14.06 -19.57 -31.01
N ILE A 728 -12.82 -19.39 -31.49
CA ILE A 728 -12.39 -18.21 -32.28
C ILE A 728 -11.84 -18.55 -33.68
N GLU A 729 -11.74 -19.84 -34.06
CA GLU A 729 -11.25 -20.30 -35.38
C GLU A 729 -11.97 -19.64 -36.57
N ALA A 730 -13.24 -19.27 -36.41
CA ALA A 730 -14.04 -18.60 -37.46
C ALA A 730 -13.91 -17.05 -37.47
N SER A 731 -13.07 -16.46 -36.62
CA SER A 731 -12.93 -15.01 -36.55
C SER A 731 -12.26 -14.44 -37.80
N ALA A 732 -12.90 -13.47 -38.47
CA ALA A 732 -12.29 -12.74 -39.59
C ALA A 732 -11.27 -11.67 -39.15
N ASP A 733 -11.14 -11.42 -37.83
CA ASP A 733 -10.23 -10.40 -37.30
C ASP A 733 -8.78 -10.92 -37.27
N ARG A 734 -7.93 -10.29 -38.09
CA ARG A 734 -6.50 -10.64 -38.23
C ARG A 734 -5.75 -10.59 -36.90
N ARG A 735 -6.06 -9.65 -36.01
CA ARG A 735 -5.41 -9.52 -34.71
C ARG A 735 -5.77 -10.70 -33.79
N VAL A 736 -7.03 -11.13 -33.82
CA VAL A 736 -7.47 -12.32 -33.08
C VAL A 736 -6.73 -13.55 -33.59
N GLN A 737 -6.55 -13.68 -34.91
CA GLN A 737 -5.80 -14.77 -35.51
C GLN A 737 -4.31 -14.77 -35.12
N ASP A 738 -3.66 -13.61 -35.09
CA ASP A 738 -2.25 -13.49 -34.69
C ASP A 738 -2.05 -13.91 -33.21
N GLU A 739 -2.94 -13.48 -32.31
CA GLU A 739 -2.89 -13.87 -30.90
C GLU A 739 -3.25 -15.36 -30.70
N ALA A 740 -4.17 -15.90 -31.49
CA ALA A 740 -4.49 -17.33 -31.50
C ALA A 740 -3.27 -18.17 -31.93
N ALA A 741 -2.54 -17.74 -32.97
CA ALA A 741 -1.34 -18.43 -33.43
C ALA A 741 -0.25 -18.50 -32.34
N ARG A 742 -0.11 -17.46 -31.52
CA ARG A 742 0.80 -17.48 -30.35
C ARG A 742 0.39 -18.51 -29.31
N ALA A 743 -0.91 -18.65 -29.02
CA ALA A 743 -1.40 -19.68 -28.11
C ALA A 743 -1.12 -21.10 -28.65
N VAL A 744 -1.30 -21.32 -29.96
CA VAL A 744 -0.97 -22.59 -30.63
C VAL A 744 0.52 -22.92 -30.49
N ALA A 745 1.40 -21.93 -30.68
CA ALA A 745 2.83 -22.10 -30.51
C ALA A 745 3.21 -22.49 -29.06
N LEU A 746 2.57 -21.86 -28.06
CA LEU A 746 2.76 -22.21 -26.64
C LEU A 746 2.29 -23.64 -26.33
N LEU A 747 1.15 -24.07 -26.88
CA LEU A 747 0.65 -25.43 -26.71
C LEU A 747 1.56 -26.49 -27.34
N ALA A 748 2.19 -26.19 -28.47
CA ALA A 748 3.15 -27.08 -29.13
C ALA A 748 4.39 -27.33 -28.27
N ALA A 749 4.71 -26.42 -27.34
CA ALA A 749 5.84 -26.56 -26.41
C ALA A 749 5.51 -27.42 -25.16
N VAL A 750 4.24 -27.78 -24.91
CA VAL A 750 3.84 -28.55 -23.72
C VAL A 750 4.08 -30.06 -23.90
N PRO A 751 4.85 -30.74 -23.01
CA PRO A 751 5.15 -32.17 -23.11
C PRO A 751 3.91 -33.05 -23.11
N ALA A 752 3.91 -34.13 -23.92
CA ALA A 752 2.77 -35.01 -24.09
C ALA A 752 2.30 -35.73 -22.80
N SER A 753 3.19 -35.91 -21.83
CA SER A 753 2.95 -36.63 -20.57
C SER A 753 2.05 -35.87 -19.57
N ALA A 754 1.91 -34.55 -19.70
CA ALA A 754 1.14 -33.72 -18.75
C ALA A 754 -0.36 -33.60 -19.10
N ARG A 755 -0.85 -34.37 -20.09
CA ARG A 755 -2.18 -34.17 -20.69
C ARG A 755 -3.34 -34.95 -20.04
N VAL A 756 -3.12 -35.76 -18.99
CA VAL A 756 -4.17 -36.61 -18.39
C VAL A 756 -3.99 -36.76 -16.86
N SER A 757 -4.95 -36.28 -16.04
CA SER A 757 -5.41 -36.92 -14.79
C SER A 757 -6.40 -36.03 -14.02
N ALA A 758 -7.54 -36.60 -13.59
CA ALA A 758 -8.59 -35.98 -12.79
C ALA A 758 -9.04 -36.90 -11.63
N LEU A 759 -9.36 -36.29 -10.46
CA LEU A 759 -10.27 -36.72 -9.35
C LEU A 759 -9.83 -37.98 -8.53
N PRO A 760 -10.33 -38.32 -7.29
CA PRO A 760 -11.70 -38.15 -6.78
C PRO A 760 -11.95 -38.02 -5.22
N THR A 761 -13.25 -37.96 -4.91
CA THR A 761 -14.12 -37.81 -3.71
C THR A 761 -14.38 -39.07 -2.84
N ALA A 762 -14.87 -38.90 -1.58
CA ALA A 762 -15.93 -39.69 -0.84
C ALA A 762 -15.89 -39.41 0.71
N MET A 763 -16.94 -39.07 1.51
CA MET A 763 -18.33 -39.59 1.83
C MET A 763 -18.39 -40.41 3.18
N PRO A 764 -19.54 -40.54 3.93
CA PRO A 764 -19.86 -39.86 5.22
C PRO A 764 -20.45 -40.75 6.39
N VAL A 765 -21.04 -40.09 7.46
CA VAL A 765 -22.16 -40.49 8.40
C VAL A 765 -21.79 -40.95 9.86
N PRO A 766 -22.58 -40.77 10.98
CA PRO A 766 -23.62 -39.79 11.44
C PRO A 766 -23.51 -39.24 12.93
N MET A 767 -24.17 -38.09 13.20
CA MET A 767 -25.04 -37.65 14.37
C MET A 767 -24.47 -37.66 15.82
N THR A 768 -24.63 -36.67 16.73
CA THR A 768 -25.69 -35.67 17.02
C THR A 768 -25.15 -34.40 17.74
N SER A 769 -25.74 -33.24 17.41
CA SER A 769 -25.72 -31.90 18.09
C SER A 769 -26.19 -31.93 19.56
N PRO A 770 -26.05 -30.91 20.47
CA PRO A 770 -25.69 -29.46 20.37
C PRO A 770 -24.66 -29.00 21.44
N LEU A 771 -24.48 -27.67 21.71
CA LEU A 771 -24.32 -27.05 23.07
C LEU A 771 -23.23 -25.97 23.22
N ASP A 772 -23.58 -24.69 23.14
CA ASP A 772 -22.79 -23.54 23.63
C ASP A 772 -22.69 -23.49 25.17
N SER A 773 -22.57 -24.66 25.81
CA SER A 773 -22.43 -24.81 27.26
C SER A 773 -21.34 -25.81 27.68
N THR A 774 -20.48 -26.27 26.77
CA THR A 774 -19.46 -27.28 27.06
C THR A 774 -18.04 -26.77 26.82
N MET A 775 -17.59 -25.81 27.63
CA MET A 775 -16.14 -25.60 27.87
C MET A 775 -15.73 -25.87 29.34
N ASP A 776 -16.56 -26.59 30.10
CA ASP A 776 -16.09 -27.26 31.30
C ASP A 776 -15.50 -28.63 30.90
N GLY A 777 -14.16 -28.71 30.88
CA GLY A 777 -13.44 -29.95 30.63
C GLY A 777 -12.03 -29.78 30.05
N VAL A 778 -11.77 -28.70 29.31
CA VAL A 778 -10.39 -28.29 29.02
C VAL A 778 -9.93 -27.43 30.20
N PRO A 779 -8.84 -27.77 30.92
CA PRO A 779 -8.40 -26.95 32.04
C PRO A 779 -8.19 -25.53 31.52
N SER A 780 -9.01 -24.62 32.02
CA SER A 780 -8.97 -23.19 31.76
C SER A 780 -7.56 -22.59 31.88
N ALA A 781 -6.65 -23.27 32.58
CA ALA A 781 -5.23 -22.92 32.67
C ALA A 781 -4.46 -23.13 31.35
N VAL A 782 -4.68 -24.22 30.60
CA VAL A 782 -3.87 -24.55 29.41
C VAL A 782 -4.19 -23.64 28.24
N PHE A 783 -5.47 -23.38 28.00
CA PHE A 783 -5.90 -22.42 26.98
C PHE A 783 -5.51 -20.98 27.35
N ARG A 784 -5.58 -20.60 28.65
CA ARG A 784 -5.07 -19.31 29.13
C ARG A 784 -3.55 -19.20 28.98
N THR A 785 -2.81 -20.26 29.26
CA THR A 785 -1.35 -20.30 29.09
C THR A 785 -0.98 -20.19 27.60
N PHE A 786 -1.70 -20.89 26.72
CA PHE A 786 -1.53 -20.78 25.27
C PHE A 786 -1.82 -19.36 24.75
N LEU A 787 -2.95 -18.77 25.16
CA LEU A 787 -3.29 -17.38 24.82
C LEU A 787 -2.29 -16.37 25.41
N ALA A 788 -1.77 -16.60 26.61
CA ALA A 788 -0.77 -15.73 27.24
C ALA A 788 0.57 -15.79 26.48
N VAL A 789 0.98 -16.98 26.03
CA VAL A 789 2.15 -17.17 25.16
C VAL A 789 1.93 -16.46 23.82
N ASN A 790 0.77 -16.60 23.19
CA ASN A 790 0.47 -15.93 21.92
C ASN A 790 0.43 -14.41 22.06
N ARG A 791 -0.20 -13.89 23.12
CA ARG A 791 -0.20 -12.45 23.44
C ARG A 791 1.22 -11.94 23.67
N ARG A 792 2.08 -12.68 24.37
CA ARG A 792 3.51 -12.32 24.54
C ARG A 792 4.28 -12.42 23.22
N LEU A 793 4.11 -13.47 22.43
CA LEU A 793 4.74 -13.60 21.11
C LEU A 793 4.30 -12.49 20.13
N ALA A 794 3.09 -11.96 20.26
CA ALA A 794 2.58 -10.87 19.43
C ALA A 794 3.01 -9.46 19.94
N SER A 795 3.07 -9.25 21.26
CA SER A 795 3.32 -7.94 21.86
C SER A 795 4.79 -7.68 22.23
N GLU A 796 5.57 -8.73 22.45
CA GLU A 796 6.96 -8.62 22.87
C GLU A 796 7.87 -8.26 21.68
N ARG A 797 8.68 -7.22 21.88
CA ARG A 797 9.66 -6.74 20.88
C ARG A 797 10.99 -7.46 21.00
N ASP A 798 11.23 -8.07 22.15
CA ASP A 798 12.41 -8.87 22.46
C ASP A 798 12.11 -10.35 22.28
N LEU A 799 12.50 -10.89 21.13
CA LEU A 799 12.16 -12.26 20.73
C LEU A 799 12.66 -13.32 21.71
N GLU A 800 13.81 -13.09 22.34
CA GLU A 800 14.37 -14.00 23.34
C GLU A 800 13.48 -14.09 24.58
N LYS A 801 12.88 -12.97 25.02
CA LYS A 801 11.90 -12.97 26.13
C LYS A 801 10.61 -13.69 25.76
N ALA A 802 10.17 -13.57 24.52
CA ALA A 802 8.96 -14.22 24.03
C ALA A 802 9.15 -15.75 23.96
N MET A 803 10.31 -16.21 23.45
CA MET A 803 10.67 -17.64 23.41
C MET A 803 10.89 -18.22 24.81
N ASN A 804 11.47 -17.46 25.75
CA ASN A 804 11.58 -17.89 27.15
C ASN A 804 10.20 -18.09 27.80
N SER A 805 9.24 -17.21 27.49
CA SER A 805 7.87 -17.33 27.99
C SER A 805 7.17 -18.59 27.45
N LEU A 806 7.48 -19.00 26.21
CA LEU A 806 7.01 -20.25 25.64
C LEU A 806 7.58 -21.47 26.36
N LEU A 807 8.87 -21.45 26.72
CA LEU A 807 9.51 -22.50 27.50
C LEU A 807 8.95 -22.61 28.93
N GLU A 808 8.72 -21.48 29.59
CA GLU A 808 8.06 -21.43 30.92
C GLU A 808 6.62 -21.96 30.86
N ALA A 809 5.89 -21.68 29.77
CA ALA A 809 4.56 -22.22 29.53
C ALA A 809 4.57 -23.74 29.29
N ALA A 810 5.55 -24.24 28.52
CA ALA A 810 5.73 -25.67 28.31
C ALA A 810 5.96 -26.41 29.65
N GLU A 811 6.78 -25.85 30.55
CA GLU A 811 6.98 -26.38 31.90
C GLU A 811 5.71 -26.33 32.74
N THR A 812 4.99 -25.21 32.70
CA THR A 812 3.76 -25.01 33.47
C THR A 812 2.66 -26.01 33.05
N VAL A 813 2.54 -26.28 31.76
CA VAL A 813 1.47 -27.13 31.21
C VAL A 813 1.79 -28.62 31.32
N THR A 814 3.07 -28.99 31.21
CA THR A 814 3.50 -30.41 31.29
C THR A 814 3.97 -30.83 32.69
N GLY A 815 4.20 -29.87 33.60
CA GLY A 815 4.84 -30.13 34.89
C GLY A 815 6.33 -30.51 34.78
N ALA A 816 6.95 -30.24 33.63
CA ALA A 816 8.35 -30.54 33.39
C ALA A 816 9.29 -29.70 34.27
N ARG A 817 10.45 -30.27 34.59
CA ARG A 817 11.49 -29.58 35.40
C ARG A 817 12.45 -28.77 34.53
N ALA A 818 12.56 -29.12 33.26
CA ALA A 818 13.34 -28.39 32.27
C ALA A 818 12.67 -28.48 30.90
N SER A 819 12.71 -27.39 30.15
CA SER A 819 12.27 -27.31 28.77
C SER A 819 13.34 -26.66 27.87
N TYR A 820 13.37 -27.14 26.63
CA TYR A 820 14.39 -26.77 25.64
C TYR A 820 13.73 -26.58 24.28
N LEU A 821 14.13 -25.51 23.60
CA LEU A 821 13.77 -25.25 22.21
C LEU A 821 14.96 -25.58 21.31
N LEU A 822 14.73 -26.53 20.41
CA LEU A 822 15.74 -27.03 19.49
C LEU A 822 15.39 -26.57 18.08
N VAL A 823 16.36 -26.02 17.34
CA VAL A 823 16.17 -25.54 15.97
C VAL A 823 17.28 -26.13 15.10
N GLU A 824 16.91 -26.62 13.93
CA GLU A 824 17.86 -27.12 12.94
C GLU A 824 18.59 -25.95 12.28
N ARG A 825 19.92 -25.92 12.42
CA ARG A 825 20.78 -24.87 11.83
C ARG A 825 21.95 -25.52 11.11
N GLY A 826 22.01 -25.40 9.78
CA GLY A 826 23.10 -25.91 8.96
C GLY A 826 23.19 -27.45 8.99
N SER A 827 24.13 -28.00 9.76
CA SER A 827 24.51 -29.43 9.79
C SER A 827 23.85 -30.27 10.90
N GLY A 828 22.83 -29.75 11.58
CA GLY A 828 22.01 -30.52 12.51
C GLY A 828 21.26 -29.71 13.56
N LEU A 829 20.65 -30.42 14.51
CA LEU A 829 19.82 -29.87 15.57
C LEU A 829 20.67 -29.15 16.64
N ARG A 830 20.40 -27.87 16.89
CA ARG A 830 21.05 -27.06 17.93
C ARG A 830 20.05 -26.63 19.00
N LEU A 831 20.56 -26.44 20.21
CA LEU A 831 19.80 -25.82 21.30
C LEU A 831 19.75 -24.32 21.06
N GLU A 832 18.56 -23.79 20.73
CA GLU A 832 18.35 -22.36 20.52
C GLU A 832 18.10 -21.67 21.87
N LEU A 833 17.32 -22.31 22.75
CA LEU A 833 16.98 -21.74 24.05
C LEU A 833 16.70 -22.84 25.09
N ALA A 834 17.04 -22.59 26.35
CA ALA A 834 16.76 -23.46 27.50
C ALA A 834 16.14 -22.63 28.64
N SER A 835 15.27 -23.25 29.44
CA SER A 835 14.58 -22.55 30.53
C SER A 835 15.54 -22.09 31.64
N ARG A 836 15.16 -21.00 32.33
CA ARG A 836 15.98 -20.33 33.37
C ARG A 836 16.27 -21.19 34.61
N GLN A 837 15.48 -22.23 34.88
CA GLN A 837 15.71 -23.14 36.00
C GLN A 837 16.85 -24.14 35.76
N SER A 838 17.44 -24.15 34.54
CA SER A 838 18.58 -25.01 34.16
C SER A 838 19.96 -24.43 34.50
N THR A 839 20.09 -23.71 35.62
CA THR A 839 21.38 -23.09 36.02
C THR A 839 22.35 -24.14 36.60
N GLY A 840 23.21 -24.70 35.74
CA GLY A 840 24.30 -25.61 36.11
C GLY A 840 25.01 -26.21 34.89
N LEU A 841 26.24 -26.69 35.09
CA LEU A 841 27.23 -27.10 34.07
C LEU A 841 26.87 -28.31 33.16
N ASP A 842 25.61 -28.75 33.08
CA ASP A 842 25.16 -29.81 32.17
C ASP A 842 23.88 -29.39 31.41
N LYS A 843 24.03 -28.49 30.41
CA LYS A 843 22.99 -28.24 29.38
C LYS A 843 22.93 -29.42 28.41
N SER A 844 22.43 -30.55 28.89
CA SER A 844 22.46 -31.80 28.14
C SER A 844 21.04 -32.34 28.02
N PHE A 845 20.57 -32.42 26.77
CA PHE A 845 19.31 -33.05 26.38
C PHE A 845 19.61 -34.32 25.59
N SER A 846 18.68 -35.27 25.53
CA SER A 846 18.86 -36.47 24.73
C SER A 846 18.76 -36.19 23.23
N ARG A 847 19.91 -35.89 22.60
CA ARG A 847 20.01 -35.69 21.13
C ARG A 847 19.46 -36.88 20.34
N SER A 848 19.66 -38.11 20.83
CA SER A 848 19.14 -39.31 20.17
C SER A 848 17.61 -39.35 20.16
N LEU A 849 16.95 -38.89 21.23
CA LEU A 849 15.48 -38.81 21.29
C LEU A 849 14.96 -37.70 20.37
N ALA A 850 15.59 -36.52 20.40
CA ALA A 850 15.20 -35.39 19.57
C ALA A 850 15.39 -35.65 18.06
N ASN A 851 16.51 -36.25 17.66
CA ASN A 851 16.76 -36.64 16.27
C ASN A 851 15.77 -37.71 15.79
N LYS A 852 15.41 -38.66 16.65
CA LYS A 852 14.42 -39.68 16.31
C LYS A 852 13.02 -39.08 16.12
N ALA A 853 12.60 -38.16 17.00
CA ALA A 853 11.34 -37.43 16.87
C ALA A 853 11.25 -36.63 15.57
N LEU A 854 12.33 -35.93 15.21
CA LEU A 854 12.42 -35.19 13.95
C LEU A 854 12.44 -36.11 12.73
N SER A 855 13.22 -37.20 12.74
CA SER A 855 13.29 -38.14 11.61
C SER A 855 11.95 -38.84 11.35
N ALA A 856 11.22 -39.16 12.42
CA ALA A 856 9.93 -39.83 12.34
C ALA A 856 8.74 -38.86 12.19
N GLN A 857 8.97 -37.54 12.32
CA GLN A 857 7.96 -36.48 12.31
C GLN A 857 6.76 -36.79 13.22
N ARG A 858 7.03 -37.36 14.39
CA ARG A 858 6.01 -37.70 15.39
C ARG A 858 6.55 -37.46 16.79
N THR A 859 5.64 -37.17 17.71
CA THR A 859 5.97 -37.01 19.13
C THR A 859 6.55 -38.29 19.70
N MET A 860 7.65 -38.15 20.44
CA MET A 860 8.32 -39.24 21.12
C MET A 860 8.21 -39.03 22.62
N SER A 861 7.60 -39.98 23.32
CA SER A 861 7.51 -40.00 24.77
C SER A 861 8.37 -41.14 25.34
N ALA A 862 8.98 -40.90 26.48
CA ALA A 862 9.64 -41.90 27.30
C ALA A 862 9.00 -41.88 28.69
N GLU A 863 8.20 -42.91 29.01
CA GLU A 863 7.54 -43.04 30.31
C GLU A 863 8.55 -43.40 31.41
N ASP A 864 9.40 -44.41 31.20
CA ASP A 864 10.63 -44.61 31.97
C ASP A 864 11.77 -45.01 31.03
N ALA A 865 12.59 -44.03 30.66
CA ALA A 865 13.63 -44.20 29.64
C ALA A 865 14.71 -45.23 30.04
N LEU A 866 14.77 -45.61 31.33
CA LEU A 866 15.66 -46.64 31.85
C LEU A 866 15.08 -48.05 31.78
N THR A 867 13.79 -48.22 31.47
CA THR A 867 13.11 -49.53 31.34
C THR A 867 12.59 -49.83 29.93
N ASP A 868 12.47 -48.82 29.08
CA ASP A 868 12.10 -48.96 27.66
C ASP A 868 13.25 -49.63 26.88
N ARG A 869 13.01 -50.83 26.30
CA ARG A 869 14.04 -51.60 25.59
C ARG A 869 14.65 -50.89 24.37
N ASP A 870 13.90 -49.99 23.73
CA ASP A 870 14.33 -49.26 22.53
C ASP A 870 15.11 -47.98 22.88
N LEU A 871 14.84 -47.39 24.05
CA LEU A 871 15.46 -46.14 24.51
C LEU A 871 16.60 -46.37 25.51
N MET A 872 16.55 -47.43 26.31
CA MET A 872 17.56 -47.78 27.32
C MET A 872 18.94 -48.02 26.70
N ASN A 873 19.03 -48.40 25.42
CA ASN A 873 20.31 -48.60 24.73
C ASN A 873 20.94 -47.30 24.20
N MET A 874 20.27 -46.14 24.34
CA MET A 874 20.79 -44.86 23.87
C MET A 874 21.82 -44.27 24.86
N PRO A 875 23.06 -43.96 24.42
CA PRO A 875 24.13 -43.47 25.31
C PRO A 875 23.76 -42.18 26.07
N SER A 876 23.05 -41.25 25.42
CA SER A 876 22.63 -39.97 26.01
C SER A 876 21.53 -40.12 27.06
N VAL A 877 20.68 -41.14 26.96
CA VAL A 877 19.60 -41.39 27.94
C VAL A 877 20.19 -41.93 29.25
N ARG A 878 21.20 -42.82 29.16
CA ARG A 878 21.92 -43.37 30.32
C ARG A 878 22.79 -42.34 31.03
N ALA A 879 23.52 -41.53 30.26
CA ALA A 879 24.44 -40.53 30.81
C ALA A 879 23.73 -39.43 31.60
N LEU A 880 22.49 -39.10 31.23
CA LEU A 880 21.71 -37.99 31.79
C LEU A 880 20.67 -38.42 32.84
N ASN A 881 20.55 -39.72 33.08
CA ASN A 881 19.58 -40.30 34.03
C ASN A 881 18.15 -39.77 33.82
N VAL A 882 17.74 -39.62 32.56
CA VAL A 882 16.41 -39.11 32.21
C VAL A 882 15.37 -40.13 32.62
N ARG A 883 14.52 -39.81 33.60
CA ARG A 883 13.42 -40.69 34.05
C ARG A 883 12.26 -40.61 33.07
N SER A 884 11.79 -39.41 32.73
CA SER A 884 10.80 -39.23 31.66
C SER A 884 11.13 -38.03 30.78
N ALA A 885 10.84 -38.14 29.49
CA ALA A 885 11.04 -37.06 28.51
C ALA A 885 9.98 -37.10 27.43
N LEU A 886 9.63 -35.94 26.91
CA LEU A 886 8.69 -35.77 25.82
C LEU A 886 9.31 -34.80 24.80
N CYS A 887 9.37 -35.23 23.54
CA CYS A 887 9.95 -34.44 22.46
C CYS A 887 8.98 -34.37 21.30
N VAL A 888 8.60 -33.15 20.96
CA VAL A 888 7.61 -32.85 19.92
C VAL A 888 8.28 -32.11 18.77
N PRO A 889 8.29 -32.67 17.55
CA PRO A 889 8.83 -31.98 16.39
C PRO A 889 7.84 -30.94 15.86
N PHE A 890 8.37 -29.83 15.33
CA PHE A 890 7.61 -28.84 14.57
C PHE A 890 8.41 -28.42 13.33
N ARG A 891 7.73 -27.75 12.39
CA ARG A 891 8.36 -27.19 11.19
C ARG A 891 7.87 -25.76 10.97
N ALA A 892 8.80 -24.81 10.93
CA ALA A 892 8.50 -23.42 10.61
C ALA A 892 8.00 -23.28 9.17
N ALA A 893 7.30 -22.18 8.86
CA ALA A 893 6.78 -21.94 7.51
C ALA A 893 7.89 -21.81 6.44
N SER A 894 9.07 -21.33 6.86
CA SER A 894 10.34 -21.32 6.11
C SER A 894 10.92 -22.71 5.82
N GLY A 895 10.32 -23.77 6.36
CA GLY A 895 10.75 -25.16 6.17
C GLY A 895 11.79 -25.64 7.19
N VAL A 896 12.32 -24.76 8.06
CA VAL A 896 13.26 -25.13 9.12
C VAL A 896 12.58 -26.05 10.14
N ALA A 897 13.19 -27.20 10.42
CA ALA A 897 12.68 -28.13 11.42
C ALA A 897 13.18 -27.75 12.82
N GLY A 898 12.35 -28.01 13.83
CA GLY A 898 12.70 -27.79 15.23
C GLY A 898 11.96 -28.76 16.13
N ALA A 899 12.33 -28.79 17.41
CA ALA A 899 11.65 -29.62 18.38
C ALA A 899 11.53 -28.89 19.72
N LEU A 900 10.37 -29.06 20.36
CA LEU A 900 10.16 -28.67 21.75
C LEU A 900 10.38 -29.91 22.61
N TYR A 901 11.37 -29.85 23.50
CA TYR A 901 11.78 -30.96 24.33
C TYR A 901 11.56 -30.60 25.80
N VAL A 902 10.92 -31.49 26.55
CA VAL A 902 10.73 -31.35 28.00
C VAL A 902 11.16 -32.62 28.72
N GLU A 903 11.66 -32.47 29.94
CA GLU A 903 12.09 -33.60 30.76
C GLU A 903 11.77 -33.47 32.25
N HIS A 904 11.71 -34.61 32.92
CA HIS A 904 11.58 -34.70 34.36
C HIS A 904 12.56 -35.74 34.91
N SER A 905 13.54 -35.28 35.68
CA SER A 905 14.63 -36.12 36.22
C SER A 905 14.27 -36.93 37.47
N GLY A 906 13.04 -36.79 38.00
CA GLY A 906 12.65 -37.27 39.34
C GLY A 906 11.44 -38.19 39.38
N ARG A 907 10.68 -38.31 38.29
CA ARG A 907 9.43 -39.08 38.22
C ARG A 907 9.35 -39.82 36.89
N ALA A 908 9.14 -41.13 36.95
CA ALA A 908 8.76 -41.93 35.78
C ALA A 908 7.24 -41.76 35.51
N GLY A 909 6.86 -41.82 34.24
CA GLY A 909 5.49 -41.64 33.76
C GLY A 909 4.94 -40.24 33.98
N ALA A 910 5.81 -39.22 34.00
CA ALA A 910 5.36 -37.84 34.28
C ALA A 910 4.57 -37.22 33.13
N PHE A 911 4.68 -37.75 31.90
CA PHE A 911 4.04 -37.23 30.70
C PHE A 911 3.14 -38.29 30.07
N GLY A 912 1.83 -38.11 30.13
CA GLY A 912 0.84 -38.95 29.46
C GLY A 912 0.41 -38.39 28.10
N PRO A 913 -0.60 -39.03 27.45
CA PRO A 913 -1.13 -38.59 26.15
C PRO A 913 -1.62 -37.14 26.17
N ARG A 914 -2.18 -36.70 27.30
CA ARG A 914 -2.67 -35.34 27.49
C ARG A 914 -1.54 -34.31 27.46
N GLU A 915 -0.44 -34.56 28.16
CA GLU A 915 0.72 -33.68 28.16
C GLU A 915 1.41 -33.65 26.79
N ALA A 916 1.38 -34.77 26.05
CA ALA A 916 1.83 -34.85 24.67
C ALA A 916 1.01 -33.94 23.73
N GLU A 917 -0.32 -34.07 23.76
CA GLU A 917 -1.23 -33.22 22.97
C GLU A 917 -1.07 -31.72 23.30
N MET A 918 -0.86 -31.39 24.57
CA MET A 918 -0.66 -30.00 25.00
C MET A 918 0.68 -29.42 24.54
N LEU A 919 1.75 -30.23 24.56
CA LEU A 919 3.05 -29.80 24.09
C LEU A 919 3.11 -29.71 22.56
N GLU A 920 2.34 -30.54 21.84
CA GLU A 920 2.07 -30.43 20.40
C GLU A 920 1.44 -29.09 20.02
N ALA A 921 0.43 -28.65 20.75
CA ALA A 921 -0.15 -27.32 20.52
C ALA A 921 0.88 -26.19 20.73
N LEU A 922 1.75 -26.29 21.74
CA LEU A 922 2.81 -25.29 21.99
C LEU A 922 3.95 -25.35 20.96
N ALA A 923 4.22 -26.52 20.37
CA ALA A 923 5.24 -26.68 19.35
C ALA A 923 4.91 -25.91 18.06
N ASP A 924 3.63 -25.77 17.71
CA ASP A 924 3.19 -24.90 16.61
C ASP A 924 3.46 -23.42 16.89
N GLN A 925 3.34 -22.98 18.15
CA GLN A 925 3.73 -21.61 18.55
C GLN A 925 5.23 -21.41 18.52
N ALA A 926 6.00 -22.46 18.84
CA ALA A 926 7.44 -22.45 18.69
C ALA A 926 7.84 -22.32 17.20
N ALA A 927 7.10 -22.95 16.29
CA ALA A 927 7.30 -22.79 14.85
C ALA A 927 7.08 -21.34 14.39
N ILE A 928 6.06 -20.66 14.92
CA ILE A 928 5.77 -19.25 14.63
C ILE A 928 6.85 -18.33 15.21
N ALA A 929 7.29 -18.58 16.44
CA ALA A 929 8.36 -17.81 17.09
C ALA A 929 9.68 -17.94 16.29
N VAL A 930 10.02 -19.15 15.85
CA VAL A 930 11.19 -19.43 15.01
C VAL A 930 11.03 -18.79 13.61
N GLU A 931 9.84 -18.82 13.03
CA GLU A 931 9.58 -18.13 11.76
C GLU A 931 9.74 -16.61 11.89
N ARG A 932 9.28 -16.02 12.99
CA ARG A 932 9.48 -14.60 13.29
C ARG A 932 10.96 -14.28 13.48
N MET A 933 11.71 -15.14 14.18
CA MET A 933 13.16 -15.03 14.32
C MET A 933 13.87 -14.97 12.97
N LEU A 934 13.58 -15.95 12.11
CA LEU A 934 14.18 -16.07 10.79
C LEU A 934 13.77 -14.90 9.89
N ARG A 935 12.54 -14.39 10.01
CA ARG A 935 12.07 -13.21 9.27
C ARG A 935 12.70 -11.91 9.77
N GLU A 936 12.86 -11.71 11.07
CA GLU A 936 13.54 -10.54 11.61
C GLU A 936 15.02 -10.56 11.23
N GLU A 937 15.68 -11.72 11.29
CA GLU A 937 17.04 -11.95 10.80
C GLU A 937 17.16 -11.67 9.30
N HIS A 938 16.22 -12.18 8.50
CA HIS A 938 16.17 -11.95 7.06
C HIS A 938 15.82 -10.50 6.70
N LEU A 939 14.91 -9.85 7.41
CA LEU A 939 14.51 -8.46 7.17
C LEU A 939 15.62 -7.49 7.59
N ALA A 940 16.33 -7.78 8.68
CA ALA A 940 17.52 -7.03 9.05
C ALA A 940 18.61 -7.17 7.98
N SER A 941 18.84 -8.40 7.50
CA SER A 941 19.76 -8.66 6.38
C SER A 941 19.31 -7.99 5.08
N GLN A 942 18.01 -8.01 4.75
CA GLN A 942 17.42 -7.38 3.57
C GLN A 942 17.41 -5.85 3.68
N LEU A 943 17.21 -5.26 4.85
CA LEU A 943 17.28 -3.81 5.05
C LEU A 943 18.72 -3.32 4.95
N GLU A 944 19.68 -4.11 5.42
CA GLU A 944 21.10 -3.84 5.18
C GLU A 944 21.49 -4.02 3.71
N HIS A 945 21.02 -5.09 3.06
CA HIS A 945 21.21 -5.32 1.63
C HIS A 945 20.53 -4.23 0.80
N SER A 946 19.29 -3.82 1.10
CA SER A 946 18.54 -2.78 0.40
C SER A 946 19.12 -1.38 0.65
N ARG A 947 19.67 -1.11 1.84
CA ARG A 947 20.46 0.12 2.10
C ARG A 947 21.78 0.12 1.31
N ARG A 948 22.45 -1.03 1.20
CA ARG A 948 23.66 -1.20 0.38
C ARG A 948 23.33 -1.13 -1.12
N ASP A 949 22.22 -1.70 -1.56
CA ASP A 949 21.75 -1.72 -2.94
C ASP A 949 21.20 -0.36 -3.37
N LEU A 950 20.50 0.38 -2.50
CA LEU A 950 20.14 1.78 -2.75
C LEU A 950 21.39 2.67 -2.84
N GLN A 951 22.42 2.42 -2.03
CA GLN A 951 23.71 3.10 -2.18
C GLN A 951 24.45 2.69 -3.47
N VAL A 952 24.36 1.42 -3.90
CA VAL A 952 24.96 0.91 -5.15
C VAL A 952 24.18 1.40 -6.37
N VAL A 953 22.85 1.50 -6.31
CA VAL A 953 21.96 1.98 -7.38
C VAL A 953 22.03 3.50 -7.47
N GLN A 954 22.13 4.24 -6.36
CA GLN A 954 22.43 5.68 -6.39
C GLN A 954 23.85 5.95 -6.94
N ARG A 955 24.82 5.07 -6.69
CA ARG A 955 26.18 5.13 -7.29
C ARG A 955 26.22 4.69 -8.76
N LYS A 956 25.30 3.82 -9.22
CA LYS A 956 25.16 3.41 -10.62
C LYS A 956 24.38 4.44 -11.45
N LEU A 957 23.30 5.03 -10.92
CA LEU A 957 22.51 6.07 -11.60
C LEU A 957 23.26 7.40 -11.75
N SER A 958 24.19 7.71 -10.84
CA SER A 958 25.09 8.87 -10.97
C SER A 958 26.30 8.63 -11.90
N ARG A 959 26.51 7.41 -12.39
CA ARG A 959 27.66 7.04 -13.25
C ARG A 959 27.33 6.94 -14.75
N VAL A 960 26.06 6.89 -15.17
CA VAL A 960 25.71 6.74 -16.61
C VAL A 960 26.05 7.98 -17.47
N LYS A 961 26.46 9.11 -16.88
CA LYS A 961 26.92 10.32 -17.61
C LYS A 961 28.40 10.71 -17.35
N ARG A 962 29.21 9.83 -16.78
CA ARG A 962 30.68 9.99 -16.68
C ARG A 962 31.26 8.79 -17.45
N THR A 963 31.87 8.89 -18.63
CA THR A 963 33.09 9.68 -18.94
C THR A 963 33.67 9.17 -20.27
N GLU A 964 33.86 10.03 -21.26
CA GLU A 964 34.84 9.81 -22.33
C GLU A 964 36.21 10.36 -21.91
N LEU A 965 37.31 9.77 -22.38
CA LEU A 965 38.66 10.27 -22.16
C LEU A 965 38.92 11.52 -23.05
N LEU A 966 38.56 12.70 -22.55
CA LEU A 966 38.64 13.97 -23.27
C LEU A 966 40.10 14.47 -23.42
N GLY A 967 40.45 14.94 -24.62
CA GLY A 967 41.73 15.58 -24.94
C GLY A 967 42.15 15.34 -26.39
N LYS A 968 42.67 16.34 -27.08
CA LYS A 968 43.14 16.31 -28.48
C LYS A 968 44.66 16.48 -28.60
N SER A 969 45.36 16.73 -27.50
CA SER A 969 46.82 16.90 -27.51
C SER A 969 47.57 15.65 -28.04
N PRO A 970 48.78 15.82 -28.61
CA PRO A 970 49.60 14.71 -29.08
C PRO A 970 49.84 13.65 -28.01
N VAL A 971 50.03 14.06 -26.75
CA VAL A 971 50.28 13.17 -25.61
C VAL A 971 49.04 12.34 -25.26
N MET A 972 47.83 12.93 -25.35
CA MET A 972 46.58 12.18 -25.17
C MET A 972 46.28 11.25 -26.35
N ALA A 973 46.68 11.61 -27.58
CA ALA A 973 46.60 10.72 -28.73
C ALA A 973 47.54 9.51 -28.59
N GLU A 974 48.75 9.72 -28.07
CA GLU A 974 49.68 8.65 -27.75
C GLU A 974 49.14 7.74 -26.62
N LEU A 975 48.58 8.32 -25.56
CA LEU A 975 47.91 7.57 -24.50
C LEU A 975 46.78 6.67 -25.06
N ARG A 976 45.93 7.18 -25.95
CA ARG A 976 44.89 6.38 -26.61
C ARG A 976 45.45 5.22 -27.42
N ARG A 977 46.53 5.44 -28.19
CA ARG A 977 47.21 4.36 -28.93
C ARG A 977 47.77 3.28 -27.99
N HIS A 978 48.31 3.68 -26.83
CA HIS A 978 48.75 2.72 -25.82
C HIS A 978 47.56 1.95 -25.21
N ILE A 979 46.45 2.63 -24.89
CA ILE A 979 45.23 1.99 -24.40
C ILE A 979 44.72 0.95 -25.41
N GLU A 980 44.55 1.32 -26.68
CA GLU A 980 44.09 0.41 -27.74
C GLU A 980 44.99 -0.81 -27.88
N ARG A 981 46.31 -0.62 -27.88
CA ARG A 981 47.28 -1.71 -28.00
C ARG A 981 47.23 -2.67 -26.81
N PHE A 982 47.22 -2.13 -25.59
CA PHE A 982 47.19 -2.96 -24.38
C PHE A 982 45.81 -3.60 -24.14
N ALA A 983 44.73 -2.98 -24.59
CA ALA A 983 43.36 -3.49 -24.46
C ALA A 983 43.15 -4.81 -25.22
N GLN A 984 43.84 -5.03 -26.34
CA GLN A 984 43.77 -6.29 -27.10
C GLN A 984 44.50 -7.46 -26.44
N SER A 985 45.19 -7.22 -25.31
CA SER A 985 45.92 -8.25 -24.58
C SER A 985 45.30 -8.52 -23.20
N ASP A 986 45.38 -9.76 -22.76
CA ASP A 986 45.00 -10.18 -21.38
C ASP A 986 46.12 -9.90 -20.35
N LEU A 987 47.14 -9.13 -20.72
CA LEU A 987 48.22 -8.75 -19.81
C LEU A 987 47.69 -7.85 -18.69
N ALA A 988 48.30 -7.98 -17.51
CA ALA A 988 48.09 -7.05 -16.41
C ALA A 988 48.71 -5.69 -16.76
N VAL A 989 47.98 -4.61 -16.49
CA VAL A 989 48.41 -3.25 -16.85
C VAL A 989 48.48 -2.37 -15.61
N LEU A 990 49.65 -1.77 -15.39
CA LEU A 990 49.88 -0.74 -14.38
C LEU A 990 49.69 0.66 -15.00
N VAL A 991 48.71 1.39 -14.51
CA VAL A 991 48.41 2.78 -14.86
C VAL A 991 49.09 3.70 -13.86
N TYR A 992 50.19 4.31 -14.27
CA TYR A 992 50.98 5.20 -13.45
C TYR A 992 50.67 6.66 -13.76
N GLY A 993 50.46 7.48 -12.74
CA GLY A 993 50.28 8.92 -12.94
C GLY A 993 49.86 9.65 -11.67
N GLU A 994 50.04 10.97 -11.69
CA GLU A 994 49.70 11.84 -10.56
C GLU A 994 48.22 11.71 -10.15
N THR A 995 47.94 12.03 -8.90
CA THR A 995 46.58 12.06 -8.36
C THR A 995 45.73 13.08 -9.14
N GLY A 996 44.49 12.70 -9.47
CA GLY A 996 43.56 13.57 -10.19
C GLY A 996 43.76 13.63 -11.71
N THR A 997 44.60 12.80 -12.33
CA THR A 997 44.82 12.76 -13.80
C THR A 997 43.78 11.96 -14.59
N GLY A 998 42.92 11.17 -13.92
CA GLY A 998 41.90 10.33 -14.56
C GLY A 998 42.31 8.88 -14.82
N LYS A 999 43.12 8.27 -13.93
CA LYS A 999 43.57 6.87 -14.04
C LYS A 999 42.43 5.85 -14.15
N GLU A 1000 41.31 6.07 -13.44
CA GLU A 1000 40.11 5.22 -13.54
C GLU A 1000 39.50 5.26 -14.95
N LEU A 1001 39.55 6.40 -15.64
CA LEU A 1001 39.05 6.54 -17.01
C LEU A 1001 39.89 5.76 -18.01
N VAL A 1002 41.20 5.75 -17.78
CA VAL A 1002 42.15 4.95 -18.56
C VAL A 1002 41.89 3.45 -18.33
N ALA A 1003 41.67 3.02 -17.10
CA ALA A 1003 41.34 1.64 -16.78
C ALA A 1003 40.01 1.19 -17.39
N ARG A 1004 39.00 2.06 -17.38
CA ARG A 1004 37.71 1.82 -18.04
C ARG A 1004 37.87 1.72 -19.55
N ALA A 1005 38.58 2.66 -20.17
CA ALA A 1005 38.86 2.61 -21.61
C ALA A 1005 39.64 1.34 -22.01
N LEU A 1006 40.57 0.87 -21.17
CA LEU A 1006 41.28 -0.40 -21.36
C LEU A 1006 40.34 -1.61 -21.32
N HIS A 1007 39.29 -1.57 -20.52
CA HIS A 1007 38.29 -2.64 -20.44
C HIS A 1007 37.32 -2.57 -21.62
N ASP A 1008 36.77 -1.40 -21.91
CA ASP A 1008 35.79 -1.17 -22.98
C ASP A 1008 36.35 -1.50 -24.36
N ALA A 1009 37.65 -1.27 -24.58
CA ALA A 1009 38.35 -1.62 -25.82
C ALA A 1009 38.88 -3.06 -25.87
N SER A 1010 38.64 -3.88 -24.83
CA SER A 1010 39.16 -5.25 -24.74
C SER A 1010 38.12 -6.31 -25.16
N PRO A 1011 38.55 -7.55 -25.44
CA PRO A 1011 37.62 -8.68 -25.64
C PRO A 1011 36.67 -8.94 -24.45
N ARG A 1012 37.03 -8.43 -23.26
CA ARG A 1012 36.28 -8.58 -22.01
C ARG A 1012 35.28 -7.44 -21.76
N ALA A 1013 35.04 -6.53 -22.71
CA ALA A 1013 34.13 -5.38 -22.55
C ALA A 1013 32.66 -5.75 -22.22
N ARG A 1014 32.25 -6.99 -22.51
CA ARG A 1014 30.93 -7.53 -22.13
C ARG A 1014 30.91 -8.17 -20.74
N GLY A 1015 32.08 -8.42 -20.17
CA GLY A 1015 32.26 -8.96 -18.82
C GLY A 1015 32.22 -7.86 -17.76
N PRO A 1016 32.23 -8.22 -16.46
CA PRO A 1016 32.17 -7.25 -15.38
C PRO A 1016 33.43 -6.35 -15.31
N PHE A 1017 33.25 -5.06 -15.08
CA PHE A 1017 34.32 -4.14 -14.65
C PHE A 1017 34.16 -3.84 -13.16
N VAL A 1018 34.94 -4.51 -12.32
CA VAL A 1018 34.95 -4.31 -10.86
C VAL A 1018 36.08 -3.35 -10.53
N SER A 1019 35.77 -2.27 -9.81
CA SER A 1019 36.72 -1.19 -9.53
C SER A 1019 36.71 -0.86 -8.05
N GLU A 1020 37.85 -1.00 -7.39
CA GLU A 1020 38.02 -0.68 -5.98
C GLU A 1020 39.32 0.07 -5.71
N ASN A 1021 39.32 0.90 -4.66
CA ASN A 1021 40.50 1.65 -4.23
C ASN A 1021 41.09 1.01 -2.97
N CYS A 1022 42.36 0.59 -3.04
CA CYS A 1022 43.02 -0.12 -1.96
C CYS A 1022 43.15 0.71 -0.68
N SER A 1023 43.30 2.03 -0.79
CA SER A 1023 43.38 2.95 0.37
C SER A 1023 42.05 3.11 1.11
N ALA A 1024 40.92 2.82 0.46
CA ALA A 1024 39.59 2.92 1.04
C ALA A 1024 39.17 1.66 1.82
N ILE A 1025 39.89 0.55 1.65
CA ILE A 1025 39.61 -0.71 2.31
C ILE A 1025 40.48 -0.83 3.57
N PRO A 1026 39.88 -0.95 4.77
CA PRO A 1026 40.66 -1.18 5.99
C PRO A 1026 41.54 -2.42 5.86
N ALA A 1027 42.78 -2.34 6.33
CA ALA A 1027 43.77 -3.40 6.17
C ALA A 1027 43.27 -4.76 6.70
N ASP A 1028 42.54 -4.77 7.82
CA ASP A 1028 42.02 -5.98 8.46
C ASP A 1028 40.87 -6.63 7.67
N LEU A 1029 40.20 -5.88 6.78
CA LEU A 1029 39.08 -6.37 5.96
C LEU A 1029 39.48 -6.65 4.52
N MET A 1030 40.65 -6.18 4.08
CA MET A 1030 41.10 -6.28 2.70
C MET A 1030 41.19 -7.72 2.18
N GLU A 1031 41.53 -8.67 3.06
CA GLU A 1031 41.55 -10.08 2.70
C GLU A 1031 40.15 -10.63 2.40
N SER A 1032 39.20 -10.39 3.30
CA SER A 1032 37.82 -10.83 3.12
C SER A 1032 37.16 -10.16 1.91
N GLU A 1033 37.45 -8.90 1.63
CA GLU A 1033 36.90 -8.20 0.46
C GLU A 1033 37.51 -8.71 -0.85
N LEU A 1034 38.83 -8.89 -0.95
CA LEU A 1034 39.47 -9.36 -2.19
C LEU A 1034 39.16 -10.83 -2.51
N PHE A 1035 39.18 -11.69 -1.49
CA PHE A 1035 39.15 -13.15 -1.66
C PHE A 1035 37.80 -13.78 -1.27
N GLY A 1036 36.92 -13.04 -0.61
CA GLY A 1036 35.69 -13.57 -0.06
C GLY A 1036 35.94 -14.38 1.22
N HIS A 1037 34.87 -14.79 1.88
CA HIS A 1037 34.95 -15.63 3.07
C HIS A 1037 33.85 -16.70 3.07
N GLN A 1038 34.12 -17.81 3.74
CA GLN A 1038 33.07 -18.77 4.09
C GLN A 1038 32.47 -18.43 5.46
N LYS A 1039 31.23 -18.83 5.66
CA LYS A 1039 30.52 -18.72 6.93
C LYS A 1039 31.38 -19.33 8.05
N GLY A 1040 31.58 -18.55 9.11
CA GLY A 1040 32.37 -18.93 10.27
C GLY A 1040 33.88 -18.73 10.12
N ALA A 1041 34.36 -18.06 9.07
CA ALA A 1041 35.79 -17.76 8.90
C ALA A 1041 36.36 -16.81 9.96
N PHE A 1042 35.55 -15.90 10.49
CA PHE A 1042 35.85 -15.00 11.61
C PHE A 1042 34.55 -14.60 12.33
N THR A 1043 34.65 -13.99 13.51
CA THR A 1043 33.50 -13.47 14.26
C THR A 1043 32.78 -12.38 13.46
N GLY A 1044 31.54 -12.65 13.04
CA GLY A 1044 30.74 -11.79 12.14
C GLY A 1044 30.66 -12.26 10.69
N ALA A 1045 31.28 -13.39 10.32
CA ALA A 1045 31.13 -14.03 9.02
C ALA A 1045 29.91 -14.99 9.02
N ASP A 1046 28.69 -14.43 9.03
CA ASP A 1046 27.46 -15.21 9.20
C ASP A 1046 26.95 -15.89 7.92
N GLU A 1047 27.48 -15.49 6.77
CA GLU A 1047 27.18 -16.02 5.44
C GLU A 1047 28.45 -16.15 4.59
N ASP A 1048 28.37 -16.95 3.53
CA ASP A 1048 29.42 -17.03 2.51
C ASP A 1048 29.39 -15.76 1.65
N ARG A 1049 30.53 -15.11 1.47
CA ARG A 1049 30.66 -13.92 0.61
C ARG A 1049 31.71 -14.13 -0.46
N SER A 1050 31.35 -13.90 -1.71
CA SER A 1050 32.29 -13.87 -2.83
C SER A 1050 33.19 -12.63 -2.77
N GLY A 1051 34.49 -12.82 -3.05
CA GLY A 1051 35.45 -11.73 -3.11
C GLY A 1051 35.41 -10.95 -4.41
N LEU A 1052 36.07 -9.78 -4.43
CA LEU A 1052 36.22 -8.93 -5.61
C LEU A 1052 36.82 -9.67 -6.82
N LEU A 1053 37.74 -10.61 -6.56
CA LEU A 1053 38.32 -11.46 -7.61
C LEU A 1053 37.29 -12.42 -8.22
N GLU A 1054 36.34 -12.95 -7.44
CA GLU A 1054 35.25 -13.78 -7.98
C GLU A 1054 34.24 -12.93 -8.75
N LEU A 1055 33.92 -11.74 -8.23
CA LEU A 1055 32.97 -10.82 -8.87
C LEU A 1055 33.48 -10.30 -10.22
N ALA A 1056 34.80 -10.21 -10.38
CA ALA A 1056 35.45 -9.81 -11.62
C ALA A 1056 35.66 -10.96 -12.62
N ASN A 1057 35.22 -12.18 -12.29
CA ASN A 1057 35.45 -13.35 -13.12
C ASN A 1057 34.84 -13.19 -14.52
N GLY A 1058 35.62 -13.54 -15.55
CA GLY A 1058 35.27 -13.31 -16.96
C GLY A 1058 35.41 -11.84 -17.41
N GLY A 1059 35.89 -10.95 -16.54
CA GLY A 1059 35.97 -9.50 -16.75
C GLY A 1059 37.30 -8.89 -16.32
N THR A 1060 37.25 -7.65 -15.85
CA THR A 1060 38.42 -6.86 -15.42
C THR A 1060 38.26 -6.42 -13.97
N LEU A 1061 39.29 -6.66 -13.15
CA LEU A 1061 39.44 -6.06 -11.83
C LEU A 1061 40.37 -4.85 -11.92
N PHE A 1062 39.88 -3.69 -11.53
CA PHE A 1062 40.65 -2.46 -11.40
C PHE A 1062 40.95 -2.19 -9.92
N LEU A 1063 42.24 -2.12 -9.57
CA LEU A 1063 42.72 -1.76 -8.24
C LEU A 1063 43.41 -0.40 -8.28
N ASP A 1064 42.75 0.63 -7.76
CA ASP A 1064 43.35 1.95 -7.59
C ASP A 1064 44.21 2.02 -6.32
N GLU A 1065 45.24 2.85 -6.37
CA GLU A 1065 46.25 3.02 -5.33
C GLU A 1065 46.85 1.70 -4.79
N VAL A 1066 47.27 0.81 -5.71
CA VAL A 1066 47.87 -0.50 -5.37
C VAL A 1066 49.14 -0.39 -4.50
N GLY A 1067 49.83 0.76 -4.55
CA GLY A 1067 50.99 1.05 -3.70
C GLY A 1067 50.66 1.14 -2.21
N ASP A 1068 49.39 1.29 -1.83
CA ASP A 1068 48.94 1.30 -0.43
C ASP A 1068 48.56 -0.11 0.09
N MET A 1069 48.76 -1.15 -0.73
CA MET A 1069 48.42 -2.52 -0.35
C MET A 1069 49.37 -3.06 0.74
N PRO A 1070 48.83 -3.56 1.87
CA PRO A 1070 49.65 -4.15 2.93
C PRO A 1070 50.50 -5.34 2.44
N PRO A 1071 51.72 -5.56 2.97
CA PRO A 1071 52.62 -6.61 2.49
C PRO A 1071 52.02 -8.02 2.47
N GLY A 1072 51.19 -8.36 3.46
CA GLY A 1072 50.50 -9.66 3.51
C GLY A 1072 49.52 -9.87 2.36
N MET A 1073 48.85 -8.80 1.91
CA MET A 1073 47.92 -8.83 0.79
C MET A 1073 48.64 -8.91 -0.56
N GLN A 1074 49.82 -8.29 -0.66
CA GLN A 1074 50.67 -8.39 -1.85
C GLN A 1074 51.00 -9.87 -2.18
N VAL A 1075 51.31 -10.69 -1.15
CA VAL A 1075 51.58 -12.12 -1.32
C VAL A 1075 50.35 -12.88 -1.81
N LYS A 1076 49.18 -12.62 -1.23
CA LYS A 1076 47.95 -13.34 -1.57
C LYS A 1076 47.47 -12.97 -2.97
N LEU A 1077 47.55 -11.70 -3.35
CA LEU A 1077 47.23 -11.25 -4.71
C LEU A 1077 48.18 -11.87 -5.74
N LEU A 1078 49.49 -11.91 -5.45
CA LEU A 1078 50.45 -12.57 -6.31
C LEU A 1078 50.08 -14.05 -6.55
N ARG A 1079 49.71 -14.78 -5.49
CA ARG A 1079 49.28 -16.19 -5.61
C ARG A 1079 48.01 -16.33 -6.46
N ALA A 1080 47.02 -15.47 -6.25
CA ALA A 1080 45.79 -15.48 -7.07
C ALA A 1080 46.08 -15.29 -8.56
N LEU A 1081 46.97 -14.36 -8.90
CA LEU A 1081 47.35 -14.07 -10.29
C LEU A 1081 48.19 -15.19 -10.92
N GLN A 1082 49.04 -15.86 -10.12
CA GLN A 1082 49.89 -16.96 -10.61
C GLN A 1082 49.11 -18.27 -10.75
N GLU A 1083 48.34 -18.64 -9.73
CA GLU A 1083 47.61 -19.91 -9.66
C GLU A 1083 46.27 -19.86 -10.41
N ARG A 1084 45.81 -18.67 -10.81
CA ARG A 1084 44.48 -18.42 -11.41
C ARG A 1084 43.35 -19.08 -10.64
N SER A 1085 43.53 -19.15 -9.33
CA SER A 1085 42.54 -19.65 -8.40
C SER A 1085 42.73 -18.95 -7.07
N ILE A 1086 41.64 -18.88 -6.31
CA ILE A 1086 41.65 -18.30 -4.98
C ILE A 1086 41.02 -19.28 -4.00
N ARG A 1087 41.23 -19.01 -2.72
CA ARG A 1087 40.44 -19.63 -1.66
C ARG A 1087 39.82 -18.52 -0.83
N ARG A 1088 38.54 -18.67 -0.54
CA ARG A 1088 37.85 -17.80 0.42
C ARG A 1088 38.52 -17.95 1.79
N VAL A 1089 38.52 -16.88 2.57
CA VAL A 1089 38.97 -16.90 3.96
C VAL A 1089 38.15 -17.95 4.73
N GLY A 1090 38.83 -18.82 5.47
CA GLY A 1090 38.22 -19.97 6.17
C GLY A 1090 37.87 -21.16 5.27
N GLY A 1091 37.86 -20.99 3.95
CA GLY A 1091 37.54 -22.03 2.98
C GLY A 1091 38.74 -22.86 2.53
N ARG A 1092 38.48 -24.12 2.21
CA ARG A 1092 39.50 -25.06 1.68
C ARG A 1092 39.39 -25.27 0.17
N GLU A 1093 38.27 -24.87 -0.42
CA GLU A 1093 37.98 -25.04 -1.84
C GLU A 1093 38.77 -24.02 -2.68
N ALA A 1094 39.45 -24.52 -3.71
CA ALA A 1094 40.12 -23.68 -4.70
C ALA A 1094 39.13 -23.30 -5.80
N ILE A 1095 38.86 -22.00 -5.93
CA ILE A 1095 37.92 -21.43 -6.89
C ILE A 1095 38.72 -20.91 -8.08
N PRO A 1096 38.55 -21.47 -9.29
CA PRO A 1096 39.23 -20.96 -10.48
C PRO A 1096 38.72 -19.57 -10.82
N ILE A 1097 39.64 -18.66 -11.17
CA ILE A 1097 39.33 -17.29 -11.57
C ILE A 1097 40.01 -16.95 -12.90
N ASP A 1098 39.26 -16.32 -13.78
CA ASP A 1098 39.75 -15.74 -15.03
C ASP A 1098 39.48 -14.23 -15.04
N VAL A 1099 40.44 -13.47 -14.51
CA VAL A 1099 40.33 -12.03 -14.28
C VAL A 1099 41.51 -11.31 -14.91
N ARG A 1100 41.24 -10.29 -15.70
CA ARG A 1100 42.27 -9.34 -16.14
C ARG A 1100 42.49 -8.28 -15.06
N LEU A 1101 43.73 -8.13 -14.60
CA LEU A 1101 44.07 -7.11 -13.60
C LEU A 1101 44.52 -5.81 -14.27
N VAL A 1102 43.89 -4.70 -13.90
CA VAL A 1102 44.41 -3.35 -14.16
C VAL A 1102 44.67 -2.71 -12.80
N SER A 1103 45.86 -2.16 -12.59
CA SER A 1103 46.21 -1.51 -11.32
C SER A 1103 46.59 -0.07 -11.57
N ALA A 1104 46.38 0.82 -10.61
CA ALA A 1104 46.80 2.21 -10.69
C ALA A 1104 47.53 2.67 -9.44
N THR A 1105 48.45 3.61 -9.59
CA THR A 1105 49.11 4.28 -8.46
C THR A 1105 49.77 5.58 -8.89
N HIS A 1106 49.94 6.50 -7.92
CA HIS A 1106 50.80 7.68 -8.05
C HIS A 1106 52.20 7.48 -7.46
N LYS A 1107 52.44 6.40 -6.70
CA LYS A 1107 53.71 6.12 -6.03
C LYS A 1107 54.72 5.45 -6.96
N ASP A 1108 56.01 5.69 -6.72
CA ASP A 1108 57.08 4.97 -7.42
C ASP A 1108 57.27 3.57 -6.81
N LEU A 1109 56.61 2.58 -7.40
CA LEU A 1109 56.67 1.19 -6.92
C LEU A 1109 58.10 0.60 -7.00
N LEU A 1110 58.94 1.03 -7.95
CA LEU A 1110 60.33 0.55 -8.03
C LEU A 1110 61.17 1.07 -6.87
N ALA A 1111 60.94 2.32 -6.45
CA ALA A 1111 61.57 2.86 -5.25
C ALA A 1111 61.09 2.12 -3.99
N MET A 1112 59.78 1.81 -3.89
CA MET A 1112 59.22 1.03 -2.78
C MET A 1112 59.74 -0.41 -2.74
N VAL A 1113 60.03 -1.02 -3.89
CA VAL A 1113 60.70 -2.33 -3.96
C VAL A 1113 62.11 -2.25 -3.39
N LYS A 1114 62.90 -1.23 -3.75
CA LYS A 1114 64.24 -1.02 -3.18
C LYS A 1114 64.21 -0.75 -1.68
N ALA A 1115 63.15 -0.12 -1.18
CA ALA A 1115 62.92 0.13 0.24
C ALA A 1115 62.36 -1.09 1.00
N GLY A 1116 62.00 -2.18 0.30
CA GLY A 1116 61.40 -3.37 0.91
C GLY A 1116 59.91 -3.22 1.30
N GLU A 1117 59.27 -2.12 0.89
CA GLU A 1117 57.85 -1.83 1.20
C GLU A 1117 56.88 -2.46 0.18
N PHE A 1118 57.36 -2.76 -1.02
CA PHE A 1118 56.60 -3.45 -2.06
C PHE A 1118 57.38 -4.65 -2.57
N ARG A 1119 56.70 -5.77 -2.85
CA ARG A 1119 57.40 -6.97 -3.31
C ARG A 1119 57.76 -6.89 -4.79
N GLU A 1120 59.01 -7.24 -5.08
CA GLU A 1120 59.56 -7.28 -6.44
C GLU A 1120 58.78 -8.23 -7.36
N ASP A 1121 58.42 -9.41 -6.84
CA ASP A 1121 57.69 -10.45 -7.59
C ASP A 1121 56.28 -10.00 -8.00
N LEU A 1122 55.55 -9.30 -7.14
CA LEU A 1122 54.25 -8.71 -7.47
C LEU A 1122 54.39 -7.55 -8.45
N TYR A 1123 55.41 -6.70 -8.27
CA TYR A 1123 55.65 -5.57 -9.18
C TYR A 1123 55.76 -6.05 -10.63
N PHE A 1124 56.63 -7.02 -10.91
CA PHE A 1124 56.79 -7.54 -12.28
C PHE A 1124 55.55 -8.26 -12.81
N ARG A 1125 54.68 -8.79 -11.93
CA ARG A 1125 53.43 -9.43 -12.33
C ARG A 1125 52.36 -8.41 -12.74
N ILE A 1126 52.21 -7.30 -12.01
CA ILE A 1126 51.17 -6.29 -12.26
C ILE A 1126 51.61 -5.23 -13.28
N ALA A 1127 52.92 -4.99 -13.42
CA ALA A 1127 53.51 -4.05 -14.35
C ALA A 1127 53.91 -4.68 -15.70
N ALA A 1128 53.22 -5.76 -16.13
CA ALA A 1128 53.52 -6.43 -17.39
C ALA A 1128 53.30 -5.50 -18.61
N GLY A 1129 52.29 -4.63 -18.55
CA GLY A 1129 52.20 -3.41 -19.35
C GLY A 1129 52.17 -2.19 -18.43
N THR A 1130 52.82 -1.10 -18.80
CA THR A 1130 52.78 0.15 -18.02
C THR A 1130 52.28 1.29 -18.90
N ILE A 1131 51.26 2.01 -18.43
CA ILE A 1131 50.72 3.20 -19.09
C ILE A 1131 50.92 4.41 -18.18
N ARG A 1132 51.69 5.39 -18.66
CA ARG A 1132 51.81 6.69 -17.98
C ARG A 1132 50.67 7.60 -18.38
N VAL A 1133 49.89 8.07 -17.41
CA VAL A 1133 48.87 9.10 -17.61
C VAL A 1133 49.53 10.47 -17.44
N PRO A 1134 49.53 11.33 -18.48
CA PRO A 1134 50.20 12.62 -18.42
C PRO A 1134 49.50 13.56 -17.43
N ALA A 1135 50.28 14.35 -16.70
CA ALA A 1135 49.75 15.42 -15.87
C ALA A 1135 49.06 16.49 -16.73
N LEU A 1136 48.10 17.24 -16.17
CA LEU A 1136 47.31 18.22 -16.92
C LEU A 1136 48.20 19.29 -17.59
N ARG A 1137 49.27 19.70 -16.91
CA ARG A 1137 50.29 20.64 -17.45
C ARG A 1137 51.02 20.14 -18.70
N GLU A 1138 51.01 18.84 -18.96
CA GLU A 1138 51.63 18.21 -20.13
C GLU A 1138 50.65 18.08 -21.32
N ARG A 1139 49.35 18.40 -21.11
CA ARG A 1139 48.27 18.23 -22.11
C ARG A 1139 47.98 19.48 -22.94
N GLY A 1140 48.69 20.59 -22.70
CA GLY A 1140 48.56 21.83 -23.49
C GLY A 1140 47.12 22.36 -23.56
N ASP A 1141 46.59 22.51 -24.78
CA ASP A 1141 45.27 23.09 -25.06
C ASP A 1141 44.08 22.23 -24.57
N ASP A 1142 44.31 21.01 -24.09
CA ASP A 1142 43.25 20.15 -23.53
C ASP A 1142 42.59 20.77 -22.28
N ILE A 1143 43.27 21.70 -21.60
CA ILE A 1143 42.70 22.46 -20.46
C ILE A 1143 41.42 23.19 -20.89
N GLU A 1144 41.39 23.78 -22.08
CA GLU A 1144 40.21 24.48 -22.57
C GLU A 1144 39.05 23.52 -22.83
N LEU A 1145 39.33 22.41 -23.50
CA LEU A 1145 38.33 21.39 -23.81
C LEU A 1145 37.68 20.86 -22.53
N LEU A 1146 38.50 20.52 -21.53
CA LEU A 1146 38.04 20.05 -20.23
C LEU A 1146 37.21 21.13 -19.52
N ALA A 1147 37.69 22.38 -19.54
CA ALA A 1147 37.01 23.46 -18.85
C ALA A 1147 35.61 23.73 -19.42
N ARG A 1148 35.50 23.81 -20.75
CA ARG A 1148 34.20 24.00 -21.44
C ARG A 1148 33.26 22.83 -21.16
N ASN A 1149 33.77 21.59 -21.16
CA ASN A 1149 32.97 20.41 -20.84
C ASN A 1149 32.41 20.42 -19.41
N PHE A 1150 33.22 20.82 -18.41
CA PHE A 1150 32.75 20.91 -17.03
C PHE A 1150 31.68 21.99 -16.85
N VAL A 1151 31.84 23.15 -17.48
CA VAL A 1151 30.83 24.22 -17.45
C VAL A 1151 29.51 23.75 -18.08
N GLU A 1152 29.56 23.10 -19.24
CA GLU A 1152 28.38 22.55 -19.90
C GLU A 1152 27.69 21.49 -19.04
N ARG A 1153 28.47 20.59 -18.42
CA ARG A 1153 27.93 19.53 -17.55
C ARG A 1153 27.18 20.11 -16.35
N HIS A 1154 27.79 21.08 -15.66
CA HIS A 1154 27.14 21.76 -14.53
C HIS A 1154 25.92 22.59 -14.97
N GLY A 1155 25.97 23.18 -16.17
CA GLY A 1155 24.83 23.82 -16.82
C GLY A 1155 23.64 22.89 -17.01
N GLN A 1156 23.86 21.69 -17.56
CA GLN A 1156 22.80 20.70 -17.74
C GLN A 1156 22.21 20.21 -16.40
N GLU A 1157 23.07 19.96 -15.40
CA GLU A 1157 22.65 19.50 -14.07
C GLU A 1157 21.75 20.54 -13.36
N GLN A 1158 22.04 21.83 -13.54
CA GLN A 1158 21.30 22.93 -12.89
C GLN A 1158 20.29 23.63 -13.81
N ARG A 1159 20.12 23.15 -15.05
CA ARG A 1159 19.27 23.76 -16.10
C ARG A 1159 19.61 25.24 -16.37
N ARG A 1160 20.90 25.59 -16.38
CA ARG A 1160 21.43 26.93 -16.68
C ARG A 1160 22.33 26.89 -17.92
N ALA A 1161 22.16 27.84 -18.83
CA ALA A 1161 23.01 27.98 -20.01
C ALA A 1161 24.16 28.96 -19.71
N VAL A 1162 25.27 28.45 -19.19
CA VAL A 1162 26.47 29.26 -18.87
C VAL A 1162 27.61 28.91 -19.82
N THR A 1163 28.33 29.92 -20.28
CA THR A 1163 29.55 29.79 -21.11
C THR A 1163 30.77 30.29 -20.36
N ILE A 1164 31.98 29.91 -20.77
CA ILE A 1164 33.25 30.43 -20.21
C ILE A 1164 33.94 31.33 -21.23
N ASP A 1165 34.41 32.50 -20.80
CA ASP A 1165 35.07 33.47 -21.68
C ASP A 1165 36.55 33.13 -21.93
N ASP A 1166 37.09 33.66 -23.03
CA ASP A 1166 38.45 33.35 -23.46
C ASP A 1166 39.52 33.91 -22.51
N ALA A 1167 39.21 34.99 -21.77
CA ALA A 1167 40.08 35.52 -20.74
C ALA A 1167 40.25 34.52 -19.58
N SER A 1168 39.18 33.86 -19.13
CA SER A 1168 39.24 32.82 -18.11
C SER A 1168 39.98 31.58 -18.61
N ILE A 1169 39.77 31.17 -19.86
CA ILE A 1169 40.53 30.07 -20.48
C ILE A 1169 42.04 30.40 -20.51
N ALA A 1170 42.42 31.61 -20.91
CA ALA A 1170 43.81 32.05 -20.95
C ALA A 1170 44.46 32.03 -19.55
N ARG A 1171 43.70 32.32 -18.49
CA ARG A 1171 44.16 32.18 -17.10
C ARG A 1171 44.35 30.72 -16.70
N LEU A 1172 43.37 29.86 -16.98
CA LEU A 1172 43.45 28.43 -16.67
C LEU A 1172 44.68 27.77 -17.31
N ARG A 1173 45.06 28.17 -18.54
CA ARG A 1173 46.26 27.68 -19.25
C ARG A 1173 47.58 28.02 -18.54
N LYS A 1174 47.63 29.06 -17.71
CA LYS A 1174 48.84 29.47 -16.96
C LYS A 1174 49.03 28.72 -15.63
N GLY A 1175 47.99 28.01 -15.16
CA GLY A 1175 48.02 27.26 -13.90
C GLY A 1175 48.94 26.03 -13.94
N ARG A 1176 49.54 25.68 -12.79
CA ARG A 1176 50.40 24.47 -12.65
C ARG A 1176 49.62 23.18 -12.41
N TRP A 1177 48.40 23.29 -11.87
CA TRP A 1177 47.46 22.19 -11.62
C TRP A 1177 48.04 20.96 -10.88
N PRO A 1178 48.58 21.11 -9.66
CA PRO A 1178 49.10 19.99 -8.87
C PRO A 1178 48.06 18.88 -8.59
N GLY A 1179 46.78 19.22 -8.49
CA GLY A 1179 45.67 18.27 -8.38
C GLY A 1179 45.04 17.88 -9.73
N ASN A 1180 45.69 18.24 -10.84
CA ASN A 1180 45.35 17.86 -12.21
C ASN A 1180 43.88 18.15 -12.59
N VAL A 1181 43.21 17.21 -13.25
CA VAL A 1181 41.83 17.38 -13.75
C VAL A 1181 40.83 17.54 -12.61
N ARG A 1182 41.08 16.89 -11.46
CA ARG A 1182 40.20 16.98 -10.28
C ARG A 1182 40.22 18.38 -9.65
N GLU A 1183 41.39 19.01 -9.61
CA GLU A 1183 41.52 20.41 -9.18
C GLU A 1183 40.84 21.36 -10.17
N LEU A 1184 41.04 21.16 -11.47
CA LEU A 1184 40.38 21.95 -12.52
C LEU A 1184 38.85 21.86 -12.42
N GLU A 1185 38.29 20.65 -12.25
CA GLU A 1185 36.85 20.45 -12.08
C GLU A 1185 36.32 21.17 -10.82
N HIS A 1186 37.04 21.09 -9.70
CA HIS A 1186 36.67 21.79 -8.46
C HIS A 1186 36.67 23.32 -8.62
N VAL A 1187 37.71 23.88 -9.25
CA VAL A 1187 37.80 25.33 -9.50
C VAL A 1187 36.64 25.79 -10.36
N ILE A 1188 36.33 25.06 -11.44
CA ILE A 1188 35.22 25.39 -12.33
C ILE A 1188 33.86 25.23 -11.65
N ALA A 1189 33.64 24.16 -10.89
CA ALA A 1189 32.40 23.95 -10.15
C ALA A 1189 32.14 25.09 -9.14
N ARG A 1190 33.18 25.53 -8.43
CA ARG A 1190 33.10 26.68 -7.52
C ARG A 1190 32.78 27.97 -8.26
N ALA A 1191 33.49 28.25 -9.35
CA ALA A 1191 33.26 29.46 -10.15
C ALA A 1191 31.86 29.46 -10.78
N PHE A 1192 31.39 28.32 -11.26
CA PHE A 1192 30.04 28.15 -11.80
C PHE A 1192 28.96 28.46 -10.75
N LEU A 1193 29.15 28.02 -9.50
CA LEU A 1193 28.21 28.29 -8.40
C LEU A 1193 28.12 29.79 -8.07
N LEU A 1194 29.23 30.51 -8.17
CA LEU A 1194 29.33 31.95 -7.87
C LEU A 1194 28.98 32.84 -9.06
N THR A 1195 28.69 32.26 -10.22
CA THR A 1195 28.35 33.03 -11.44
C THR A 1195 26.88 33.48 -11.39
N GLU A 1196 26.63 34.79 -11.38
CA GLU A 1196 25.29 35.40 -11.37
C GLU A 1196 24.72 35.73 -12.77
N GLY A 1197 25.32 35.20 -13.85
CA GLY A 1197 24.85 35.39 -15.23
C GLY A 1197 25.14 34.20 -16.16
N ASP A 1198 25.15 34.47 -17.47
CA ASP A 1198 25.32 33.44 -18.53
C ASP A 1198 26.78 33.26 -18.98
N VAL A 1199 27.71 34.01 -18.38
CA VAL A 1199 29.16 33.95 -18.66
C VAL A 1199 29.94 33.80 -17.36
N LEU A 1200 30.65 32.70 -17.22
CA LEU A 1200 31.61 32.42 -16.15
C LEU A 1200 32.90 33.19 -16.43
N LYS A 1201 33.26 34.05 -15.47
CA LYS A 1201 34.50 34.81 -15.44
C LYS A 1201 35.33 34.38 -14.24
N LEU A 1202 36.59 34.05 -14.46
CA LEU A 1202 37.58 33.73 -13.43
C LEU A 1202 38.49 34.94 -13.23
N ASP A 1203 38.61 35.42 -12.00
CA ASP A 1203 39.61 36.41 -11.62
C ASP A 1203 40.95 35.73 -11.28
N ASP A 1204 42.04 36.50 -11.20
CA ASP A 1204 43.38 35.95 -10.95
C ASP A 1204 43.48 35.22 -9.60
N ALA A 1205 42.63 35.58 -8.62
CA ALA A 1205 42.51 34.90 -7.33
C ALA A 1205 41.84 33.51 -7.42
N ASP A 1206 40.96 33.31 -8.42
CA ASP A 1206 40.25 32.03 -8.64
C ASP A 1206 41.05 31.06 -9.51
N ALA A 1207 41.99 31.56 -10.32
CA ALA A 1207 42.84 30.79 -11.21
C ALA A 1207 44.26 30.50 -10.65
N ALA A 1208 44.61 31.05 -9.48
CA ALA A 1208 45.91 30.81 -8.85
C ALA A 1208 45.99 29.39 -8.26
N PRO A 1209 47.02 28.59 -8.58
CA PRO A 1209 47.26 27.34 -7.88
C PRO A 1209 47.54 27.68 -6.41
N ALA A 1210 46.88 26.98 -5.48
CA ALA A 1210 47.29 26.98 -4.08
C ALA A 1210 48.76 26.52 -4.05
N SER A 1211 49.68 27.46 -3.84
CA SER A 1211 51.11 27.19 -3.85
C SER A 1211 51.42 26.20 -2.73
N ALA A 1212 52.24 25.19 -3.04
CA ALA A 1212 52.65 24.12 -2.15
C ALA A 1212 53.57 24.58 -0.98
N GLY A 1213 53.40 25.80 -0.48
CA GLY A 1213 54.19 26.40 0.61
C GLY A 1213 53.39 27.16 1.67
N GLU A 1214 52.12 27.51 1.43
CA GLU A 1214 51.31 28.28 2.41
C GLU A 1214 50.10 27.52 2.97
N VAL A 1215 49.79 26.33 2.44
CA VAL A 1215 48.69 25.47 2.95
C VAL A 1215 49.11 24.71 4.22
N ALA A 1216 50.38 24.74 4.61
CA ALA A 1216 50.87 24.14 5.85
C ALA A 1216 50.49 24.94 7.12
N ALA A 1217 49.99 26.18 6.99
CA ALA A 1217 49.70 27.05 8.14
C ALA A 1217 48.20 27.25 8.45
N THR A 1218 47.27 26.82 7.59
CA THR A 1218 45.82 27.02 7.83
C THR A 1218 44.97 25.75 7.70
N ALA A 1219 45.57 24.60 7.34
CA ALA A 1219 44.89 23.31 7.25
C ALA A 1219 45.07 22.41 8.50
N ALA A 1220 45.37 22.97 9.66
CA ALA A 1220 45.43 22.23 10.92
C ALA A 1220 44.56 22.88 12.00
N ARG A 1221 43.27 22.50 12.00
CA ARG A 1221 42.47 22.07 13.17
C ARG A 1221 40.99 22.34 12.90
N TRP A 1222 40.31 21.40 12.24
CA TRP A 1222 39.18 20.84 12.97
C TRP A 1222 39.75 19.69 13.78
N PRO A 1223 39.90 19.83 15.11
CA PRO A 1223 40.22 18.68 15.92
C PRO A 1223 39.09 17.65 15.71
N ALA A 1224 39.41 16.36 15.80
CA ALA A 1224 38.40 15.34 16.05
C ALA A 1224 37.80 15.66 17.44
N ILE A 1225 36.86 16.60 17.47
CA ILE A 1225 36.11 16.97 18.65
C ILE A 1225 34.90 16.06 18.77
N PRO A 1226 34.49 15.69 19.99
CA PRO A 1226 33.32 14.86 20.14
C PRO A 1226 32.08 15.57 19.58
N LEU A 1227 31.12 14.77 19.11
CA LEU A 1227 29.99 15.25 18.31
C LEU A 1227 29.18 16.35 19.03
N ASN A 1228 29.06 16.27 20.34
CA ASN A 1228 28.44 17.31 21.18
C ASN A 1228 29.16 18.65 21.04
N GLU A 1229 30.49 18.66 21.06
CA GLU A 1229 31.28 19.89 20.93
C GLU A 1229 31.23 20.47 19.50
N ALA A 1230 31.18 19.62 18.47
CA ALA A 1230 30.94 20.06 17.09
C ALA A 1230 29.54 20.69 16.93
N ILE A 1231 28.52 20.07 17.52
CA ILE A 1231 27.14 20.59 17.55
C ILE A 1231 27.11 21.92 18.29
N TYR A 1232 27.74 22.03 19.46
CA TYR A 1232 27.81 23.24 20.27
C TYR A 1232 28.44 24.41 19.49
N ARG A 1233 29.62 24.20 18.89
CA ARG A 1233 30.32 25.24 18.12
C ARG A 1233 29.51 25.69 16.91
N THR A 1234 28.81 24.76 16.27
CA THR A 1234 27.95 25.05 15.10
C THR A 1234 26.71 25.87 15.52
N LEU A 1235 26.08 25.52 16.65
CA LEU A 1235 24.95 26.26 17.20
C LEU A 1235 25.32 27.70 17.58
N TYR A 1236 26.47 27.89 18.23
CA TYR A 1236 26.95 29.22 18.63
C TYR A 1236 27.48 30.06 17.46
N ALA A 1237 28.10 29.43 16.46
CA ALA A 1237 28.50 30.11 15.23
C ALA A 1237 27.27 30.65 14.50
N ALA A 1238 26.23 29.84 14.33
CA ALA A 1238 24.97 30.28 13.72
C ALA A 1238 24.32 31.43 14.50
N LEU A 1239 24.29 31.36 15.84
CA LEU A 1239 23.78 32.45 16.67
C LEU A 1239 24.62 33.73 16.56
N ARG A 1240 25.95 33.64 16.45
CA ARG A 1240 26.81 34.82 16.22
C ARG A 1240 26.58 35.44 14.84
N THR A 1241 26.51 34.63 13.80
CA THR A 1241 26.28 35.09 12.42
C THR A 1241 24.92 35.76 12.26
N THR A 1242 23.92 35.34 13.05
CA THR A 1242 22.58 35.96 13.05
C THR A 1242 22.36 36.99 14.16
N GLY A 1243 23.43 37.46 14.82
CA GLY A 1243 23.35 38.50 15.85
C GLY A 1243 22.54 38.12 17.10
N GLY A 1244 22.39 36.81 17.38
CA GLY A 1244 21.62 36.28 18.50
C GLY A 1244 20.17 35.95 18.19
N ASP A 1245 19.70 36.20 16.95
CA ASP A 1245 18.34 35.81 16.54
C ASP A 1245 18.25 34.29 16.36
N LYS A 1246 17.56 33.66 17.31
CA LYS A 1246 17.33 32.21 17.39
C LYS A 1246 16.44 31.69 16.26
N SER A 1247 15.53 32.50 15.72
CA SER A 1247 14.67 32.10 14.59
C SER A 1247 15.46 32.09 13.29
N ALA A 1248 16.30 33.09 13.08
CA ALA A 1248 17.21 33.15 11.95
C ALA A 1248 18.29 32.05 12.04
N ALA A 1249 18.84 31.78 13.22
CA ALA A 1249 19.81 30.70 13.42
C ALA A 1249 19.21 29.31 13.16
N ALA A 1250 17.95 29.07 13.59
CA ALA A 1250 17.24 27.82 13.29
C ALA A 1250 17.02 27.62 11.78
N LYS A 1251 16.66 28.70 11.06
CA LYS A 1251 16.57 28.68 9.59
C LYS A 1251 17.91 28.41 8.91
N LEU A 1252 18.98 29.08 9.35
CA LEU A 1252 20.34 28.88 8.84
C LEU A 1252 20.81 27.43 9.03
N LEU A 1253 20.51 26.85 10.19
CA LEU A 1253 20.85 25.48 10.55
C LEU A 1253 19.87 24.43 10.03
N ARG A 1254 18.76 24.85 9.39
CA ARG A 1254 17.68 23.98 8.88
C ARG A 1254 17.09 23.03 9.94
N ILE A 1255 16.94 23.51 11.17
CA ILE A 1255 16.26 22.80 12.26
C ILE A 1255 15.06 23.60 12.76
N SER A 1256 14.09 22.93 13.39
CA SER A 1256 12.96 23.64 13.98
C SER A 1256 13.44 24.53 15.13
N ARG A 1257 12.74 25.65 15.36
CA ARG A 1257 13.06 26.56 16.47
C ARG A 1257 13.04 25.82 17.81
N THR A 1258 12.08 24.91 18.00
CA THR A 1258 11.98 24.04 19.18
C THR A 1258 13.20 23.14 19.35
N ALA A 1259 13.67 22.49 18.27
CA ALA A 1259 14.87 21.65 18.29
C ALA A 1259 16.15 22.46 18.59
N LEU A 1260 16.24 23.71 18.12
CA LEU A 1260 17.33 24.63 18.48
C LEU A 1260 17.31 24.92 20.00
N TYR A 1261 16.14 25.21 20.57
CA TYR A 1261 16.00 25.46 22.01
C TYR A 1261 16.32 24.23 22.86
N GLU A 1262 15.86 23.04 22.48
CA GLU A 1262 16.16 21.80 23.19
C GLU A 1262 17.66 21.50 23.17
N LYS A 1263 18.32 21.67 22.02
CA LYS A 1263 19.77 21.48 21.90
C LYS A 1263 20.55 22.52 22.71
N LEU A 1264 20.18 23.80 22.65
CA LEU A 1264 20.80 24.84 23.48
C LEU A 1264 20.61 24.57 24.99
N ARG A 1265 19.44 24.06 25.39
CA ARG A 1265 19.11 23.75 26.79
C ARG A 1265 19.84 22.51 27.29
N ARG A 1266 20.06 21.52 26.43
CA ARG A 1266 20.85 20.31 26.76
C ARG A 1266 22.33 20.64 26.96
N GLU A 1267 22.88 21.50 26.12
CA GLU A 1267 24.30 21.88 26.16
C GLU A 1267 24.63 22.94 27.24
N SER A 1268 23.62 23.61 27.82
CA SER A 1268 23.82 24.57 28.93
C SER A 1268 23.82 23.91 30.31
N VAL A 1269 23.62 22.59 30.40
CA VAL A 1269 23.61 21.82 31.66
C VAL A 1269 25.00 21.28 32.03
N ASP A 1270 25.95 21.20 31.07
CA ASP A 1270 27.26 20.54 31.25
C ASP A 1270 28.49 21.47 31.13
N ARG A 1271 28.44 22.72 31.64
CA ARG A 1271 29.66 23.56 31.74
C ARG A 1271 30.12 23.82 33.18
N PRO A 1272 31.37 23.45 33.53
CA PRO A 1272 32.13 24.10 34.59
C PRO A 1272 32.53 25.53 34.18
N GLU A 1273 32.78 26.37 35.18
CA GLU A 1273 32.90 27.83 35.10
C GLU A 1273 33.98 28.39 34.16
N ALA A 1274 33.76 29.65 33.81
CA ALA A 1274 34.54 30.50 32.92
C ALA A 1274 36.00 30.73 33.39
N GLY A 1275 36.94 30.58 32.45
CA GLY A 1275 38.31 31.06 32.62
C GLY A 1275 39.19 30.74 31.40
N SER A 1276 39.87 31.76 30.87
CA SER A 1276 40.90 31.74 29.81
C SER A 1276 40.44 31.68 28.34
N PHE A 1277 40.05 32.84 27.81
CA PHE A 1277 40.33 33.24 26.43
C PHE A 1277 41.42 34.32 26.52
N GLU A 1278 42.69 33.96 26.35
CA GLU A 1278 43.76 34.92 26.04
C GLU A 1278 44.93 34.20 25.33
N GLU A 1279 45.38 34.81 24.23
CA GLU A 1279 46.57 34.53 23.41
C GLU A 1279 46.72 33.19 22.66
N ARG A 1280 46.27 33.16 21.40
CA ARG A 1280 47.11 33.08 20.17
C ARG A 1280 46.29 32.77 18.92
#